data_AF-A0A1G4GTB8-F1
#
_entry.id   AF-A0A1G4GTB8-F1
#
_cell.length_a   1.000
_cell.length_b   1.000
_cell.length_c   1.000
_cell.angle_alpha   90.00
_cell.angle_beta   90.00
_cell.angle_gamma   90.00
#
_symmetry.space_group_name_H-M   'P 1'
#
loop_
_entity.id
_entity.type
_entity.pdbx_description
1 polymer ?
#
loop_
_entity_poly.entity_id
_entity_poly.type
_entity_poly.pdbx_seq_one_letter_code
_entity_poly.pdbx_strand_id
1 'polypeptide(L)'
;MLDKGREDAILQSALQICLRREEASSAKVHLESYAKELSEASTEKRPAFLQIENLYFILLHKIAYLHKQKKNCLTYLCSCSARLSDRSLFKHVLLESKQLDDVTNEISNQIVNSVIIYLENLDVYPEVRIPAKERVQTLYEFLKDSCTSRFLKKILMVIEENDKSEEREEDKQLNKFFTPIVNLIFENLGGRNLVYPKNDVAVLLKFLTSFKQLAELVIRSKSIFLHLNLRDKTRDCAAGGGGTASGGGVTASSDGAAASASASPSPHGWFDAEKPCSKDKEINACGYNLQLNSLLGRLLSPTVITMPNVTNKEEIAMYKYFYNSATNSLNKMTLGALKSTYVMLRRDTDWILENCVETIKNLLKGGVESKKRVLLWLACIIISNEKKTKIMYHYSTYPQSLDASYGLFLKLLGENSYGFCLNMFWVLLCLCEPITMNKISDFDFFFFLRDDPFSKFILKNITNQSSFEEKSNVEKIKEKVKNEQSFQKEPKFITSIFWVTFKSLSVFFKPAIDEFIRIVQEVPNAKDKNIYYMNIHTWKIFLYSSRFIQLLFKFLHLSMAYFLHVAYLFDMEGNACLDMMNLLSEHSGSFTHLVLRSCPPPNERNYVRRGRTFGSLSLSANLPGGGAEKRDEEEPPVEVPQGVPQDVPQDVPQDAPQDAPQDVPQDAPQDAPQDAPQDVPPMEVPQNVGEAQSRGGSDHLFASPQFSIIPTFFLNDIFDIIYLLYELDTFKSPGNENFLSYLNVDLFLSFCIFTMLSENHIKSIHLRCEAAPKTFTYLYRSDSLKKIIEESELTRKYIIKSLTYVFIASQKGEYTERMQTRVRIVENFNSLFLNEIYVDQFTQLVIKNNNLFVHLIHLLLNDVNFLVEEVVSYLSEIKRREDKKRDDQERAISGGVSGGSGGSGGSGGSGGSGNPPVSRTAARTANTSSYANATRNSRVSTGSASHALNPSGGSDLEDSAPNANESYNSENSDNEEGGGGNVGTDITNESMRNLAARTKMIITYCYKSCIFLNLLCKSYPNSIVASNTILTQIVTCLNCYFDYLVGPKCLNIKVKNMEQYNFRPQLWLTSIVESYLFLLNSDKKNEELLTREIANEGRYYKPEVFNKAYYICKREGLLRKEDLNKFKIFCQQIIDMKDEVDLLDDVNDMPDKYLDPILQDIMLDPVLLPTSGIVIDRKNIERHLMSEPNDPFNRAPLSKEQLVPMPELKEEIHKFINELKQEKKRKKKMKLLELDAQNESMEQEGFLGHEDDAQGQSEQPVESPPGGAKENEQQ
;
A
#
# COMPACT_ATOMS: atom_id res chain seq x y z
N MET A 1 -71.91 9.63 -29.58
CA MET A 1 -72.16 8.27 -30.11
C MET A 1 -71.78 8.26 -31.58
N LEU A 2 -71.08 7.23 -32.04
CA LEU A 2 -70.79 7.05 -33.46
C LEU A 2 -71.94 6.25 -34.11
N ASP A 3 -71.89 6.12 -35.44
CA ASP A 3 -72.64 5.09 -36.13
C ASP A 3 -72.10 3.69 -35.76
N LYS A 4 -72.99 2.73 -35.51
CA LYS A 4 -72.66 1.37 -35.05
C LYS A 4 -71.77 0.62 -36.04
N GLY A 5 -71.90 0.90 -37.35
CA GLY A 5 -70.99 0.35 -38.36
C GLY A 5 -69.55 0.87 -38.24
N ARG A 6 -69.35 2.09 -37.74
CA ARG A 6 -68.01 2.67 -37.52
C ARG A 6 -67.38 2.19 -36.23
N GLU A 7 -68.17 2.02 -35.15
CA GLU A 7 -67.69 1.40 -33.92
C GLU A 7 -67.24 -0.04 -34.16
N ASP A 8 -68.03 -0.83 -34.90
CA ASP A 8 -67.66 -2.19 -35.29
C ASP A 8 -66.36 -2.21 -36.11
N ALA A 9 -66.22 -1.35 -37.13
CA ALA A 9 -65.00 -1.26 -37.93
C ALA A 9 -63.74 -0.91 -37.10
N ILE A 10 -63.85 0.00 -36.12
CA ILE A 10 -62.76 0.33 -35.19
C ILE A 10 -62.44 -0.88 -34.32
N LEU A 11 -63.44 -1.51 -33.69
CA LEU A 11 -63.24 -2.63 -32.77
C LEU A 11 -62.73 -3.89 -33.47
N GLN A 12 -63.24 -4.22 -34.66
CA GLN A 12 -62.73 -5.32 -35.48
C GLN A 12 -61.24 -5.12 -35.84
N SER A 13 -60.83 -3.88 -36.12
CA SER A 13 -59.44 -3.53 -36.47
C SER A 13 -58.51 -3.53 -35.24
N ALA A 14 -58.94 -2.88 -34.16
CA ALA A 14 -58.19 -2.73 -32.91
C ALA A 14 -58.03 -4.05 -32.15
N LEU A 15 -59.06 -4.91 -32.17
CA LEU A 15 -59.07 -6.18 -31.43
C LEU A 15 -58.75 -7.39 -32.30
N GLN A 16 -58.91 -7.35 -33.63
CA GLN A 16 -58.84 -8.55 -34.50
C GLN A 16 -59.89 -9.61 -34.09
N ILE A 17 -61.13 -9.16 -33.90
CA ILE A 17 -62.30 -9.98 -33.58
C ILE A 17 -63.35 -9.77 -34.66
N CYS A 18 -64.16 -10.79 -34.97
CA CYS A 18 -65.38 -10.66 -35.78
C CYS A 18 -66.53 -11.49 -35.18
N LEU A 19 -67.77 -11.02 -35.38
CA LEU A 19 -68.98 -11.72 -34.91
C LEU A 19 -69.56 -12.67 -35.95
N ARG A 20 -69.07 -12.62 -37.20
CA ARG A 20 -69.52 -13.48 -38.30
C ARG A 20 -68.40 -14.44 -38.72
N ARG A 21 -68.73 -15.71 -38.90
CA ARG A 21 -67.77 -16.76 -39.30
C ARG A 21 -67.18 -16.53 -40.70
N GLU A 22 -67.91 -15.82 -41.55
CA GLU A 22 -67.51 -15.38 -42.90
C GLU A 22 -66.45 -14.25 -42.89
N GLU A 23 -66.39 -13.45 -41.82
CA GLU A 23 -65.43 -12.35 -41.65
C GLU A 23 -64.13 -12.80 -40.95
N ALA A 24 -64.02 -14.10 -40.65
CA ALA A 24 -62.86 -14.69 -40.01
C ALA A 24 -61.69 -14.86 -40.99
N SER A 25 -60.47 -14.72 -40.49
CA SER A 25 -59.24 -14.90 -41.27
C SER A 25 -58.09 -15.36 -40.39
N SER A 26 -56.90 -15.56 -40.98
CA SER A 26 -55.67 -15.79 -40.20
C SER A 26 -55.34 -14.65 -39.23
N ALA A 27 -55.89 -13.45 -39.46
CA ALA A 27 -55.72 -12.29 -38.59
C ALA A 27 -56.97 -11.97 -37.73
N LYS A 28 -58.20 -12.17 -38.22
CA LYS A 28 -59.45 -11.90 -37.47
C LYS A 28 -60.05 -13.18 -36.90
N VAL A 29 -60.20 -13.24 -35.58
CA VAL A 29 -60.75 -14.41 -34.87
C VAL A 29 -62.26 -14.24 -34.64
N HIS A 30 -63.03 -15.24 -35.08
CA HIS A 30 -64.46 -15.34 -34.75
C HIS A 30 -64.64 -15.67 -33.25
N LEU A 31 -65.42 -14.87 -32.52
CA LEU A 31 -65.65 -15.03 -31.09
C LEU A 31 -67.00 -15.71 -30.80
N GLU A 32 -67.04 -17.02 -31.06
CA GLU A 32 -68.25 -17.85 -31.06
C GLU A 32 -69.06 -17.79 -29.75
N SER A 33 -68.41 -17.75 -28.57
CA SER A 33 -69.12 -17.70 -27.29
C SER A 33 -69.90 -16.39 -27.08
N TYR A 34 -69.32 -15.25 -27.44
CA TYR A 34 -69.98 -13.95 -27.33
C TYR A 34 -71.04 -13.74 -28.42
N ALA A 35 -70.79 -14.26 -29.63
CA ALA A 35 -71.79 -14.27 -30.70
C ALA A 35 -73.02 -15.12 -30.32
N LYS A 36 -72.81 -16.26 -29.64
CA LYS A 36 -73.87 -17.09 -29.09
C LYS A 36 -74.67 -16.35 -28.01
N GLU A 37 -74.00 -15.77 -27.01
CA GLU A 37 -74.65 -15.03 -25.92
C GLU A 37 -75.51 -13.86 -26.46
N LEU A 38 -75.01 -13.11 -27.45
CA LEU A 38 -75.81 -12.08 -28.14
C LEU A 38 -77.07 -12.68 -28.79
N SER A 39 -76.95 -13.84 -29.45
CA SER A 39 -78.08 -14.48 -30.13
C SER A 39 -79.13 -15.08 -29.18
N GLU A 40 -78.73 -15.41 -27.94
CA GLU A 40 -79.63 -15.87 -26.88
C GLU A 40 -80.29 -14.69 -26.15
N ALA A 41 -79.64 -13.51 -26.11
CA ALA A 41 -80.19 -12.28 -25.54
C ALA A 41 -81.07 -11.45 -26.51
N SER A 42 -80.97 -11.63 -27.83
CA SER A 42 -81.67 -10.81 -28.83
C SER A 42 -82.91 -11.48 -29.44
N THR A 43 -84.09 -10.88 -29.27
CA THR A 43 -85.35 -11.36 -29.88
C THR A 43 -85.56 -10.93 -31.35
N GLU A 44 -84.73 -10.03 -31.89
CA GLU A 44 -84.81 -9.57 -33.29
C GLU A 44 -83.64 -10.05 -34.15
N LYS A 45 -83.93 -10.52 -35.38
CA LYS A 45 -82.93 -10.91 -36.39
C LYS A 45 -82.25 -9.70 -37.05
N ARG A 46 -81.51 -8.88 -36.29
CA ARG A 46 -80.62 -7.84 -36.83
C ARG A 46 -79.17 -8.34 -36.91
N PRO A 47 -78.33 -7.84 -37.84
CA PRO A 47 -76.91 -8.14 -37.84
C PRO A 47 -76.26 -7.67 -36.55
N ALA A 48 -75.52 -8.56 -35.89
CA ALA A 48 -74.72 -8.22 -34.72
C ALA A 48 -73.54 -7.32 -35.11
N PHE A 49 -73.23 -6.35 -34.24
CA PHE A 49 -72.12 -5.40 -34.35
C PHE A 49 -71.42 -5.30 -32.98
N LEU A 50 -70.10 -5.21 -32.97
CA LEU A 50 -69.33 -4.78 -31.81
C LEU A 50 -69.65 -3.31 -31.50
N GLN A 51 -69.84 -2.97 -30.24
CA GLN A 51 -70.20 -1.63 -29.76
C GLN A 51 -69.28 -1.27 -28.59
N ILE A 52 -68.88 0.00 -28.47
CA ILE A 52 -67.91 0.42 -27.45
C ILE A 52 -68.50 0.26 -26.03
N GLU A 53 -69.80 0.44 -25.88
CA GLU A 53 -70.55 0.23 -24.64
C GLU A 53 -70.45 -1.22 -24.11
N ASN A 54 -70.27 -2.21 -24.99
CA ASN A 54 -70.19 -3.63 -24.66
C ASN A 54 -68.75 -4.19 -24.69
N LEU A 55 -67.74 -3.32 -24.85
CA LEU A 55 -66.33 -3.70 -24.98
C LEU A 55 -65.82 -4.51 -23.76
N TYR A 56 -66.31 -4.23 -22.56
CA TYR A 56 -66.02 -5.02 -21.36
C TYR A 56 -66.32 -6.51 -21.55
N PHE A 57 -67.56 -6.86 -21.94
CA PHE A 57 -67.97 -8.25 -22.18
C PHE A 57 -67.20 -8.88 -23.34
N ILE A 58 -67.01 -8.15 -24.45
CA ILE A 58 -66.19 -8.59 -25.59
C ILE A 58 -64.78 -9.02 -25.13
N LEU A 59 -64.15 -8.26 -24.23
CA LEU A 59 -62.83 -8.57 -23.69
C LEU A 59 -62.84 -9.76 -22.71
N LEU A 60 -63.86 -9.91 -21.85
CA LEU A 60 -63.99 -11.08 -20.97
C LEU A 60 -64.03 -12.39 -21.77
N HIS A 61 -64.89 -12.49 -22.79
CA HIS A 61 -64.98 -13.67 -23.66
C HIS A 61 -63.68 -13.92 -24.42
N LYS A 62 -62.99 -12.85 -24.84
CA LYS A 62 -61.71 -12.96 -25.55
C LYS A 62 -60.57 -13.45 -24.65
N ILE A 63 -60.52 -13.01 -23.39
CA ILE A 63 -59.56 -13.47 -22.39
C ILE A 63 -59.79 -14.97 -22.09
N ALA A 64 -61.05 -15.37 -21.87
CA ALA A 64 -61.42 -16.78 -21.68
C ALA A 64 -61.01 -17.65 -22.88
N TYR A 65 -61.26 -17.20 -24.11
CA TYR A 65 -60.82 -17.87 -25.34
C TYR A 65 -59.29 -18.04 -25.42
N LEU A 66 -58.52 -17.02 -25.06
CA LEU A 66 -57.06 -17.07 -25.08
C LEU A 66 -56.47 -17.98 -23.99
N HIS A 67 -57.07 -17.99 -22.80
CA HIS A 67 -56.70 -18.90 -21.72
C HIS A 67 -56.98 -20.36 -22.09
N LYS A 68 -58.15 -20.68 -22.68
CA LYS A 68 -58.44 -22.01 -23.26
C LYS A 68 -57.43 -22.46 -24.32
N GLN A 69 -56.73 -21.53 -24.98
CA GLN A 69 -55.65 -21.80 -25.94
C GLN A 69 -54.23 -21.76 -25.36
N LYS A 70 -54.07 -21.57 -24.03
CA LYS A 70 -52.78 -21.35 -23.35
C LYS A 70 -51.96 -20.19 -23.95
N LYS A 71 -52.63 -19.14 -24.43
CA LYS A 71 -52.00 -17.94 -24.99
C LYS A 71 -52.02 -16.80 -23.97
N ASN A 72 -50.92 -16.06 -23.86
CA ASN A 72 -50.81 -14.94 -22.94
C ASN A 72 -51.79 -13.81 -23.33
N CYS A 73 -52.83 -13.63 -22.51
CA CYS A 73 -53.88 -12.64 -22.76
C CYS A 73 -53.39 -11.19 -22.61
N LEU A 74 -52.41 -10.95 -21.74
CA LEU A 74 -51.84 -9.62 -21.51
C LEU A 74 -50.99 -9.16 -22.71
N THR A 75 -50.23 -10.07 -23.32
CA THR A 75 -49.54 -9.83 -24.61
C THR A 75 -50.53 -9.39 -25.70
N TYR A 76 -51.70 -10.03 -25.77
CA TYR A 76 -52.75 -9.66 -26.72
C TYR A 76 -53.35 -8.28 -26.41
N LEU A 77 -53.66 -7.97 -25.14
CA LEU A 77 -54.22 -6.67 -24.73
C LEU A 77 -53.22 -5.52 -24.98
N CYS A 78 -51.94 -5.72 -24.66
CA CYS A 78 -50.85 -4.82 -25.03
C CYS A 78 -50.79 -4.59 -26.56
N SER A 79 -50.91 -5.67 -27.35
CA SER A 79 -50.96 -5.60 -28.82
C SER A 79 -52.23 -4.91 -29.37
N CYS A 80 -53.33 -4.88 -28.62
CA CYS A 80 -54.51 -4.08 -28.98
C CYS A 80 -54.25 -2.59 -28.72
N SER A 81 -53.67 -2.23 -27.57
CA SER A 81 -53.30 -0.84 -27.25
C SER A 81 -52.21 -0.28 -28.18
N ALA A 82 -51.28 -1.12 -28.62
CA ALA A 82 -50.32 -0.78 -29.67
C ALA A 82 -51.00 -0.48 -31.01
N ARG A 83 -51.95 -1.32 -31.45
CA ARG A 83 -52.72 -1.09 -32.69
C ARG A 83 -53.63 0.15 -32.62
N LEU A 84 -54.23 0.42 -31.47
CA LEU A 84 -54.99 1.67 -31.24
C LEU A 84 -54.11 2.93 -31.35
N SER A 85 -52.79 2.80 -31.14
CA SER A 85 -51.85 3.91 -31.35
C SER A 85 -51.50 4.13 -32.83
N ASP A 86 -51.82 3.19 -33.73
CA ASP A 86 -51.53 3.31 -35.17
C ASP A 86 -52.70 3.89 -35.95
N ARG A 87 -52.61 5.19 -36.23
CA ARG A 87 -53.58 5.94 -37.05
C ARG A 87 -53.71 5.42 -38.49
N SER A 88 -52.76 4.62 -39.00
CA SER A 88 -52.84 4.06 -40.34
C SER A 88 -54.00 3.07 -40.51
N LEU A 89 -54.28 2.28 -39.47
CA LEU A 89 -55.31 1.25 -39.47
C LEU A 89 -56.72 1.83 -39.61
N PHE A 90 -56.97 3.00 -39.03
CA PHE A 90 -58.30 3.62 -38.93
C PHE A 90 -58.63 4.61 -40.07
N LYS A 91 -57.73 4.79 -41.06
CA LYS A 91 -57.95 5.68 -42.21
C LYS A 91 -59.27 5.43 -42.96
N HIS A 92 -59.76 4.18 -42.95
CA HIS A 92 -60.98 3.77 -43.62
C HIS A 92 -62.28 4.22 -42.92
N VAL A 93 -62.21 4.72 -41.67
CA VAL A 93 -63.40 5.03 -40.84
C VAL A 93 -63.91 6.48 -41.04
N LEU A 94 -63.13 7.33 -41.71
CA LEU A 94 -63.49 8.71 -42.08
C LEU A 94 -64.01 9.55 -40.89
N LEU A 95 -63.14 9.73 -39.89
CA LEU A 95 -63.37 10.53 -38.67
C LEU A 95 -62.38 11.70 -38.58
N GLU A 96 -62.80 12.76 -37.89
CA GLU A 96 -61.91 13.85 -37.50
C GLU A 96 -60.86 13.36 -36.50
N SER A 97 -59.62 13.89 -36.55
CA SER A 97 -58.54 13.43 -35.66
C SER A 97 -58.94 13.46 -34.20
N LYS A 98 -59.56 14.56 -33.72
CA LYS A 98 -59.94 14.70 -32.33
C LYS A 98 -60.94 13.63 -31.89
N GLN A 99 -61.98 13.38 -32.68
CA GLN A 99 -62.98 12.35 -32.40
C GLN A 99 -62.36 10.94 -32.39
N LEU A 100 -61.41 10.67 -33.29
CA LEU A 100 -60.67 9.40 -33.29
C LEU A 100 -59.73 9.28 -32.09
N ASP A 101 -59.06 10.36 -31.69
CA ASP A 101 -58.21 10.40 -30.49
C ASP A 101 -59.03 10.19 -29.21
N ASP A 102 -60.19 10.83 -29.08
CA ASP A 102 -61.12 10.64 -27.95
C ASP A 102 -61.60 9.18 -27.87
N VAL A 103 -62.06 8.59 -29.00
CA VAL A 103 -62.53 7.19 -29.07
C VAL A 103 -61.42 6.17 -28.81
N THR A 104 -60.23 6.35 -29.38
CA THR A 104 -59.11 5.42 -29.17
C THR A 104 -58.53 5.49 -27.77
N ASN A 105 -58.62 6.65 -27.10
CA ASN A 105 -58.30 6.77 -25.69
C ASN A 105 -59.32 6.02 -24.82
N GLU A 106 -60.62 6.16 -25.07
CA GLU A 106 -61.66 5.45 -24.32
C GLU A 106 -61.51 3.91 -24.44
N ILE A 107 -61.39 3.39 -25.66
CA ILE A 107 -61.13 1.96 -25.90
C ILE A 107 -59.82 1.53 -25.22
N SER A 108 -58.78 2.38 -25.23
CA SER A 108 -57.52 2.09 -24.54
C SER A 108 -57.64 2.11 -23.01
N ASN A 109 -58.58 2.85 -22.42
CA ASN A 109 -58.81 2.87 -20.98
C ASN A 109 -59.54 1.60 -20.55
N GLN A 110 -60.59 1.19 -21.27
CA GLN A 110 -61.30 -0.06 -21.00
C GLN A 110 -60.40 -1.31 -21.18
N ILE A 111 -59.45 -1.29 -22.12
CA ILE A 111 -58.41 -2.34 -22.25
C ILE A 111 -57.50 -2.39 -21.01
N VAL A 112 -57.13 -1.25 -20.43
CA VAL A 112 -56.32 -1.21 -19.19
C VAL A 112 -57.13 -1.68 -17.99
N ASN A 113 -58.39 -1.26 -17.86
CA ASN A 113 -59.28 -1.73 -16.79
C ASN A 113 -59.51 -3.25 -16.88
N SER A 114 -59.59 -3.80 -18.09
CA SER A 114 -59.66 -5.26 -18.32
C SER A 114 -58.39 -6.01 -17.89
N VAL A 115 -57.22 -5.35 -17.88
CA VAL A 115 -55.99 -5.90 -17.26
C VAL A 115 -56.08 -5.88 -15.74
N ILE A 116 -56.58 -4.80 -15.13
CA ILE A 116 -56.75 -4.74 -13.67
C ILE A 116 -57.71 -5.84 -13.19
N ILE A 117 -58.88 -5.94 -13.81
CA ILE A 117 -59.90 -6.96 -13.50
C ILE A 117 -59.38 -8.39 -13.66
N TYR A 118 -58.49 -8.64 -14.64
CA TYR A 118 -57.79 -9.92 -14.75
C TYR A 118 -56.89 -10.18 -13.53
N LEU A 119 -56.15 -9.19 -13.04
CA LEU A 119 -55.25 -9.37 -11.90
C LEU A 119 -56.01 -9.53 -10.57
N GLU A 120 -57.14 -8.84 -10.38
CA GLU A 120 -57.93 -8.78 -9.13
C GLU A 120 -58.63 -10.06 -8.66
N ASN A 121 -58.59 -11.16 -9.42
CA ASN A 121 -59.18 -12.46 -9.00
C ASN A 121 -60.71 -12.50 -8.93
N LEU A 122 -61.43 -11.71 -9.73
CA LEU A 122 -62.89 -11.61 -9.64
C LEU A 122 -63.65 -12.83 -10.23
N ASP A 123 -62.97 -13.81 -10.82
CA ASP A 123 -63.53 -15.05 -11.42
C ASP A 123 -64.67 -14.82 -12.47
N VAL A 124 -64.76 -13.61 -13.03
CA VAL A 124 -65.80 -13.14 -13.98
C VAL A 124 -65.73 -13.71 -15.41
N TYR A 125 -65.04 -14.83 -15.65
CA TYR A 125 -64.77 -15.33 -17.01
C TYR A 125 -65.75 -16.43 -17.45
N PRO A 126 -66.44 -16.28 -18.61
CA PRO A 126 -67.37 -17.29 -19.11
C PRO A 126 -66.71 -18.67 -19.30
N GLU A 127 -67.30 -19.68 -18.66
CA GLU A 127 -66.86 -21.09 -18.72
C GLU A 127 -65.41 -21.37 -18.27
N VAL A 128 -64.71 -20.41 -17.64
CA VAL A 128 -63.29 -20.53 -17.32
C VAL A 128 -62.98 -19.97 -15.93
N ARG A 129 -62.39 -20.78 -15.06
CA ARG A 129 -61.78 -20.31 -13.82
C ARG A 129 -60.26 -20.22 -14.00
N ILE A 130 -59.66 -19.07 -13.69
CA ILE A 130 -58.22 -18.84 -13.89
C ILE A 130 -57.54 -18.71 -12.51
N PRO A 131 -56.76 -19.70 -12.04
CA PRO A 131 -56.11 -19.65 -10.73
C PRO A 131 -55.14 -18.47 -10.58
N ALA A 132 -55.07 -17.87 -9.39
CA ALA A 132 -54.15 -16.76 -9.11
C ALA A 132 -52.68 -17.06 -9.46
N LYS A 133 -52.22 -18.31 -9.23
CA LYS A 133 -50.87 -18.76 -9.61
C LYS A 133 -50.61 -18.70 -11.12
N GLU A 134 -51.61 -19.07 -11.94
CA GLU A 134 -51.50 -18.97 -13.40
C GLU A 134 -51.47 -17.51 -13.88
N ARG A 135 -52.20 -16.61 -13.21
CA ARG A 135 -52.18 -15.18 -13.55
C ARG A 135 -50.87 -14.50 -13.17
N VAL A 136 -50.27 -14.86 -12.04
CA VAL A 136 -48.92 -14.41 -11.67
C VAL A 136 -47.88 -14.89 -12.69
N GLN A 137 -47.96 -16.15 -13.13
CA GLN A 137 -47.08 -16.68 -14.18
C GLN A 137 -47.31 -15.96 -15.52
N THR A 138 -48.57 -15.75 -15.93
CA THR A 138 -48.93 -15.04 -17.16
C THR A 138 -48.45 -13.58 -17.13
N LEU A 139 -48.54 -12.91 -15.97
CA LEU A 139 -48.00 -11.57 -15.74
C LEU A 139 -46.46 -11.55 -15.80
N TYR A 140 -45.79 -12.53 -15.20
CA TYR A 140 -44.33 -12.66 -15.24
C TYR A 140 -43.81 -12.82 -16.68
N GLU A 141 -44.37 -13.75 -17.46
CA GLU A 141 -44.02 -13.96 -18.86
C GLU A 141 -44.33 -12.73 -19.72
N PHE A 142 -45.46 -12.08 -19.47
CA PHE A 142 -45.83 -10.84 -20.15
C PHE A 142 -44.81 -9.72 -19.89
N LEU A 143 -44.47 -9.49 -18.61
CA LEU A 143 -43.50 -8.47 -18.19
C LEU A 143 -42.09 -8.76 -18.72
N LYS A 144 -41.72 -10.04 -18.86
CA LYS A 144 -40.42 -10.49 -19.37
C LYS A 144 -40.26 -10.23 -20.88
N ASP A 145 -41.18 -10.74 -21.69
CA ASP A 145 -40.96 -10.91 -23.14
C ASP A 145 -41.92 -10.08 -24.04
N SER A 146 -42.96 -9.44 -23.49
CA SER A 146 -44.03 -8.80 -24.28
C SER A 146 -44.47 -7.40 -23.84
N CYS A 147 -44.00 -6.91 -22.69
CA CYS A 147 -44.49 -5.66 -22.11
C CYS A 147 -43.81 -4.42 -22.71
N THR A 148 -44.58 -3.39 -23.04
CA THR A 148 -44.04 -2.10 -23.51
C THR A 148 -44.13 -1.04 -22.41
N SER A 149 -43.12 -0.18 -22.31
CA SER A 149 -43.05 0.83 -21.23
C SER A 149 -44.23 1.80 -21.25
N ARG A 150 -44.81 2.09 -22.43
CA ARG A 150 -46.01 2.92 -22.59
C ARG A 150 -47.24 2.24 -21.97
N PHE A 151 -47.42 0.94 -22.20
CA PHE A 151 -48.58 0.20 -21.70
C PHE A 151 -48.48 -0.05 -20.20
N LEU A 152 -47.30 -0.44 -19.69
CA LEU A 152 -47.08 -0.57 -18.24
C LEU A 152 -47.27 0.75 -17.50
N LYS A 153 -46.85 1.89 -18.09
CA LYS A 153 -47.12 3.21 -17.50
C LYS A 153 -48.62 3.50 -17.38
N LYS A 154 -49.45 3.15 -18.39
CA LYS A 154 -50.92 3.30 -18.28
C LYS A 154 -51.49 2.43 -17.16
N ILE A 155 -51.07 1.16 -17.06
CA ILE A 155 -51.50 0.24 -15.99
C ILE A 155 -51.13 0.79 -14.60
N LEU A 156 -49.88 1.23 -14.41
CA LEU A 156 -49.42 1.78 -13.13
C LEU A 156 -50.13 3.07 -12.75
N MET A 157 -50.54 3.92 -13.70
CA MET A 157 -51.33 5.12 -13.41
C MET A 157 -52.73 4.80 -12.89
N VAL A 158 -53.40 3.78 -13.44
CA VAL A 158 -54.73 3.33 -12.94
C VAL A 158 -54.60 2.66 -11.57
N ILE A 159 -53.57 1.86 -11.35
CA ILE A 159 -53.25 1.28 -10.03
C ILE A 159 -53.00 2.40 -8.99
N GLU A 160 -52.19 3.41 -9.34
CA GLU A 160 -51.91 4.56 -8.47
C GLU A 160 -53.14 5.45 -8.23
N GLU A 161 -54.16 5.38 -9.08
CA GLU A 161 -55.47 6.01 -8.84
C GLU A 161 -56.32 5.22 -7.86
N ASN A 162 -56.45 3.91 -8.05
CA ASN A 162 -57.19 3.00 -7.17
C ASN A 162 -56.58 2.92 -5.76
N ASP A 163 -55.24 2.91 -5.66
CA ASP A 163 -54.50 2.80 -4.40
C ASP A 163 -54.57 4.08 -3.52
N LYS A 164 -55.25 5.15 -3.98
CA LYS A 164 -55.55 6.35 -3.18
C LYS A 164 -56.68 6.12 -2.17
N SER A 165 -57.62 5.23 -2.47
CA SER A 165 -58.75 4.89 -1.59
C SER A 165 -58.39 3.85 -0.51
N GLU A 166 -57.26 3.16 -0.65
CA GLU A 166 -56.85 2.07 0.23
C GLU A 166 -55.84 2.50 1.30
N GLU A 167 -56.29 2.60 2.55
CA GLU A 167 -55.42 2.97 3.68
C GLU A 167 -54.39 1.88 4.03
N ARG A 168 -54.77 0.59 3.88
CA ARG A 168 -53.88 -0.54 4.23
C ARG A 168 -52.94 -0.84 3.07
N GLU A 169 -51.63 -0.75 3.31
CA GLU A 169 -50.61 -1.11 2.31
C GLU A 169 -50.80 -2.54 1.76
N GLU A 170 -51.20 -3.50 2.59
CA GLU A 170 -51.45 -4.89 2.14
C GLU A 170 -52.65 -5.03 1.19
N ASP A 171 -53.58 -4.07 1.20
CA ASP A 171 -54.73 -4.05 0.31
C ASP A 171 -54.49 -3.40 -1.05
N LYS A 172 -53.42 -2.60 -1.19
CA LYS A 172 -53.10 -1.90 -2.42
C LYS A 172 -52.83 -2.84 -3.59
N GLN A 173 -53.45 -2.56 -4.74
CA GLN A 173 -53.31 -3.28 -6.00
C GLN A 173 -51.84 -3.40 -6.41
N LEU A 174 -51.03 -2.34 -6.24
CA LEU A 174 -49.59 -2.38 -6.53
C LEU A 174 -48.88 -3.50 -5.72
N ASN A 175 -49.15 -3.57 -4.42
CA ASN A 175 -48.55 -4.56 -3.53
C ASN A 175 -49.09 -5.97 -3.84
N LYS A 176 -50.41 -6.13 -4.04
CA LYS A 176 -51.07 -7.39 -4.39
C LYS A 176 -50.55 -8.00 -5.70
N PHE A 177 -50.39 -7.21 -6.76
CA PHE A 177 -50.01 -7.75 -8.07
C PHE A 177 -48.51 -7.97 -8.24
N PHE A 178 -47.66 -7.04 -7.75
CA PHE A 178 -46.23 -7.05 -8.06
C PHE A 178 -45.35 -7.69 -6.97
N THR A 179 -45.80 -7.83 -5.72
CA THR A 179 -45.02 -8.57 -4.69
C THR A 179 -44.78 -10.04 -5.08
N PRO A 180 -45.76 -10.80 -5.61
CA PRO A 180 -45.52 -12.15 -6.13
C PRO A 180 -44.50 -12.18 -7.28
N ILE A 181 -44.49 -11.17 -8.15
CA ILE A 181 -43.54 -11.03 -9.26
C ILE A 181 -42.12 -10.78 -8.74
N VAL A 182 -41.95 -9.92 -7.73
CA VAL A 182 -40.64 -9.67 -7.09
C VAL A 182 -40.09 -10.93 -6.41
N ASN A 183 -40.95 -11.73 -5.77
CA ASN A 183 -40.54 -13.01 -5.19
C ASN A 183 -40.16 -14.04 -6.27
N LEU A 184 -40.92 -14.14 -7.36
CA LEU A 184 -40.59 -15.03 -8.48
C LEU A 184 -39.30 -14.62 -9.20
N ILE A 185 -39.00 -13.32 -9.30
CA ILE A 185 -37.70 -12.80 -9.74
C ILE A 185 -36.57 -13.22 -8.79
N PHE A 186 -36.79 -13.10 -7.47
CA PHE A 186 -35.82 -13.51 -6.45
C PHE A 186 -35.49 -15.01 -6.48
N GLU A 187 -36.51 -15.85 -6.67
CA GLU A 187 -36.37 -17.31 -6.84
C GLU A 187 -35.61 -17.65 -8.13
N ASN A 188 -36.03 -17.08 -9.27
CA ASN A 188 -35.40 -17.36 -10.56
C ASN A 188 -33.94 -16.86 -10.68
N LEU A 189 -33.56 -15.80 -9.94
CA LEU A 189 -32.16 -15.38 -9.81
C LEU A 189 -31.30 -16.34 -8.96
N GLY A 190 -31.90 -17.25 -8.19
CA GLY A 190 -31.17 -18.26 -7.41
C GLY A 190 -30.99 -19.61 -8.11
N GLY A 191 -31.79 -19.91 -9.14
CA GLY A 191 -31.85 -21.24 -9.75
C GLY A 191 -30.98 -21.41 -11.00
N ARG A 192 -29.70 -21.80 -10.83
CA ARG A 192 -28.78 -22.37 -11.86
C ARG A 192 -28.53 -21.56 -13.16
N ASN A 193 -29.20 -20.42 -13.34
CA ASN A 193 -29.18 -19.61 -14.57
C ASN A 193 -28.08 -18.53 -14.59
N LEU A 194 -26.98 -18.70 -13.84
CA LEU A 194 -25.81 -17.83 -13.90
C LEU A 194 -24.90 -18.12 -15.12
N VAL A 195 -25.46 -18.81 -16.13
CA VAL A 195 -24.79 -19.11 -17.40
C VAL A 195 -24.64 -17.84 -18.23
N TYR A 196 -23.44 -17.28 -18.17
CA TYR A 196 -22.88 -16.30 -19.08
C TYR A 196 -23.38 -16.51 -20.53
N PRO A 197 -24.06 -15.54 -21.19
CA PRO A 197 -24.43 -14.18 -20.74
C PRO A 197 -25.95 -13.91 -20.60
N LYS A 198 -26.83 -14.93 -20.65
CA LYS A 198 -28.30 -14.72 -20.77
C LYS A 198 -29.04 -14.69 -19.43
N ASN A 199 -28.93 -13.59 -18.69
CA ASN A 199 -29.77 -13.35 -17.50
C ASN A 199 -30.96 -12.41 -17.83
N ASP A 200 -31.97 -12.96 -18.51
CA ASP A 200 -33.22 -12.25 -18.82
C ASP A 200 -33.92 -11.70 -17.56
N VAL A 201 -33.74 -12.37 -16.42
CA VAL A 201 -34.38 -12.02 -15.13
C VAL A 201 -33.78 -10.73 -14.55
N ALA A 202 -32.48 -10.51 -14.72
CA ALA A 202 -31.84 -9.24 -14.39
C ALA A 202 -32.30 -8.10 -15.32
N VAL A 203 -32.53 -8.38 -16.62
CA VAL A 203 -33.08 -7.41 -17.57
C VAL A 203 -34.53 -7.04 -17.22
N LEU A 204 -35.34 -8.02 -16.81
CA LEU A 204 -36.68 -7.81 -16.27
C LEU A 204 -36.65 -6.94 -15.00
N LEU A 205 -35.76 -7.22 -14.04
CA LEU A 205 -35.62 -6.40 -12.83
C LEU A 205 -35.20 -4.95 -13.15
N LYS A 206 -34.29 -4.76 -14.12
CA LYS A 206 -33.93 -3.43 -14.65
C LYS A 206 -35.12 -2.70 -15.28
N PHE A 207 -35.95 -3.42 -16.05
CA PHE A 207 -37.17 -2.88 -16.67
C PHE A 207 -38.19 -2.45 -15.62
N LEU A 208 -38.52 -3.30 -14.65
CA LEU A 208 -39.49 -2.98 -13.60
C LEU A 208 -39.00 -1.82 -12.71
N THR A 209 -37.72 -1.81 -12.32
CA THR A 209 -37.16 -0.71 -11.51
C THR A 209 -37.09 0.62 -12.24
N SER A 210 -37.20 0.67 -13.58
CA SER A 210 -37.27 1.95 -14.31
C SER A 210 -38.54 2.77 -13.99
N PHE A 211 -39.56 2.14 -13.39
CA PHE A 211 -40.78 2.80 -12.90
C PHE A 211 -40.64 3.10 -11.41
N LYS A 212 -40.85 4.36 -11.00
CA LYS A 212 -40.62 4.81 -9.62
C LYS A 212 -41.44 4.02 -8.59
N GLN A 213 -42.72 3.77 -8.85
CA GLN A 213 -43.62 3.03 -7.96
C GLN A 213 -43.08 1.61 -7.70
N LEU A 214 -42.60 0.95 -8.76
CA LEU A 214 -42.03 -0.40 -8.68
C LEU A 214 -40.64 -0.41 -8.03
N ALA A 215 -39.79 0.61 -8.25
CA ALA A 215 -38.52 0.75 -7.54
C ALA A 215 -38.71 0.91 -6.03
N GLU A 216 -39.71 1.68 -5.59
CA GLU A 216 -40.06 1.79 -4.18
C GLU A 216 -40.62 0.48 -3.59
N LEU A 217 -41.55 -0.18 -4.29
CA LEU A 217 -42.06 -1.50 -3.92
C LEU A 217 -40.93 -2.52 -3.71
N VAL A 218 -40.04 -2.61 -4.69
CA VAL A 218 -38.85 -3.46 -4.69
C VAL A 218 -38.06 -3.18 -3.39
N ILE A 219 -37.70 -1.93 -3.10
CA ILE A 219 -36.95 -1.52 -1.88
C ILE A 219 -37.70 -1.77 -0.55
N ARG A 220 -39.05 -1.81 -0.57
CA ARG A 220 -39.86 -2.16 0.61
C ARG A 220 -39.87 -3.68 0.88
N SER A 221 -39.61 -4.52 -0.12
CA SER A 221 -39.63 -5.99 0.03
C SER A 221 -38.52 -6.52 0.95
N LYS A 222 -38.89 -7.43 1.86
CA LYS A 222 -37.98 -8.12 2.79
C LYS A 222 -36.84 -8.84 2.04
N SER A 223 -37.14 -9.43 0.88
CA SER A 223 -36.23 -10.26 0.09
C SER A 223 -35.01 -9.51 -0.47
N ILE A 224 -34.99 -8.18 -0.45
CA ILE A 224 -33.85 -7.39 -0.97
C ILE A 224 -32.70 -7.31 0.00
N PHE A 225 -32.99 -7.26 1.30
CA PHE A 225 -31.98 -7.03 2.34
C PHE A 225 -31.95 -8.14 3.42
N LEU A 226 -32.97 -9.02 3.42
CA LEU A 226 -33.22 -10.27 4.15
C LEU A 226 -32.94 -10.35 5.66
N HIS A 227 -31.78 -9.89 6.15
CA HIS A 227 -31.41 -9.82 7.56
C HIS A 227 -31.38 -8.38 8.13
N LEU A 228 -31.46 -7.37 7.26
CA LEU A 228 -31.44 -5.96 7.65
C LEU A 228 -32.82 -5.49 8.15
N ASN A 229 -33.11 -5.76 9.42
CA ASN A 229 -34.26 -5.22 10.15
C ASN A 229 -34.06 -3.72 10.49
N LEU A 230 -33.93 -2.88 9.45
CA LEU A 230 -33.62 -1.46 9.54
C LEU A 230 -34.73 -0.60 10.16
N ARG A 231 -35.89 -1.18 10.48
CA ARG A 231 -37.00 -0.49 11.16
C ARG A 231 -36.65 -0.05 12.58
N ASP A 232 -35.84 -0.82 13.29
CA ASP A 232 -35.60 -0.58 14.71
C ASP A 232 -34.60 0.58 14.88
N LYS A 233 -33.45 0.50 14.20
CA LYS A 233 -32.44 1.58 14.13
C LYS A 233 -32.94 2.91 13.56
N THR A 234 -34.11 2.94 12.90
CA THR A 234 -34.75 4.18 12.44
C THR A 234 -35.90 4.66 13.34
N ARG A 235 -36.43 3.81 14.23
CA ARG A 235 -37.47 4.19 15.20
C ARG A 235 -36.92 4.72 16.52
N ASP A 236 -35.77 4.23 16.97
CA ASP A 236 -35.08 4.75 18.16
C ASP A 236 -34.70 6.24 17.99
N CYS A 237 -34.61 6.72 16.75
CA CYS A 237 -34.37 8.12 16.40
C CYS A 237 -35.57 9.06 16.69
N ALA A 238 -36.76 8.54 17.02
CA ALA A 238 -38.00 9.31 17.16
C ALA A 238 -38.58 9.33 18.59
N ALA A 239 -38.01 8.56 19.53
CA ALA A 239 -38.57 8.35 20.87
C ALA A 239 -37.54 8.58 22.01
N GLY A 240 -36.54 9.44 21.79
CA GLY A 240 -35.49 9.76 22.75
C GLY A 240 -35.82 10.94 23.68
N GLY A 241 -36.98 10.93 24.36
CA GLY A 241 -37.45 12.09 25.15
C GLY A 241 -38.20 11.73 26.42
N GLY A 242 -37.52 11.83 27.57
CA GLY A 242 -38.12 11.80 28.92
C GLY A 242 -38.28 10.39 29.51
N GLY A 243 -37.60 10.13 30.64
CA GLY A 243 -37.75 8.88 31.41
C GLY A 243 -36.66 8.73 32.47
N THR A 244 -37.00 8.99 33.74
CA THR A 244 -36.02 9.06 34.85
C THR A 244 -36.04 7.85 35.78
N ALA A 245 -34.87 7.20 35.91
CA ALA A 245 -34.34 6.57 37.13
C ALA A 245 -35.08 5.38 37.81
N SER A 246 -34.31 4.68 38.65
CA SER A 246 -34.64 3.48 39.46
C SER A 246 -34.86 2.16 38.69
N GLY A 247 -34.52 0.99 39.24
CA GLY A 247 -33.73 0.74 40.46
C GLY A 247 -34.16 -0.53 41.20
N GLY A 248 -33.27 -1.53 41.28
CA GLY A 248 -33.51 -2.81 41.98
C GLY A 248 -33.14 -4.03 41.15
N GLY A 249 -32.75 -5.12 41.80
CA GLY A 249 -32.42 -6.41 41.18
C GLY A 249 -33.12 -7.58 41.90
N VAL A 250 -32.37 -8.68 42.12
CA VAL A 250 -32.69 -9.90 42.91
C VAL A 250 -32.92 -11.18 42.09
N THR A 251 -31.98 -12.11 42.29
CA THR A 251 -31.93 -13.59 42.18
C THR A 251 -32.88 -14.40 41.28
N ALA A 252 -32.33 -15.48 40.72
CA ALA A 252 -33.04 -16.55 40.02
C ALA A 252 -33.75 -17.56 40.94
N SER A 253 -34.69 -18.31 40.38
CA SER A 253 -35.10 -19.64 40.85
C SER A 253 -35.44 -20.54 39.65
N SER A 254 -35.08 -21.82 39.75
CA SER A 254 -35.49 -22.88 38.82
C SER A 254 -36.91 -23.37 39.12
N ASP A 255 -37.58 -23.95 38.11
CA ASP A 255 -38.29 -25.22 38.29
C ASP A 255 -38.56 -25.88 36.93
N GLY A 256 -38.88 -27.18 36.94
CA GLY A 256 -39.10 -27.96 35.72
C GLY A 256 -40.06 -29.13 35.90
N ALA A 257 -40.71 -29.53 34.81
CA ALA A 257 -41.57 -30.71 34.74
C ALA A 257 -41.46 -31.35 33.34
N ALA A 258 -41.65 -32.67 33.24
CA ALA A 258 -41.42 -33.44 32.03
C ALA A 258 -42.60 -34.33 31.65
N ALA A 259 -42.87 -34.48 30.35
CA ALA A 259 -43.65 -35.59 29.79
C ALA A 259 -43.31 -35.85 28.31
N SER A 260 -43.14 -37.13 27.97
CA SER A 260 -43.06 -37.74 26.62
C SER A 260 -44.17 -37.28 25.65
N ALA A 261 -44.05 -37.33 24.32
CA ALA A 261 -43.78 -38.54 23.53
C ALA A 261 -43.70 -38.30 22.00
N SER A 262 -43.29 -39.36 21.27
CA SER A 262 -43.37 -39.56 19.81
C SER A 262 -42.44 -38.71 18.92
N ALA A 263 -41.94 -39.33 17.85
CA ALA A 263 -41.03 -38.72 16.88
C ALA A 263 -41.48 -39.01 15.44
N SER A 264 -41.32 -38.02 14.56
CA SER A 264 -41.39 -38.20 13.11
C SER A 264 -40.34 -37.29 12.45
N PRO A 265 -39.69 -37.73 11.34
CA PRO A 265 -38.56 -37.00 10.77
C PRO A 265 -39.02 -35.82 9.92
N SER A 266 -38.47 -34.64 10.16
CA SER A 266 -38.62 -33.45 9.30
C SER A 266 -37.26 -32.99 8.77
N PRO A 267 -37.12 -32.70 7.46
CA PRO A 267 -35.92 -32.08 6.90
C PRO A 267 -35.96 -30.55 7.05
N HIS A 268 -34.77 -29.93 6.89
CA HIS A 268 -34.47 -28.50 7.04
C HIS A 268 -34.40 -28.00 8.50
N GLY A 269 -33.19 -27.60 8.92
CA GLY A 269 -32.98 -26.92 10.19
C GLY A 269 -33.48 -25.48 10.14
N TRP A 270 -34.44 -25.14 11.00
CA TRP A 270 -34.87 -23.76 11.25
C TRP A 270 -33.78 -22.98 12.02
N PHE A 271 -33.67 -21.69 11.69
CA PHE A 271 -33.23 -20.66 12.63
C PHE A 271 -34.48 -19.88 13.06
N ASP A 272 -34.67 -19.68 14.36
CA ASP A 272 -35.84 -18.97 14.90
C ASP A 272 -35.99 -17.56 14.30
N ALA A 273 -37.18 -17.23 13.79
CA ALA A 273 -37.43 -15.98 13.08
C ALA A 273 -37.72 -14.77 14.00
N GLU A 274 -37.75 -14.95 15.32
CA GLU A 274 -38.36 -14.00 16.27
C GLU A 274 -37.43 -13.51 17.41
N LYS A 275 -36.10 -13.46 17.19
CA LYS A 275 -35.16 -12.83 18.14
C LYS A 275 -34.65 -11.46 17.65
N PRO A 276 -34.67 -10.40 18.48
CA PRO A 276 -34.17 -9.07 18.11
C PRO A 276 -32.63 -9.05 18.02
N CYS A 277 -32.12 -8.50 16.91
CA CYS A 277 -30.70 -8.48 16.60
C CYS A 277 -29.95 -7.49 17.52
N SER A 278 -29.07 -8.02 18.37
CA SER A 278 -28.51 -7.29 19.52
C SER A 278 -26.99 -7.47 19.71
N LYS A 279 -26.27 -8.08 18.76
CA LYS A 279 -24.82 -8.36 18.90
C LYS A 279 -24.04 -8.12 17.60
N ASP A 280 -22.99 -7.29 17.65
CA ASP A 280 -22.10 -6.97 16.52
C ASP A 280 -21.45 -8.18 15.83
N LYS A 281 -21.31 -9.30 16.55
CA LYS A 281 -20.80 -10.56 16.00
C LYS A 281 -21.63 -11.07 14.81
N GLU A 282 -22.93 -10.77 14.75
CA GLU A 282 -23.84 -11.21 13.68
C GLU A 282 -23.67 -10.38 12.39
N ILE A 283 -23.44 -9.07 12.51
CA ILE A 283 -23.18 -8.18 11.35
C ILE A 283 -21.85 -8.55 10.70
N ASN A 284 -20.84 -8.88 11.52
CA ASN A 284 -19.54 -9.37 11.05
C ASN A 284 -19.60 -10.83 10.54
N ALA A 285 -20.79 -11.44 10.46
CA ALA A 285 -21.02 -12.79 9.95
C ALA A 285 -22.02 -12.84 8.77
N CYS A 286 -22.70 -11.73 8.43
CA CYS A 286 -23.82 -11.76 7.49
C CYS A 286 -23.46 -11.57 6.00
N GLY A 287 -22.28 -11.09 5.65
CA GLY A 287 -21.90 -10.73 4.27
C GLY A 287 -22.10 -11.85 3.26
N TYR A 288 -21.62 -13.06 3.56
CA TYR A 288 -21.80 -14.24 2.68
C TYR A 288 -23.27 -14.63 2.52
N ASN A 289 -24.06 -14.56 3.59
CA ASN A 289 -25.49 -14.81 3.55
C ASN A 289 -26.20 -13.76 2.67
N LEU A 290 -25.87 -12.47 2.82
CA LEU A 290 -26.39 -11.41 1.95
C LEU A 290 -26.04 -11.65 0.47
N GLN A 291 -24.85 -12.14 0.13
CA GLN A 291 -24.51 -12.49 -1.25
C GLN A 291 -25.42 -13.59 -1.83
N LEU A 292 -25.76 -14.61 -1.04
CA LEU A 292 -26.53 -15.77 -1.52
C LEU A 292 -28.05 -15.62 -1.41
N ASN A 293 -28.53 -14.80 -0.46
CA ASN A 293 -29.94 -14.72 -0.10
C ASN A 293 -30.55 -13.31 -0.21
N SER A 294 -29.78 -12.25 -0.49
CA SER A 294 -30.36 -10.93 -0.79
C SER A 294 -30.54 -10.75 -2.29
N LEU A 295 -31.59 -10.05 -2.74
CA LEU A 295 -31.84 -9.83 -4.17
C LEU A 295 -30.65 -9.15 -4.88
N LEU A 296 -30.05 -8.14 -4.23
CA LEU A 296 -28.86 -7.46 -4.76
C LEU A 296 -27.62 -8.37 -4.74
N GLY A 297 -27.50 -9.24 -3.75
CA GLY A 297 -26.45 -10.27 -3.69
C GLY A 297 -26.51 -11.25 -4.86
N ARG A 298 -27.70 -11.79 -5.15
CA ARG A 298 -27.92 -12.69 -6.30
C ARG A 298 -27.67 -11.97 -7.63
N LEU A 299 -28.17 -10.74 -7.76
CA LEU A 299 -27.98 -9.90 -8.95
C LEU A 299 -26.49 -9.62 -9.25
N LEU A 300 -25.67 -9.40 -8.21
CA LEU A 300 -24.24 -9.08 -8.33
C LEU A 300 -23.30 -10.29 -8.21
N SER A 301 -23.82 -11.51 -8.02
CA SER A 301 -23.03 -12.74 -8.01
C SER A 301 -22.52 -13.30 -9.36
N PRO A 302 -23.07 -13.01 -10.55
CA PRO A 302 -22.46 -13.51 -11.80
C PRO A 302 -21.08 -12.87 -12.04
N THR A 303 -20.04 -13.70 -12.14
CA THR A 303 -18.64 -13.27 -12.31
C THR A 303 -17.84 -14.32 -13.08
N VAL A 304 -16.72 -13.92 -13.70
CA VAL A 304 -15.81 -14.84 -14.40
C VAL A 304 -14.84 -15.57 -13.47
N ILE A 305 -14.65 -15.04 -12.26
CA ILE A 305 -13.79 -15.63 -11.22
C ILE A 305 -14.55 -16.78 -10.54
N THR A 306 -13.83 -17.81 -10.10
CA THR A 306 -14.38 -19.00 -9.44
C THR A 306 -15.18 -18.65 -8.17
N MET A 307 -16.42 -19.16 -8.08
CA MET A 307 -17.24 -19.11 -6.86
C MET A 307 -17.43 -20.52 -6.29
N PRO A 308 -17.17 -20.75 -4.99
CA PRO A 308 -17.15 -22.11 -4.41
C PRO A 308 -18.54 -22.77 -4.29
N ASN A 309 -19.63 -22.05 -4.51
CA ASN A 309 -21.00 -22.61 -4.45
C ASN A 309 -21.49 -23.18 -5.78
N VAL A 310 -20.78 -22.96 -6.90
CA VAL A 310 -21.13 -23.55 -8.19
C VAL A 310 -20.45 -24.91 -8.28
N THR A 311 -21.22 -25.99 -8.09
CA THR A 311 -20.68 -27.37 -8.12
C THR A 311 -20.63 -27.97 -9.52
N ASN A 312 -21.44 -27.46 -10.46
CA ASN A 312 -21.42 -27.90 -11.86
C ASN A 312 -20.27 -27.23 -12.62
N LYS A 313 -19.31 -28.03 -13.12
CA LYS A 313 -18.16 -27.51 -13.89
C LYS A 313 -18.57 -26.78 -15.16
N GLU A 314 -19.69 -27.14 -15.81
CA GLU A 314 -20.13 -26.52 -17.06
C GLU A 314 -20.67 -25.08 -16.87
N GLU A 315 -21.14 -24.76 -15.66
CA GLU A 315 -21.61 -23.41 -15.29
C GLU A 315 -20.44 -22.46 -14.96
N ILE A 316 -19.28 -23.00 -14.55
CA ILE A 316 -18.10 -22.22 -14.19
C ILE A 316 -17.35 -21.78 -15.47
N ALA A 317 -17.28 -20.46 -15.72
CA ALA A 317 -16.57 -19.89 -16.87
C ALA A 317 -15.13 -20.40 -17.03
N MET A 318 -14.41 -20.60 -15.92
CA MET A 318 -13.06 -21.20 -15.90
C MET A 318 -13.00 -22.54 -16.65
N TYR A 319 -13.82 -23.51 -16.27
CA TYR A 319 -13.84 -24.83 -16.91
C TYR A 319 -14.50 -24.78 -18.29
N LYS A 320 -15.57 -23.99 -18.46
CA LYS A 320 -16.32 -23.86 -19.73
C LYS A 320 -15.45 -23.37 -20.91
N TYR A 321 -14.43 -22.54 -20.65
CA TYR A 321 -13.59 -21.96 -21.71
C TYR A 321 -12.13 -22.45 -21.71
N PHE A 322 -11.53 -22.69 -20.53
CA PHE A 322 -10.08 -22.95 -20.41
C PHE A 322 -9.72 -24.41 -20.08
N TYR A 323 -10.68 -25.28 -19.80
CA TYR A 323 -10.46 -26.71 -19.56
C TYR A 323 -10.91 -27.55 -20.76
N ASN A 324 -10.20 -28.64 -21.06
CA ASN A 324 -10.63 -29.64 -22.03
C ASN A 324 -10.97 -30.96 -21.32
N SER A 325 -12.27 -31.25 -21.21
CA SER A 325 -12.80 -32.47 -20.59
C SER A 325 -12.32 -33.76 -21.24
N ALA A 326 -12.00 -33.76 -22.55
CA ALA A 326 -11.53 -34.94 -23.26
C ALA A 326 -10.04 -35.26 -23.01
N THR A 327 -9.24 -34.27 -22.57
CA THR A 327 -7.81 -34.44 -22.31
C THR A 327 -7.40 -34.16 -20.86
N ASN A 328 -8.37 -33.91 -19.96
CA ASN A 328 -8.18 -33.57 -18.54
C ASN A 328 -7.05 -32.54 -18.30
N SER A 329 -7.02 -31.47 -19.09
CA SER A 329 -5.91 -30.52 -19.14
C SER A 329 -6.34 -29.15 -19.69
N LEU A 330 -5.44 -28.16 -19.60
CA LEU A 330 -5.64 -26.82 -20.17
C LEU A 330 -5.98 -26.88 -21.67
N ASN A 331 -7.02 -26.15 -22.06
CA ASN A 331 -7.50 -26.06 -23.43
C ASN A 331 -6.43 -25.42 -24.35
N LYS A 332 -5.94 -26.16 -25.34
CA LYS A 332 -4.86 -25.74 -26.25
C LYS A 332 -5.35 -24.77 -27.33
N MET A 333 -5.73 -23.57 -26.90
CA MET A 333 -6.13 -22.47 -27.79
C MET A 333 -4.93 -21.84 -28.51
N THR A 334 -5.16 -21.32 -29.72
CA THR A 334 -4.23 -20.40 -30.37
C THR A 334 -4.27 -19.03 -29.68
N LEU A 335 -3.21 -18.22 -29.80
CA LEU A 335 -3.19 -16.86 -29.22
C LEU A 335 -4.33 -15.97 -29.74
N GLY A 336 -4.75 -16.16 -30.99
CA GLY A 336 -5.91 -15.47 -31.57
C GLY A 336 -7.24 -15.90 -30.94
N ALA A 337 -7.44 -17.21 -30.74
CA ALA A 337 -8.63 -17.74 -30.06
C ALA A 337 -8.69 -17.25 -28.61
N LEU A 338 -7.57 -17.32 -27.86
CA LEU A 338 -7.48 -16.85 -26.48
C LEU A 338 -7.81 -15.34 -26.37
N LYS A 339 -7.26 -14.51 -27.27
CA LYS A 339 -7.60 -13.07 -27.33
C LYS A 339 -9.08 -12.83 -27.65
N SER A 340 -9.68 -13.62 -28.54
CA SER A 340 -11.11 -13.54 -28.85
C SER A 340 -11.98 -13.89 -27.62
N THR A 341 -11.65 -14.99 -26.92
CA THR A 341 -12.31 -15.38 -25.67
C THR A 341 -12.19 -14.31 -24.58
N TYR A 342 -11.03 -13.66 -24.45
CA TYR A 342 -10.85 -12.53 -23.53
C TYR A 342 -11.76 -11.34 -23.87
N VAL A 343 -11.82 -10.92 -25.14
CA VAL A 343 -12.66 -9.78 -25.58
C VAL A 343 -14.14 -10.07 -25.39
N MET A 344 -14.59 -11.28 -25.77
CA MET A 344 -15.96 -11.74 -25.55
C MET A 344 -16.33 -11.72 -24.06
N LEU A 345 -15.52 -12.36 -23.21
CA LEU A 345 -15.83 -12.47 -21.80
C LEU A 345 -15.78 -11.12 -21.07
N ARG A 346 -14.88 -10.19 -21.44
CA ARG A 346 -14.87 -8.81 -20.92
C ARG A 346 -16.12 -8.03 -21.31
N ARG A 347 -16.47 -8.00 -22.59
CA ARG A 347 -17.69 -7.31 -23.08
C ARG A 347 -18.93 -7.83 -22.34
N ASP A 348 -19.01 -9.13 -22.13
CA ASP A 348 -20.12 -9.77 -21.44
C ASP A 348 -20.07 -9.50 -19.92
N THR A 349 -18.87 -9.32 -19.30
CA THR A 349 -18.72 -8.81 -17.91
C THR A 349 -19.29 -7.40 -17.79
N ASP A 350 -18.78 -6.50 -18.64
CA ASP A 350 -19.12 -5.09 -18.61
C ASP A 350 -20.64 -4.91 -18.86
N TRP A 351 -21.23 -5.70 -19.78
CA TRP A 351 -22.68 -5.70 -20.02
C TRP A 351 -23.50 -6.19 -18.81
N ILE A 352 -23.12 -7.30 -18.16
CA ILE A 352 -23.84 -7.79 -16.97
C ILE A 352 -23.81 -6.71 -15.88
N LEU A 353 -22.65 -6.15 -15.60
CA LEU A 353 -22.47 -5.21 -14.49
C LEU A 353 -23.08 -3.83 -14.79
N GLU A 354 -23.01 -3.28 -16.01
CA GLU A 354 -23.70 -2.01 -16.36
C GLU A 354 -25.23 -2.15 -16.20
N ASN A 355 -25.81 -3.32 -16.49
CA ASN A 355 -27.24 -3.57 -16.24
C ASN A 355 -27.58 -3.62 -14.74
N CYS A 356 -26.69 -4.17 -13.91
CA CYS A 356 -26.83 -4.15 -12.45
C CYS A 356 -26.68 -2.72 -11.91
N VAL A 357 -25.72 -1.95 -12.42
CA VAL A 357 -25.52 -0.53 -12.10
C VAL A 357 -26.74 0.30 -12.45
N GLU A 358 -27.37 0.13 -13.61
CA GLU A 358 -28.57 0.90 -13.94
C GLU A 358 -29.79 0.47 -13.09
N THR A 359 -29.88 -0.80 -12.72
CA THR A 359 -30.88 -1.28 -11.74
C THR A 359 -30.68 -0.57 -10.39
N ILE A 360 -29.44 -0.47 -9.89
CA ILE A 360 -29.13 0.23 -8.63
C ILE A 360 -29.36 1.74 -8.76
N LYS A 361 -28.94 2.37 -9.88
CA LYS A 361 -29.25 3.78 -10.18
C LYS A 361 -30.75 4.03 -10.18
N ASN A 362 -31.57 3.10 -10.69
CA ASN A 362 -33.03 3.18 -10.61
C ASN A 362 -33.55 3.09 -9.17
N LEU A 363 -33.04 2.17 -8.35
CA LEU A 363 -33.39 2.12 -6.92
C LEU A 363 -33.05 3.44 -6.20
N LEU A 364 -31.89 4.02 -6.49
CA LEU A 364 -31.45 5.31 -5.92
C LEU A 364 -32.28 6.52 -6.39
N LYS A 365 -33.07 6.40 -7.47
CA LYS A 365 -34.01 7.45 -7.95
C LYS A 365 -35.33 7.48 -7.17
N GLY A 366 -35.65 6.46 -6.35
CA GLY A 366 -36.90 6.39 -5.60
C GLY A 366 -37.10 7.51 -4.58
N GLY A 367 -36.15 7.68 -3.65
CA GLY A 367 -36.24 8.69 -2.59
C GLY A 367 -35.03 8.70 -1.64
N VAL A 368 -35.13 9.46 -0.55
CA VAL A 368 -34.07 9.52 0.49
C VAL A 368 -33.91 8.17 1.20
N GLU A 369 -35.01 7.56 1.64
CA GLU A 369 -34.99 6.24 2.28
C GLU A 369 -34.48 5.12 1.37
N SER A 370 -34.73 5.22 0.06
CA SER A 370 -34.13 4.35 -0.96
C SER A 370 -32.61 4.43 -0.95
N LYS A 371 -32.06 5.66 -0.93
CA LYS A 371 -30.61 5.92 -0.89
C LYS A 371 -30.00 5.42 0.42
N LYS A 372 -30.64 5.68 1.57
CA LYS A 372 -30.20 5.18 2.87
C LYS A 372 -30.12 3.65 2.91
N ARG A 373 -31.19 2.95 2.50
CA ARG A 373 -31.24 1.47 2.51
C ARG A 373 -30.16 0.85 1.63
N VAL A 374 -29.93 1.39 0.42
CA VAL A 374 -28.87 0.91 -0.47
C VAL A 374 -27.49 1.17 0.13
N LEU A 375 -27.21 2.36 0.68
CA LEU A 375 -25.92 2.66 1.33
C LEU A 375 -25.66 1.78 2.56
N LEU A 376 -26.67 1.51 3.39
CA LEU A 376 -26.54 0.65 4.56
C LEU A 376 -26.23 -0.81 4.16
N TRP A 377 -26.86 -1.32 3.08
CA TRP A 377 -26.52 -2.65 2.55
C TRP A 377 -25.09 -2.70 1.98
N LEU A 378 -24.68 -1.68 1.20
CA LEU A 378 -23.31 -1.58 0.69
C LEU A 378 -22.28 -1.56 1.84
N ALA A 379 -22.53 -0.78 2.89
CA ALA A 379 -21.69 -0.71 4.08
C ALA A 379 -21.66 -2.03 4.86
N CYS A 380 -22.78 -2.76 4.99
CA CYS A 380 -22.80 -4.10 5.58
C CYS A 380 -21.83 -5.06 4.88
N ILE A 381 -21.84 -5.11 3.54
CA ILE A 381 -20.93 -5.98 2.78
C ILE A 381 -19.47 -5.59 3.03
N ILE A 382 -19.14 -4.29 3.08
CA ILE A 382 -17.78 -3.82 3.38
C ILE A 382 -17.37 -4.25 4.81
N ILE A 383 -18.17 -3.93 5.82
CA ILE A 383 -17.89 -4.26 7.23
C ILE A 383 -17.69 -5.78 7.43
N SER A 384 -18.48 -6.63 6.77
CA SER A 384 -18.30 -8.09 6.83
C SER A 384 -16.96 -8.59 6.27
N ASN A 385 -16.27 -7.82 5.43
CA ASN A 385 -14.99 -8.21 4.79
C ASN A 385 -13.76 -7.53 5.40
N GLU A 386 -13.89 -6.58 6.33
CA GLU A 386 -12.74 -5.86 6.91
C GLU A 386 -11.70 -6.76 7.61
N LYS A 387 -12.07 -8.00 7.99
CA LYS A 387 -11.12 -8.99 8.52
C LYS A 387 -9.97 -9.26 7.54
N LYS A 388 -10.26 -9.26 6.23
CA LYS A 388 -9.29 -9.52 5.15
C LYS A 388 -8.19 -8.47 5.02
N THR A 389 -8.34 -7.29 5.61
CA THR A 389 -7.31 -6.24 5.61
C THR A 389 -6.38 -6.34 6.81
N LYS A 390 -6.54 -7.36 7.67
CA LYS A 390 -5.64 -7.60 8.80
C LYS A 390 -4.46 -8.45 8.35
N ILE A 391 -3.26 -8.06 8.80
CA ILE A 391 -1.96 -8.66 8.44
C ILE A 391 -1.96 -10.20 8.52
N MET A 392 -2.70 -10.79 9.47
CA MET A 392 -2.91 -12.24 9.62
C MET A 392 -3.37 -12.95 8.33
N TYR A 393 -4.18 -12.31 7.47
CA TYR A 393 -4.60 -12.88 6.17
C TYR A 393 -3.46 -12.86 5.14
N HIS A 394 -2.53 -11.91 5.25
CA HIS A 394 -1.39 -11.76 4.34
C HIS A 394 -0.21 -12.69 4.73
N TYR A 395 -0.20 -13.26 5.95
CA TYR A 395 0.71 -14.36 6.33
C TYR A 395 0.35 -15.71 5.68
N SER A 396 -0.83 -15.84 5.06
CA SER A 396 -1.15 -17.01 4.23
C SER A 396 -0.27 -17.02 2.98
N THR A 397 0.75 -17.88 2.96
CA THR A 397 1.59 -18.09 1.77
C THR A 397 0.83 -18.75 0.63
N TYR A 398 -0.18 -19.56 0.94
CA TYR A 398 -1.02 -20.24 -0.04
C TYR A 398 -2.20 -19.38 -0.52
N PRO A 399 -2.59 -19.43 -1.82
CA PRO A 399 -3.78 -18.73 -2.31
C PRO A 399 -5.09 -19.32 -1.74
N GLN A 400 -5.73 -18.57 -0.83
CA GLN A 400 -6.93 -18.99 -0.11
C GLN A 400 -8.11 -19.34 -1.04
N SER A 401 -8.19 -18.71 -2.21
CA SER A 401 -9.25 -18.93 -3.22
C SER A 401 -9.13 -20.25 -3.98
N LEU A 402 -7.99 -20.94 -3.87
CA LEU A 402 -7.75 -22.26 -4.48
C LEU A 402 -7.92 -23.43 -3.49
N ASP A 403 -8.11 -23.14 -2.20
CA ASP A 403 -8.34 -24.15 -1.16
C ASP A 403 -9.75 -24.78 -1.32
N ALA A 404 -9.84 -26.11 -1.21
CA ALA A 404 -11.13 -26.81 -1.21
C ALA A 404 -12.07 -26.36 -0.07
N SER A 405 -11.48 -25.87 1.03
CA SER A 405 -12.13 -25.34 2.22
C SER A 405 -12.61 -23.89 2.04
N TYR A 406 -12.28 -23.21 0.94
CA TYR A 406 -12.59 -21.78 0.73
C TYR A 406 -14.09 -21.45 0.94
N GLY A 407 -14.99 -22.28 0.40
CA GLY A 407 -16.44 -22.12 0.60
C GLY A 407 -16.91 -22.29 2.04
N LEU A 408 -16.19 -23.09 2.85
CA LEU A 408 -16.44 -23.23 4.28
C LEU A 408 -15.88 -22.02 5.06
N PHE A 409 -14.67 -21.54 4.73
CA PHE A 409 -14.10 -20.34 5.34
C PHE A 409 -14.99 -19.11 5.12
N LEU A 410 -15.46 -18.86 3.88
CA LEU A 410 -16.41 -17.76 3.61
C LEU A 410 -17.68 -17.86 4.47
N LYS A 411 -18.21 -19.09 4.65
CA LYS A 411 -19.41 -19.34 5.47
C LYS A 411 -19.17 -19.18 6.97
N LEU A 412 -18.01 -19.58 7.49
CA LEU A 412 -17.64 -19.45 8.90
C LEU A 412 -17.29 -18.00 9.28
N LEU A 413 -16.58 -17.30 8.40
CA LEU A 413 -16.14 -15.93 8.61
C LEU A 413 -17.21 -14.89 8.23
N GLY A 414 -18.24 -15.29 7.46
CA GLY A 414 -19.26 -14.38 6.92
C GLY A 414 -18.79 -13.51 5.77
N GLU A 415 -17.66 -13.85 5.16
CA GLU A 415 -16.96 -13.07 4.14
C GLU A 415 -17.46 -13.37 2.73
N ASN A 416 -17.30 -12.43 1.81
CA ASN A 416 -17.73 -12.59 0.43
C ASN A 416 -16.64 -13.20 -0.47
N SER A 417 -17.01 -13.84 -1.56
CA SER A 417 -16.01 -14.37 -2.51
C SER A 417 -15.33 -13.23 -3.29
N TYR A 418 -14.04 -13.38 -3.65
CA TYR A 418 -13.27 -12.30 -4.30
C TYR A 418 -13.93 -11.77 -5.58
N GLY A 419 -14.54 -12.64 -6.40
CA GLY A 419 -15.30 -12.23 -7.59
C GLY A 419 -16.54 -11.37 -7.27
N PHE A 420 -17.21 -11.58 -6.13
CA PHE A 420 -18.29 -10.70 -5.67
C PHE A 420 -17.76 -9.36 -5.15
N CYS A 421 -16.67 -9.38 -4.37
CA CYS A 421 -16.01 -8.16 -3.89
C CYS A 421 -15.55 -7.26 -5.04
N LEU A 422 -15.00 -7.84 -6.12
CA LEU A 422 -14.58 -7.12 -7.32
C LEU A 422 -15.76 -6.59 -8.14
N ASN A 423 -16.85 -7.36 -8.31
CA ASN A 423 -18.09 -6.87 -8.90
C ASN A 423 -18.66 -5.67 -8.11
N MET A 424 -18.73 -5.80 -6.78
CA MET A 424 -19.17 -4.73 -5.87
C MET A 424 -18.30 -3.48 -5.97
N PHE A 425 -16.98 -3.64 -6.04
CA PHE A 425 -16.03 -2.54 -6.19
C PHE A 425 -16.25 -1.78 -7.51
N TRP A 426 -16.41 -2.49 -8.63
CA TRP A 426 -16.69 -1.87 -9.93
C TRP A 426 -18.04 -1.14 -9.94
N VAL A 427 -19.08 -1.71 -9.31
CA VAL A 427 -20.38 -1.04 -9.13
C VAL A 427 -20.22 0.26 -8.33
N LEU A 428 -19.45 0.25 -7.25
CA LEU A 428 -19.17 1.42 -6.42
C LEU A 428 -18.40 2.52 -7.19
N LEU A 429 -17.43 2.14 -8.02
CA LEU A 429 -16.77 3.08 -8.95
C LEU A 429 -17.77 3.68 -9.97
N CYS A 430 -18.65 2.86 -10.56
CA CYS A 430 -19.71 3.31 -11.48
C CYS A 430 -20.77 4.21 -10.83
N LEU A 431 -20.94 4.15 -9.50
CA LEU A 431 -21.79 5.08 -8.73
C LEU A 431 -21.06 6.39 -8.40
N CYS A 432 -19.74 6.37 -8.27
CA CYS A 432 -18.90 7.58 -8.12
C CYS A 432 -18.57 8.26 -9.47
N GLU A 433 -18.71 7.57 -10.60
CA GLU A 433 -18.41 8.11 -11.94
C GLU A 433 -19.06 9.48 -12.27
N PRO A 434 -20.28 9.82 -11.83
CA PRO A 434 -20.90 11.14 -12.05
C PRO A 434 -20.32 12.27 -11.18
N ILE A 435 -19.37 11.98 -10.28
CA ILE A 435 -18.65 12.96 -9.47
C ILE A 435 -17.44 13.45 -10.29
N THR A 436 -17.38 14.76 -10.52
CA THR A 436 -16.29 15.45 -11.23
C THR A 436 -15.54 16.37 -10.27
N MET A 437 -14.33 16.82 -10.60
CA MET A 437 -13.51 17.66 -9.71
C MET A 437 -14.26 18.93 -9.25
N ASN A 438 -15.06 19.54 -10.13
CA ASN A 438 -15.87 20.72 -9.83
C ASN A 438 -16.93 20.46 -8.72
N LYS A 439 -17.26 19.19 -8.44
CA LYS A 439 -18.17 18.78 -7.36
C LYS A 439 -17.45 18.44 -6.05
N ILE A 440 -16.14 18.61 -5.94
CA ILE A 440 -15.44 18.46 -4.64
C ILE A 440 -16.00 19.47 -3.63
N SER A 441 -16.31 20.70 -4.07
CA SER A 441 -16.99 21.71 -3.26
C SER A 441 -18.42 21.34 -2.82
N ASP A 442 -19.05 20.33 -3.44
CA ASP A 442 -20.35 19.80 -3.00
C ASP A 442 -20.23 18.88 -1.77
N PHE A 443 -19.05 18.56 -1.26
CA PHE A 443 -18.90 17.58 -0.18
C PHE A 443 -19.37 18.11 1.19
N ASP A 444 -19.57 17.19 2.13
CA ASP A 444 -19.57 17.47 3.56
C ASP A 444 -18.13 17.23 4.08
N PHE A 445 -17.34 18.30 4.18
CA PHE A 445 -15.93 18.20 4.58
C PHE A 445 -15.74 17.74 6.03
N PHE A 446 -16.74 17.91 6.89
CA PHE A 446 -16.70 17.50 8.29
C PHE A 446 -17.34 16.12 8.55
N PHE A 447 -17.62 15.35 7.49
CA PHE A 447 -18.35 14.07 7.55
C PHE A 447 -17.83 13.10 8.63
N PHE A 448 -16.51 12.99 8.84
CA PHE A 448 -15.91 12.10 9.84
C PHE A 448 -16.27 12.40 11.30
N LEU A 449 -16.70 13.63 11.61
CA LEU A 449 -17.06 14.06 12.96
C LEU A 449 -18.53 13.79 13.32
N ARG A 450 -19.35 13.36 12.35
CA ARG A 450 -20.81 13.27 12.48
C ARG A 450 -21.25 12.17 13.45
N ASP A 451 -22.09 12.55 14.40
CA ASP A 451 -22.58 11.65 15.45
C ASP A 451 -23.90 10.92 15.12
N ASP A 452 -24.54 11.20 13.98
CA ASP A 452 -25.83 10.62 13.64
C ASP A 452 -25.76 9.09 13.39
N PRO A 453 -26.80 8.30 13.74
CA PRO A 453 -26.72 6.84 13.70
C PRO A 453 -26.46 6.25 12.30
N PHE A 454 -26.82 6.98 11.24
CA PHE A 454 -26.55 6.59 9.86
C PHE A 454 -25.08 6.81 9.51
N SER A 455 -24.55 8.01 9.74
CA SER A 455 -23.13 8.34 9.54
C SER A 455 -22.23 7.44 10.38
N LYS A 456 -22.55 7.20 11.66
CA LYS A 456 -21.84 6.24 12.53
C LYS A 456 -21.82 4.81 12.00
N PHE A 457 -22.84 4.38 11.26
CA PHE A 457 -22.83 3.06 10.64
C PHE A 457 -21.93 3.02 9.39
N ILE A 458 -21.97 4.07 8.55
CA ILE A 458 -21.09 4.20 7.37
C ILE A 458 -19.61 4.36 7.78
N LEU A 459 -19.35 5.08 8.88
CA LEU A 459 -18.02 5.38 9.41
C LEU A 459 -17.48 4.32 10.38
N LYS A 460 -18.21 3.23 10.62
CA LYS A 460 -17.80 2.17 11.53
C LYS A 460 -16.40 1.64 11.13
N ASN A 461 -15.51 1.53 12.11
CA ASN A 461 -14.11 1.12 11.96
C ASN A 461 -13.23 2.03 11.07
N ILE A 462 -13.77 3.14 10.53
CA ILE A 462 -13.00 4.19 9.85
C ILE A 462 -12.50 5.21 10.88
N THR A 463 -13.40 5.74 11.72
CA THR A 463 -13.07 6.75 12.76
C THR A 463 -12.32 6.19 13.97
N ASN A 464 -12.10 4.87 14.02
CA ASN A 464 -11.33 4.22 15.10
C ASN A 464 -9.81 4.31 14.89
N GLN A 465 -9.37 4.71 13.69
CA GLN A 465 -7.96 4.80 13.29
C GLN A 465 -7.42 6.22 13.49
N SER A 466 -6.10 6.40 13.40
CA SER A 466 -5.44 7.70 13.56
C SER A 466 -5.79 8.67 12.44
N SER A 467 -6.32 9.83 12.84
CA SER A 467 -6.41 11.09 12.10
C SER A 467 -5.02 11.72 11.88
N PHE A 468 -4.92 12.71 10.99
CA PHE A 468 -3.69 13.51 10.83
C PHE A 468 -3.33 14.34 12.08
N GLU A 469 -4.34 14.72 12.86
CA GLU A 469 -4.18 15.45 14.12
C GLU A 469 -4.58 14.60 15.34
N GLU A 470 -4.12 15.01 16.52
CA GLU A 470 -4.38 14.36 17.81
C GLU A 470 -5.86 14.39 18.22
N LYS A 471 -6.32 13.32 18.89
CA LYS A 471 -7.73 13.11 19.27
C LYS A 471 -8.31 14.27 20.09
N SER A 472 -7.53 14.82 21.02
CA SER A 472 -7.89 16.00 21.82
C SER A 472 -8.26 17.22 20.96
N ASN A 473 -7.46 17.52 19.94
CA ASN A 473 -7.71 18.63 19.03
C ASN A 473 -8.84 18.32 18.02
N VAL A 474 -8.97 17.06 17.59
CA VAL A 474 -10.13 16.59 16.80
C VAL A 474 -11.44 16.73 17.58
N GLU A 475 -11.44 16.46 18.88
CA GLU A 475 -12.59 16.67 19.78
C GLU A 475 -12.89 18.16 19.97
N LYS A 476 -11.88 19.04 20.13
CA LYS A 476 -12.07 20.51 20.11
C LYS A 476 -12.69 21.01 18.80
N ILE A 477 -12.29 20.48 17.64
CA ILE A 477 -12.92 20.80 16.34
C ILE A 477 -14.37 20.33 16.35
N LYS A 478 -14.63 19.09 16.80
CA LYS A 478 -15.99 18.53 16.89
C LYS A 478 -16.92 19.39 17.73
N GLU A 479 -16.48 19.87 18.89
CA GLU A 479 -17.26 20.79 19.74
C GLU A 479 -17.61 22.10 19.03
N LYS A 480 -16.63 22.73 18.35
CA LYS A 480 -16.83 23.99 17.60
C LYS A 480 -17.86 23.83 16.47
N VAL A 481 -17.76 22.76 15.68
CA VAL A 481 -18.54 22.58 14.45
C VAL A 481 -19.91 21.91 14.70
N LYS A 482 -20.14 21.30 15.86
CA LYS A 482 -21.40 20.65 16.28
C LYS A 482 -22.68 21.48 16.09
N ASN A 483 -22.56 22.81 16.17
CA ASN A 483 -23.68 23.74 16.02
C ASN A 483 -23.93 24.19 14.56
N GLU A 484 -23.08 23.82 13.60
CA GLU A 484 -23.24 24.23 12.20
C GLU A 484 -24.48 23.62 11.54
N GLN A 485 -25.01 24.35 10.55
CA GLN A 485 -26.10 23.89 9.68
C GLN A 485 -25.70 22.70 8.78
N SER A 486 -24.41 22.39 8.66
CA SER A 486 -23.84 21.22 8.00
C SER A 486 -24.14 19.92 8.77
N PHE A 487 -23.95 19.93 10.09
CA PHE A 487 -24.23 18.81 11.00
C PHE A 487 -25.74 18.58 11.17
N GLN A 488 -26.53 19.66 11.23
CA GLN A 488 -27.98 19.60 11.43
C GLN A 488 -28.76 18.97 10.26
N LYS A 489 -28.15 18.89 9.06
CA LYS A 489 -28.74 18.28 7.86
C LYS A 489 -28.22 16.85 7.68
N GLU A 490 -29.01 15.98 7.05
CA GLU A 490 -28.56 14.63 6.70
C GLU A 490 -27.33 14.66 5.76
N PRO A 491 -26.40 13.70 5.88
CA PRO A 491 -25.18 13.68 5.07
C PRO A 491 -25.49 13.53 3.58
N LYS A 492 -24.81 14.34 2.76
CA LYS A 492 -24.98 14.33 1.31
C LYS A 492 -24.61 12.97 0.73
N PHE A 493 -25.50 12.37 -0.07
CA PHE A 493 -25.29 11.06 -0.71
C PHE A 493 -23.94 10.96 -1.45
N ILE A 494 -23.49 12.05 -2.09
CA ILE A 494 -22.22 12.15 -2.81
C ILE A 494 -21.02 11.86 -1.89
N THR A 495 -21.01 12.43 -0.68
CA THR A 495 -19.94 12.22 0.31
C THR A 495 -20.00 10.82 0.88
N SER A 496 -21.21 10.34 1.22
CA SER A 496 -21.40 8.97 1.74
C SER A 496 -20.97 7.90 0.73
N ILE A 497 -21.35 8.00 -0.55
CA ILE A 497 -20.94 7.03 -1.57
C ILE A 497 -19.44 7.12 -1.87
N PHE A 498 -18.86 8.32 -1.89
CA PHE A 498 -17.41 8.49 -2.11
C PHE A 498 -16.59 7.77 -1.04
N TRP A 499 -16.87 7.99 0.25
CA TRP A 499 -16.11 7.34 1.34
C TRP A 499 -16.39 5.83 1.45
N VAL A 500 -17.60 5.37 1.12
CA VAL A 500 -17.92 3.94 0.95
C VAL A 500 -17.08 3.32 -0.17
N THR A 501 -17.00 3.96 -1.34
CA THR A 501 -16.15 3.51 -2.46
C THR A 501 -14.67 3.56 -2.08
N PHE A 502 -14.21 4.58 -1.36
CA PHE A 502 -12.82 4.67 -0.90
C PHE A 502 -12.50 3.53 0.07
N LYS A 503 -13.32 3.28 1.09
CA LYS A 503 -13.11 2.15 2.01
C LYS A 503 -13.16 0.79 1.29
N SER A 504 -13.94 0.65 0.23
CA SER A 504 -13.96 -0.56 -0.58
C SER A 504 -12.66 -0.81 -1.38
N LEU A 505 -11.82 0.23 -1.58
CA LEU A 505 -10.50 0.12 -2.19
C LEU A 505 -9.57 -0.79 -1.36
N SER A 506 -9.44 -0.53 -0.05
CA SER A 506 -8.63 -1.35 0.85
C SER A 506 -9.32 -2.64 1.30
N VAL A 507 -10.65 -2.70 1.33
CA VAL A 507 -11.40 -3.89 1.79
C VAL A 507 -11.67 -4.92 0.69
N PHE A 508 -11.88 -4.50 -0.57
CA PHE A 508 -12.15 -5.41 -1.69
C PHE A 508 -10.98 -5.50 -2.67
N PHE A 509 -10.42 -4.36 -3.10
CA PHE A 509 -9.50 -4.36 -4.23
C PHE A 509 -8.09 -4.79 -3.83
N LYS A 510 -7.47 -4.18 -2.80
CA LYS A 510 -6.13 -4.54 -2.33
C LYS A 510 -5.98 -6.05 -1.99
N PRO A 511 -6.84 -6.68 -1.16
CA PRO A 511 -6.72 -8.11 -0.86
C PRO A 511 -6.95 -9.02 -2.08
N ALA A 512 -7.73 -8.58 -3.07
CA ALA A 512 -7.93 -9.33 -4.31
C ALA A 512 -6.71 -9.26 -5.25
N ILE A 513 -5.99 -8.14 -5.28
CA ILE A 513 -4.71 -8.04 -6.02
C ILE A 513 -3.66 -8.93 -5.34
N ASP A 514 -3.51 -8.83 -4.02
CA ASP A 514 -2.56 -9.65 -3.26
C ASP A 514 -2.82 -11.15 -3.47
N GLU A 515 -4.10 -11.56 -3.52
CA GLU A 515 -4.50 -12.93 -3.84
C GLU A 515 -4.11 -13.34 -5.27
N PHE A 516 -4.37 -12.49 -6.27
CA PHE A 516 -3.93 -12.76 -7.64
C PHE A 516 -2.40 -12.86 -7.76
N ILE A 517 -1.66 -12.02 -7.05
CA ILE A 517 -0.21 -12.05 -7.00
C ILE A 517 0.27 -13.37 -6.36
N ARG A 518 -0.32 -13.81 -5.24
CA ARG A 518 -0.06 -15.15 -4.65
C ARG A 518 -0.33 -16.29 -5.65
N ILE A 519 -1.45 -16.26 -6.37
CA ILE A 519 -1.77 -17.26 -7.42
C ILE A 519 -0.66 -17.30 -8.48
N VAL A 520 -0.14 -16.15 -8.92
CA VAL A 520 0.93 -16.11 -9.93
C VAL A 520 2.28 -16.53 -9.36
N GLN A 521 2.59 -16.21 -8.10
CA GLN A 521 3.87 -16.54 -7.46
C GLN A 521 4.02 -18.03 -7.11
N GLU A 522 2.93 -18.74 -6.80
CA GLU A 522 2.97 -20.17 -6.42
C GLU A 522 2.91 -21.18 -7.60
N VAL A 523 2.74 -20.70 -8.84
CA VAL A 523 2.77 -21.56 -10.06
C VAL A 523 4.01 -22.46 -10.18
N PRO A 524 5.24 -22.03 -9.80
CA PRO A 524 6.41 -22.91 -9.82
C PRO A 524 6.26 -24.13 -8.89
N ASN A 525 5.64 -23.94 -7.73
CA ASN A 525 5.52 -24.90 -6.64
C ASN A 525 4.28 -25.81 -6.77
N ALA A 526 3.26 -25.37 -7.51
CA ALA A 526 1.99 -26.06 -7.65
C ALA A 526 2.09 -27.47 -8.27
N LYS A 527 1.43 -28.46 -7.63
CA LYS A 527 1.35 -29.86 -8.09
C LYS A 527 0.55 -30.01 -9.39
N ASP A 528 -0.65 -29.44 -9.45
CA ASP A 528 -1.36 -29.20 -10.71
C ASP A 528 -1.17 -27.74 -11.12
N LYS A 529 -0.60 -27.52 -12.30
CA LYS A 529 -0.40 -26.18 -12.88
C LYS A 529 -1.58 -25.75 -13.76
N ASN A 530 -2.44 -26.69 -14.19
CA ASN A 530 -3.61 -26.36 -15.01
C ASN A 530 -4.60 -25.49 -14.23
N ILE A 531 -4.98 -25.87 -13.00
CA ILE A 531 -5.89 -25.07 -12.17
C ILE A 531 -5.37 -23.65 -11.92
N TYR A 532 -4.06 -23.50 -11.72
CA TYR A 532 -3.41 -22.19 -11.58
C TYR A 532 -3.50 -21.36 -12.88
N TYR A 533 -3.11 -21.91 -14.03
CA TYR A 533 -3.21 -21.18 -15.30
C TYR A 533 -4.65 -20.81 -15.66
N MET A 534 -5.63 -21.70 -15.43
CA MET A 534 -7.04 -21.42 -15.68
C MET A 534 -7.58 -20.28 -14.81
N ASN A 535 -7.18 -20.21 -13.53
CA ASN A 535 -7.50 -19.05 -12.68
C ASN A 535 -6.77 -17.78 -13.15
N ILE A 536 -5.49 -17.86 -13.50
CA ILE A 536 -4.75 -16.70 -14.04
C ILE A 536 -5.45 -16.14 -15.30
N HIS A 537 -6.03 -16.98 -16.15
CA HIS A 537 -6.85 -16.52 -17.28
C HIS A 537 -8.14 -15.81 -16.86
N THR A 538 -8.91 -16.33 -15.90
CA THR A 538 -10.18 -15.69 -15.47
C THR A 538 -9.96 -14.38 -14.70
N TRP A 539 -8.96 -14.33 -13.82
CA TRP A 539 -8.58 -13.10 -13.14
C TRP A 539 -7.99 -12.06 -14.12
N LYS A 540 -7.21 -12.47 -15.14
CA LYS A 540 -6.74 -11.59 -16.23
C LYS A 540 -7.85 -11.12 -17.18
N ILE A 541 -9.03 -11.72 -17.17
CA ILE A 541 -10.19 -11.16 -17.88
C ILE A 541 -10.70 -9.92 -17.13
N PHE A 542 -10.93 -10.03 -15.82
CA PHE A 542 -11.50 -8.95 -15.01
C PHE A 542 -10.51 -7.79 -14.76
N LEU A 543 -9.35 -8.06 -14.15
CA LEU A 543 -8.39 -7.03 -13.69
C LEU A 543 -7.79 -6.18 -14.83
N TYR A 544 -7.96 -6.61 -16.08
CA TYR A 544 -7.43 -5.96 -17.28
C TYR A 544 -8.56 -5.51 -18.24
N SER A 545 -9.81 -5.35 -17.74
CA SER A 545 -10.85 -4.62 -18.48
C SER A 545 -10.51 -3.13 -18.52
N SER A 546 -10.47 -2.54 -19.72
CA SER A 546 -10.19 -1.10 -19.87
C SER A 546 -11.25 -0.25 -19.17
N ARG A 547 -12.53 -0.67 -19.20
CA ARG A 547 -13.63 -0.01 -18.48
C ARG A 547 -13.37 0.03 -16.96
N PHE A 548 -12.94 -1.11 -16.38
CA PHE A 548 -12.57 -1.19 -14.96
C PHE A 548 -11.41 -0.23 -14.61
N ILE A 549 -10.34 -0.25 -15.41
CA ILE A 549 -9.13 0.55 -15.17
C ILE A 549 -9.40 2.06 -15.31
N GLN A 550 -10.16 2.48 -16.33
CA GLN A 550 -10.58 3.88 -16.52
C GLN A 550 -11.37 4.41 -15.31
N LEU A 551 -12.31 3.61 -14.80
CA LEU A 551 -13.10 3.95 -13.61
C LEU A 551 -12.23 4.07 -12.35
N LEU A 552 -11.29 3.14 -12.18
CA LEU A 552 -10.36 3.14 -11.05
C LEU A 552 -9.44 4.38 -11.06
N PHE A 553 -8.77 4.69 -12.17
CA PHE A 553 -7.92 5.88 -12.25
C PHE A 553 -8.74 7.17 -12.11
N LYS A 554 -9.95 7.24 -12.68
CA LYS A 554 -10.86 8.37 -12.47
C LYS A 554 -11.17 8.60 -10.97
N PHE A 555 -11.38 7.52 -10.22
CA PHE A 555 -11.60 7.61 -8.77
C PHE A 555 -10.33 7.99 -8.00
N LEU A 556 -9.16 7.39 -8.32
CA LEU A 556 -7.88 7.76 -7.70
C LEU A 556 -7.52 9.23 -7.94
N HIS A 557 -7.76 9.76 -9.14
CA HIS A 557 -7.59 11.19 -9.43
C HIS A 557 -8.54 12.05 -8.59
N LEU A 558 -9.80 11.65 -8.43
CA LEU A 558 -10.77 12.37 -7.60
C LEU A 558 -10.34 12.39 -6.13
N SER A 559 -9.79 11.28 -5.62
CA SER A 559 -9.25 11.20 -4.25
C SER A 559 -8.01 12.08 -4.05
N MET A 560 -7.02 12.05 -4.96
CA MET A 560 -5.85 12.93 -4.87
C MET A 560 -6.25 14.41 -4.97
N ALA A 561 -7.19 14.75 -5.85
CA ALA A 561 -7.75 16.09 -5.98
C ALA A 561 -8.49 16.53 -4.69
N TYR A 562 -9.25 15.65 -4.04
CA TYR A 562 -9.90 15.95 -2.76
C TYR A 562 -8.88 16.32 -1.67
N PHE A 563 -7.80 15.55 -1.50
CA PHE A 563 -6.78 15.85 -0.50
C PHE A 563 -6.05 17.17 -0.76
N LEU A 564 -5.69 17.46 -2.02
CA LEU A 564 -5.08 18.74 -2.39
C LEU A 564 -6.06 19.92 -2.22
N HIS A 565 -7.34 19.75 -2.57
CA HIS A 565 -8.38 20.75 -2.35
C HIS A 565 -8.50 21.13 -0.87
N VAL A 566 -8.59 20.13 0.02
CA VAL A 566 -8.79 20.36 1.44
C VAL A 566 -7.54 20.92 2.15
N ALA A 567 -6.34 20.56 1.69
CA ALA A 567 -5.07 21.06 2.24
C ALA A 567 -4.66 22.46 1.73
N TYR A 568 -5.09 22.90 0.55
CA TYR A 568 -4.64 24.17 -0.06
C TYR A 568 -5.70 25.28 -0.10
N LEU A 569 -7.00 24.95 -0.04
CA LEU A 569 -8.07 25.94 -0.20
C LEU A 569 -8.72 26.40 1.11
N PHE A 570 -8.34 25.82 2.25
CA PHE A 570 -8.82 26.21 3.58
C PHE A 570 -7.68 26.70 4.46
N ASP A 571 -7.93 27.72 5.28
CA ASP A 571 -6.98 28.24 6.27
C ASP A 571 -6.99 27.42 7.59
N MET A 572 -6.35 27.94 8.63
CA MET A 572 -6.17 27.29 9.92
C MET A 572 -7.41 27.35 10.81
N GLU A 573 -8.23 28.37 10.58
CA GLU A 573 -9.50 28.63 11.22
C GLU A 573 -10.65 27.88 10.51
N GLY A 574 -10.44 27.42 9.28
CA GLY A 574 -11.34 26.63 8.46
C GLY A 574 -12.06 27.41 7.34
N ASN A 575 -11.71 28.68 7.10
CA ASN A 575 -12.31 29.51 6.06
C ASN A 575 -11.69 29.25 4.68
N ALA A 576 -12.40 29.65 3.62
CA ALA A 576 -11.91 29.56 2.25
C ALA A 576 -10.80 30.59 1.94
N CYS A 577 -9.67 30.11 1.42
CA CYS A 577 -8.56 30.95 0.94
C CYS A 577 -8.86 31.42 -0.50
N LEU A 578 -9.48 32.59 -0.64
CA LEU A 578 -9.88 33.18 -1.94
C LEU A 578 -8.72 33.22 -2.95
N ASP A 579 -7.53 33.61 -2.48
CA ASP A 579 -6.29 33.67 -3.27
C ASP A 579 -5.97 32.37 -4.01
N MET A 580 -6.23 31.22 -3.38
CA MET A 580 -5.97 29.90 -3.96
C MET A 580 -7.18 29.37 -4.74
N MET A 581 -8.41 29.72 -4.34
CA MET A 581 -9.60 29.40 -5.14
C MET A 581 -9.60 30.13 -6.50
N ASN A 582 -9.16 31.39 -6.52
CA ASN A 582 -9.00 32.17 -7.75
C ASN A 582 -7.99 31.49 -8.69
N LEU A 583 -6.78 31.17 -8.20
CA LEU A 583 -5.76 30.48 -8.99
C LEU A 583 -6.27 29.13 -9.55
N LEU A 584 -7.01 28.35 -8.75
CA LEU A 584 -7.58 27.09 -9.20
C LEU A 584 -8.64 27.30 -10.29
N SER A 585 -9.40 28.41 -10.25
CA SER A 585 -10.38 28.76 -11.28
C SER A 585 -9.74 29.26 -12.58
N GLU A 586 -8.69 30.08 -12.47
CA GLU A 586 -7.89 30.59 -13.60
C GLU A 586 -7.21 29.44 -14.36
N HIS A 587 -6.62 28.48 -13.63
CA HIS A 587 -5.99 27.29 -14.18
C HIS A 587 -6.94 26.09 -14.31
N SER A 588 -8.22 26.33 -14.60
CA SER A 588 -9.24 25.33 -15.00
C SER A 588 -9.40 24.08 -14.12
N GLY A 589 -9.08 24.17 -12.84
CA GLY A 589 -9.14 23.05 -11.88
C GLY A 589 -7.82 22.28 -11.71
N SER A 590 -6.70 22.79 -12.25
CA SER A 590 -5.37 22.17 -12.16
C SER A 590 -4.69 22.44 -10.81
N PHE A 591 -4.75 21.45 -9.92
CA PHE A 591 -4.08 21.47 -8.61
C PHE A 591 -2.55 21.61 -8.70
N THR A 592 -1.95 21.27 -9.85
CA THR A 592 -0.52 21.45 -10.17
C THR A 592 -0.06 22.89 -9.87
N HIS A 593 -0.85 23.90 -10.24
CA HIS A 593 -0.46 25.31 -10.03
C HIS A 593 -0.54 25.76 -8.57
N LEU A 594 -1.37 25.12 -7.73
CA LEU A 594 -1.40 25.37 -6.28
C LEU A 594 -0.09 24.92 -5.62
N VAL A 595 0.36 23.70 -5.93
CA VAL A 595 1.62 23.13 -5.41
C VAL A 595 2.82 23.89 -6.00
N LEU A 596 2.78 24.30 -7.27
CA LEU A 596 3.80 25.18 -7.86
C LEU A 596 3.86 26.56 -7.19
N ARG A 597 2.74 27.15 -6.75
CA ARG A 597 2.71 28.46 -6.08
C ARG A 597 3.29 28.39 -4.66
N SER A 598 2.97 27.36 -3.88
CA SER A 598 3.59 27.12 -2.57
C SER A 598 3.55 25.65 -2.14
N CYS A 599 4.70 24.98 -2.10
CA CYS A 599 4.88 23.73 -1.36
C CYS A 599 5.98 23.87 -0.28
N PRO A 600 5.72 23.58 1.02
CA PRO A 600 4.43 23.13 1.61
C PRO A 600 3.29 24.17 1.49
N PRO A 601 2.04 23.79 1.86
CA PRO A 601 0.86 24.67 1.75
C PRO A 601 1.04 26.04 2.42
N PRO A 602 0.32 27.09 1.98
CA PRO A 602 0.48 28.45 2.48
C PRO A 602 0.37 28.57 4.01
N ASN A 603 -0.52 27.77 4.58
CA ASN A 603 -0.78 27.63 6.01
C ASN A 603 0.51 27.39 6.82
N GLU A 604 1.33 26.42 6.38
CA GLU A 604 2.59 26.04 7.02
C GLU A 604 3.64 27.17 6.91
N ARG A 605 3.64 27.89 5.78
CA ARG A 605 4.57 29.00 5.53
C ARG A 605 4.21 30.29 6.28
N ASN A 606 2.92 30.54 6.50
CA ASN A 606 2.43 31.70 7.23
C ASN A 606 2.61 31.55 8.75
N TYR A 607 2.57 30.31 9.27
CA TYR A 607 2.90 30.03 10.67
C TYR A 607 4.34 30.44 11.01
N VAL A 608 5.32 29.98 10.22
CA VAL A 608 6.74 30.35 10.39
C VAL A 608 6.96 31.86 10.30
N ARG A 609 6.21 32.59 9.45
CA ARG A 609 6.29 34.05 9.37
C ARG A 609 5.81 34.81 10.62
N ARG A 610 5.05 34.19 11.52
CA ARG A 610 4.71 34.77 12.83
C ARG A 610 5.72 34.43 13.93
N GLY A 611 6.66 33.51 13.67
CA GLY A 611 7.66 33.04 14.64
C GLY A 611 9.10 33.18 14.15
N ARG A 612 9.78 34.25 14.60
CA ARG A 612 11.18 34.66 14.30
C ARG A 612 11.42 35.33 12.95
N THR A 613 12.11 36.46 13.01
CA THR A 613 12.72 37.17 11.88
C THR A 613 14.05 36.52 11.47
N PHE A 614 14.19 36.07 10.22
CA PHE A 614 15.50 35.93 9.55
C PHE A 614 15.35 35.87 8.02
N GLY A 615 16.31 36.45 7.30
CA GLY A 615 16.63 36.15 5.88
C GLY A 615 15.51 36.28 4.85
N SER A 616 15.28 37.50 4.33
CA SER A 616 14.50 37.66 3.08
C SER A 616 15.34 37.27 1.86
N LEU A 617 14.87 36.31 1.06
CA LEU A 617 15.34 36.07 -0.31
C LEU A 617 14.14 35.86 -1.24
N SER A 618 13.59 36.97 -1.74
CA SER A 618 12.64 37.00 -2.85
C SER A 618 13.40 37.06 -4.19
N LEU A 619 13.53 35.92 -4.87
CA LEU A 619 14.06 35.86 -6.24
C LEU A 619 13.02 36.42 -7.23
N SER A 620 13.13 37.72 -7.56
CA SER A 620 12.46 38.32 -8.71
C SER A 620 13.24 38.04 -9.99
N ALA A 621 12.62 37.34 -10.95
CA ALA A 621 13.24 37.10 -12.25
C ALA A 621 13.16 38.35 -13.14
N ASN A 622 14.29 38.74 -13.74
CA ASN A 622 14.36 39.75 -14.79
C ASN A 622 14.78 39.10 -16.10
N LEU A 623 14.01 39.34 -17.16
CA LEU A 623 14.42 39.17 -18.56
C LEU A 623 14.62 40.56 -19.18
N PRO A 624 15.54 40.73 -20.15
CA PRO A 624 15.96 42.05 -20.60
C PRO A 624 15.02 42.68 -21.64
N GLY A 625 14.71 43.95 -21.45
CA GLY A 625 14.20 44.88 -22.45
C GLY A 625 14.65 46.28 -22.05
N GLY A 626 15.23 47.05 -22.97
CA GLY A 626 15.92 48.30 -22.61
C GLY A 626 15.72 49.44 -23.61
N GLY A 627 16.14 50.64 -23.20
CA GLY A 627 16.24 51.82 -24.06
C GLY A 627 15.69 53.09 -23.42
N ALA A 628 16.56 54.11 -23.25
CA ALA A 628 16.27 55.50 -22.86
C ALA A 628 15.74 55.72 -21.41
N GLU A 629 16.07 56.81 -20.69
CA GLU A 629 17.00 57.92 -21.00
C GLU A 629 17.68 58.50 -19.73
N LYS A 630 18.45 59.61 -19.89
CA LYS A 630 19.32 60.31 -18.90
C LYS A 630 18.64 60.51 -17.52
N ARG A 631 19.30 60.45 -16.34
CA ARG A 631 20.67 60.83 -15.85
C ARG A 631 20.87 62.34 -15.60
N ASP A 632 20.81 62.70 -14.31
CA ASP A 632 21.45 63.81 -13.56
C ASP A 632 21.46 63.27 -12.08
N GLU A 633 22.58 62.97 -11.41
CA GLU A 633 23.62 63.79 -10.73
C GLU A 633 23.33 64.17 -9.24
N GLU A 634 24.41 64.34 -8.47
CA GLU A 634 24.56 64.69 -7.03
C GLU A 634 24.33 63.63 -5.91
N GLU A 635 25.40 63.41 -5.12
CA GLU A 635 25.42 62.86 -3.73
C GLU A 635 25.70 64.03 -2.74
N PRO A 636 25.78 63.81 -1.41
CA PRO A 636 24.80 63.26 -0.46
C PRO A 636 24.42 64.33 0.61
N PRO A 637 23.74 63.97 1.71
CA PRO A 637 24.51 63.94 2.98
C PRO A 637 24.09 62.84 3.99
N VAL A 638 24.85 62.76 5.08
CA VAL A 638 24.69 61.84 6.22
C VAL A 638 23.97 62.53 7.38
N GLU A 639 23.14 61.81 8.15
CA GLU A 639 22.90 62.17 9.56
C GLU A 639 22.49 60.96 10.44
N VAL A 640 22.64 61.10 11.76
CA VAL A 640 22.47 60.02 12.78
C VAL A 640 21.83 60.60 14.04
N PRO A 641 20.83 59.95 14.67
CA PRO A 641 20.33 60.33 15.99
C PRO A 641 20.64 59.31 17.11
N GLN A 642 20.96 59.81 18.30
CA GLN A 642 20.92 59.08 19.58
C GLN A 642 19.64 59.47 20.36
N GLY A 643 19.25 58.68 21.37
CA GLY A 643 18.20 59.08 22.33
C GLY A 643 17.95 58.05 23.43
N VAL A 644 17.86 58.51 24.68
CA VAL A 644 17.58 57.69 25.89
C VAL A 644 16.66 58.52 26.81
N PRO A 645 15.79 57.87 27.59
CA PRO A 645 15.47 58.40 28.93
C PRO A 645 15.67 57.36 30.04
N GLN A 646 15.98 57.84 31.25
CA GLN A 646 15.95 57.06 32.50
C GLN A 646 14.64 57.34 33.24
N ASP A 647 14.21 56.41 34.11
CA ASP A 647 13.49 56.74 35.34
C ASP A 647 13.58 55.58 36.35
N VAL A 648 13.43 55.87 37.64
CA VAL A 648 13.62 54.92 38.76
C VAL A 648 12.63 55.23 39.89
N PRO A 649 12.09 54.20 40.57
CA PRO A 649 11.98 54.27 42.03
C PRO A 649 12.49 53.01 42.74
N GLN A 650 12.92 53.18 44.00
CA GLN A 650 13.26 52.10 44.93
C GLN A 650 12.04 51.75 45.78
N ASP A 651 11.93 50.50 46.25
CA ASP A 651 11.39 50.19 47.58
C ASP A 651 11.70 48.74 48.00
N VAL A 652 11.82 48.47 49.31
CA VAL A 652 12.14 47.14 49.89
C VAL A 652 11.48 46.96 51.27
N PRO A 653 10.78 45.84 51.47
CA PRO A 653 10.96 45.00 52.67
C PRO A 653 11.23 43.54 52.24
N GLN A 654 12.21 42.80 52.76
CA GLN A 654 12.32 42.27 54.14
C GLN A 654 11.06 41.54 54.64
N ASP A 655 11.10 40.21 54.61
CA ASP A 655 10.71 39.37 55.76
C ASP A 655 11.26 37.94 55.61
N ALA A 656 11.50 37.25 56.73
CA ALA A 656 11.97 35.86 56.77
C ALA A 656 11.66 35.18 58.13
N PRO A 657 11.34 33.88 58.12
CA PRO A 657 11.94 32.92 59.04
C PRO A 657 12.52 31.73 58.25
N GLN A 658 13.72 31.22 58.54
CA GLN A 658 14.12 30.51 59.76
C GLN A 658 13.20 29.34 60.12
N ASP A 659 13.60 28.14 59.72
CA ASP A 659 13.83 27.06 60.69
C ASP A 659 14.78 25.99 60.11
N ALA A 660 15.49 25.31 61.00
CA ALA A 660 16.31 24.14 60.70
C ALA A 660 16.02 23.05 61.76
N PRO A 661 16.41 21.80 61.50
CA PRO A 661 17.51 21.33 62.32
C PRO A 661 18.59 20.57 61.54
N GLN A 662 19.77 20.50 62.16
CA GLN A 662 20.85 19.59 61.78
C GLN A 662 20.58 18.20 62.36
N ASP A 663 21.10 17.15 61.72
CA ASP A 663 21.67 16.03 62.47
C ASP A 663 22.71 15.28 61.62
N VAL A 664 23.82 14.88 62.24
CA VAL A 664 24.95 14.16 61.61
C VAL A 664 25.60 13.25 62.66
N PRO A 665 25.80 11.96 62.34
CA PRO A 665 26.93 11.20 62.84
C PRO A 665 27.94 10.88 61.73
N GLN A 666 29.21 10.84 62.10
CA GLN A 666 30.31 10.35 61.27
C GLN A 666 30.50 8.85 61.52
N ASP A 667 30.98 8.09 60.52
CA ASP A 667 31.96 7.03 60.76
C ASP A 667 32.64 6.60 59.44
N ALA A 668 33.88 6.12 59.53
CA ALA A 668 34.66 5.53 58.44
C ALA A 668 35.67 4.52 59.02
N PRO A 669 36.00 3.43 58.31
CA PRO A 669 37.25 3.48 57.55
C PRO A 669 37.28 2.69 56.22
N GLN A 670 38.38 2.92 55.50
CA GLN A 670 39.05 2.13 54.44
C GLN A 670 38.56 0.66 54.28
N ASP A 671 38.26 0.18 53.07
CA ASP A 671 39.26 -0.24 52.07
C ASP A 671 38.74 -0.28 50.61
N ALA A 672 39.66 -0.50 49.65
CA ALA A 672 39.44 -0.65 48.20
C ALA A 672 40.00 -2.03 47.73
N PRO A 673 39.73 -2.57 46.51
CA PRO A 673 39.31 -1.85 45.28
C PRO A 673 38.26 -2.56 44.37
N GLN A 674 37.99 -1.93 43.21
CA GLN A 674 37.56 -2.54 41.93
C GLN A 674 36.44 -3.61 41.95
N ASP A 675 35.22 -3.21 41.57
CA ASP A 675 34.56 -3.77 40.38
C ASP A 675 33.42 -2.86 39.86
N ALA A 676 32.90 -3.13 38.66
CA ALA A 676 31.94 -2.27 37.97
C ALA A 676 30.45 -2.62 38.26
N PRO A 677 29.57 -1.64 38.54
CA PRO A 677 28.13 -1.85 38.61
C PRO A 677 27.43 -1.57 37.26
N GLN A 678 26.64 -2.52 36.80
CA GLN A 678 25.43 -2.20 36.04
C GLN A 678 24.35 -1.80 37.04
N ASP A 679 23.86 -0.56 36.97
CA ASP A 679 22.43 -0.19 37.12
C ASP A 679 22.27 1.33 37.21
N VAL A 680 21.59 1.92 36.22
CA VAL A 680 21.10 3.30 36.24
C VAL A 680 19.71 3.27 35.57
N PRO A 681 18.66 3.84 36.17
CA PRO A 681 17.30 3.74 35.64
C PRO A 681 17.14 4.45 34.28
N PRO A 682 16.12 4.08 33.48
CA PRO A 682 15.83 4.75 32.21
C PRO A 682 15.46 6.22 32.45
N MET A 683 16.39 7.12 32.15
CA MET A 683 16.13 8.56 32.17
C MET A 683 15.14 8.94 31.07
N GLU A 684 14.12 9.72 31.44
CA GLU A 684 13.27 10.42 30.48
C GLU A 684 14.12 11.38 29.63
N VAL A 685 14.02 11.28 28.29
CA VAL A 685 14.76 12.18 27.41
C VAL A 685 14.08 13.56 27.43
N PRO A 686 14.78 14.64 27.81
CA PRO A 686 14.16 15.95 27.95
C PRO A 686 13.73 16.50 26.59
N GLN A 687 12.43 16.82 26.48
CA GLN A 687 11.92 17.64 25.39
C GLN A 687 12.53 19.05 25.50
N ASN A 688 13.37 19.46 24.54
CA ASN A 688 13.48 20.86 24.07
C ASN A 688 14.48 21.03 22.90
N VAL A 689 13.95 21.05 21.67
CA VAL A 689 14.40 22.07 20.70
C VAL A 689 13.33 23.14 20.75
N GLY A 690 13.66 24.30 21.31
CA GLY A 690 12.68 25.17 21.96
C GLY A 690 11.49 25.59 21.09
N GLU A 691 10.34 24.98 21.35
CA GLU A 691 9.08 25.71 21.36
C GLU A 691 9.22 26.90 22.30
N ALA A 692 8.70 28.06 21.91
CA ALA A 692 8.62 29.17 22.84
C ALA A 692 7.54 28.84 23.88
N GLN A 693 7.93 28.48 25.11
CA GLN A 693 7.03 28.38 26.26
C GLN A 693 6.56 29.78 26.71
N SER A 694 5.88 30.51 25.83
CA SER A 694 4.91 31.51 26.25
C SER A 694 3.82 30.78 27.05
N ARG A 695 3.54 31.22 28.27
CA ARG A 695 2.50 30.65 29.13
C ARG A 695 1.11 30.93 28.53
N GLY A 696 0.66 30.05 27.63
CA GLY A 696 -0.72 30.01 27.11
C GLY A 696 -0.84 29.39 25.71
N GLY A 697 -1.78 28.43 25.56
CA GLY A 697 -2.38 28.08 24.26
C GLY A 697 -1.86 26.83 23.53
N SER A 698 -2.11 25.63 24.06
CA SER A 698 -2.00 24.36 23.31
C SER A 698 -3.22 24.13 22.38
N ASP A 699 -3.57 25.16 21.61
CA ASP A 699 -4.83 25.28 20.84
C ASP A 699 -4.63 25.56 19.34
N HIS A 700 -3.38 25.64 18.87
CA HIS A 700 -3.07 25.86 17.46
C HIS A 700 -2.95 24.54 16.70
N LEU A 701 -3.71 24.43 15.61
CA LEU A 701 -3.57 23.38 14.59
C LEU A 701 -2.37 23.68 13.67
N PHE A 702 -1.94 22.68 12.90
CA PHE A 702 -0.92 22.84 11.84
C PHE A 702 -1.43 22.60 10.41
N ALA A 703 -2.58 21.94 10.27
CA ALA A 703 -3.35 21.82 9.03
C ALA A 703 -4.76 22.41 9.19
N SER A 704 -5.48 22.59 8.07
CA SER A 704 -6.88 23.02 8.09
C SER A 704 -7.76 22.03 8.87
N PRO A 705 -8.79 22.49 9.63
CA PRO A 705 -9.67 21.60 10.39
C PRO A 705 -10.30 20.48 9.56
N GLN A 706 -10.60 20.77 8.29
CA GLN A 706 -11.14 19.81 7.32
C GLN A 706 -10.13 18.73 6.90
N PHE A 707 -8.82 19.01 6.91
CA PHE A 707 -7.76 18.03 6.62
C PHE A 707 -7.41 17.21 7.87
N SER A 708 -7.23 17.88 9.00
CA SER A 708 -6.78 17.31 10.28
C SER A 708 -7.60 16.10 10.76
N ILE A 709 -8.90 16.09 10.48
CA ILE A 709 -9.84 15.04 10.92
C ILE A 709 -9.82 13.77 10.05
N ILE A 710 -9.16 13.78 8.90
CA ILE A 710 -9.23 12.64 7.97
C ILE A 710 -8.31 11.50 8.47
N PRO A 711 -8.76 10.24 8.47
CA PRO A 711 -7.90 9.10 8.80
C PRO A 711 -6.69 8.96 7.87
N THR A 712 -5.51 8.78 8.46
CA THR A 712 -4.21 8.72 7.78
C THR A 712 -4.09 7.63 6.72
N PHE A 713 -4.74 6.47 6.95
CA PHE A 713 -4.64 5.30 6.09
C PHE A 713 -5.12 5.56 4.65
N PHE A 714 -6.03 6.52 4.43
CA PHE A 714 -6.56 6.82 3.09
C PHE A 714 -5.49 7.34 2.12
N LEU A 715 -4.47 8.06 2.60
CA LEU A 715 -3.36 8.50 1.74
C LEU A 715 -2.43 7.33 1.41
N ASN A 716 -2.17 6.45 2.38
CA ASN A 716 -1.39 5.24 2.15
C ASN A 716 -2.08 4.31 1.13
N ASP A 717 -3.39 4.12 1.23
CA ASP A 717 -4.19 3.32 0.28
C ASP A 717 -4.03 3.80 -1.18
N ILE A 718 -3.89 5.11 -1.42
CA ILE A 718 -3.62 5.65 -2.78
C ILE A 718 -2.24 5.20 -3.28
N PHE A 719 -1.19 5.37 -2.46
CA PHE A 719 0.18 4.99 -2.84
C PHE A 719 0.33 3.47 -3.02
N ASP A 720 -0.26 2.68 -2.14
CA ASP A 720 -0.27 1.21 -2.23
C ASP A 720 -1.00 0.70 -3.46
N ILE A 721 -2.16 1.27 -3.82
CA ILE A 721 -2.87 0.85 -5.03
C ILE A 721 -2.13 1.24 -6.31
N ILE A 722 -1.51 2.43 -6.36
CA ILE A 722 -0.69 2.81 -7.52
C ILE A 722 0.55 1.89 -7.65
N TYR A 723 1.16 1.51 -6.53
CA TYR A 723 2.22 0.50 -6.49
C TYR A 723 1.74 -0.89 -6.96
N LEU A 724 0.60 -1.37 -6.45
CA LEU A 724 0.04 -2.68 -6.83
C LEU A 724 -0.42 -2.72 -8.30
N LEU A 725 -0.89 -1.60 -8.86
CA LEU A 725 -1.18 -1.46 -10.29
C LEU A 725 0.08 -1.53 -11.15
N TYR A 726 1.21 -0.99 -10.69
CA TYR A 726 2.51 -1.17 -11.33
C TYR A 726 2.98 -2.63 -11.23
N GLU A 727 2.84 -3.28 -10.07
CA GLU A 727 3.20 -4.70 -9.92
C GLU A 727 2.36 -5.61 -10.84
N LEU A 728 1.05 -5.34 -10.97
CA LEU A 728 0.16 -6.00 -11.96
C LEU A 728 0.57 -5.76 -13.42
N ASP A 729 1.19 -4.62 -13.73
CA ASP A 729 1.71 -4.28 -15.06
C ASP A 729 2.86 -5.21 -15.44
N THR A 730 3.71 -5.60 -14.48
CA THR A 730 4.85 -6.52 -14.71
C THR A 730 4.43 -7.91 -15.18
N PHE A 731 3.20 -8.34 -14.88
CA PHE A 731 2.64 -9.61 -15.31
C PHE A 731 1.95 -9.56 -16.70
N LYS A 732 2.10 -8.45 -17.45
CA LYS A 732 1.64 -8.33 -18.84
C LYS A 732 2.59 -9.02 -19.82
N SER A 733 2.03 -9.49 -20.94
CA SER A 733 2.81 -9.74 -22.15
C SER A 733 3.19 -8.39 -22.79
N PRO A 734 4.42 -8.23 -23.30
CA PRO A 734 4.82 -7.00 -23.98
C PRO A 734 3.92 -6.72 -25.19
N GLY A 735 3.50 -5.46 -25.35
CA GLY A 735 2.60 -5.02 -26.43
C GLY A 735 1.12 -4.86 -26.07
N ASN A 736 0.74 -4.93 -24.78
CA ASN A 736 -0.54 -4.39 -24.30
C ASN A 736 -0.35 -2.95 -23.78
N GLU A 737 -1.42 -2.18 -23.65
CA GLU A 737 -1.39 -0.88 -22.94
C GLU A 737 -0.93 -1.07 -21.48
N ASN A 738 0.08 -0.32 -21.06
CA ASN A 738 0.51 -0.21 -19.66
C ASN A 738 -0.58 0.48 -18.84
N PHE A 739 -0.86 0.03 -17.61
CA PHE A 739 -1.91 0.65 -16.79
C PHE A 739 -1.59 2.11 -16.46
N LEU A 740 -0.31 2.45 -16.40
CA LEU A 740 0.20 3.77 -16.09
C LEU A 740 -0.07 4.82 -17.19
N SER A 741 -0.51 4.45 -18.40
CA SER A 741 -0.97 5.42 -19.41
C SER A 741 -2.26 6.15 -18.99
N TYR A 742 -3.01 5.58 -18.04
CA TYR A 742 -4.24 6.15 -17.51
C TYR A 742 -4.00 7.06 -16.28
N LEU A 743 -2.75 7.20 -15.81
CA LEU A 743 -2.38 8.03 -14.67
C LEU A 743 -2.12 9.49 -15.10
N ASN A 744 -2.78 10.44 -14.43
CA ASN A 744 -2.41 11.86 -14.52
C ASN A 744 -1.13 12.09 -13.70
N VAL A 745 0.01 12.17 -14.40
CA VAL A 745 1.35 12.27 -13.80
C VAL A 745 1.50 13.56 -12.98
N ASP A 746 1.07 14.72 -13.47
CA ASP A 746 1.23 15.99 -12.74
C ASP A 746 0.38 16.05 -11.47
N LEU A 747 -0.84 15.49 -11.49
CA LEU A 747 -1.68 15.38 -10.29
C LEU A 747 -1.08 14.40 -9.26
N PHE A 748 -0.51 13.29 -9.72
CA PHE A 748 0.22 12.36 -8.84
C PHE A 748 1.48 13.02 -8.26
N LEU A 749 2.28 13.72 -9.06
CA LEU A 749 3.46 14.46 -8.60
C LEU A 749 3.07 15.54 -7.60
N SER A 750 1.97 16.26 -7.84
CA SER A 750 1.41 17.25 -6.90
C SER A 750 1.14 16.62 -5.53
N PHE A 751 0.45 15.48 -5.51
CA PHE A 751 0.08 14.75 -4.30
C PHE A 751 1.28 14.10 -3.60
N CYS A 752 2.23 13.55 -4.37
CA CYS A 752 3.46 12.94 -3.86
C CYS A 752 4.41 13.99 -3.23
N ILE A 753 4.63 15.13 -3.90
CA ILE A 753 5.47 16.23 -3.41
C ILE A 753 4.83 16.90 -2.19
N PHE A 754 3.50 17.13 -2.20
CA PHE A 754 2.76 17.55 -1.01
C PHE A 754 2.97 16.60 0.17
N THR A 755 2.87 15.28 -0.07
CA THR A 755 3.06 14.27 0.98
C THR A 755 4.49 14.30 1.55
N MET A 756 5.51 14.41 0.70
CA MET A 756 6.91 14.44 1.15
C MET A 756 7.29 15.72 1.93
N LEU A 757 6.82 16.89 1.52
CA LEU A 757 7.29 18.19 2.03
C LEU A 757 6.49 18.79 3.19
N SER A 758 5.29 18.31 3.49
CA SER A 758 4.38 18.94 4.47
C SER A 758 4.50 18.27 5.85
N GLU A 759 5.65 18.48 6.53
CA GLU A 759 5.98 17.84 7.82
C GLU A 759 4.92 18.14 8.89
N ASN A 760 4.43 19.37 8.96
CA ASN A 760 3.48 19.78 9.99
C ASN A 760 2.03 19.34 9.67
N HIS A 761 1.70 19.14 8.40
CA HIS A 761 0.41 18.56 7.99
C HIS A 761 0.36 17.03 8.14
N ILE A 762 1.51 16.35 7.96
CA ILE A 762 1.59 14.88 7.91
C ILE A 762 2.65 14.40 8.91
N LYS A 763 2.24 14.30 10.17
CA LYS A 763 3.05 13.78 11.29
C LYS A 763 3.58 12.36 11.04
N SER A 764 2.87 11.52 10.27
CA SER A 764 3.23 10.12 10.02
C SER A 764 4.50 9.94 9.17
N ILE A 765 5.55 9.35 9.77
CA ILE A 765 6.84 9.10 9.13
C ILE A 765 6.70 8.07 8.00
N HIS A 766 6.04 6.93 8.22
CA HIS A 766 5.85 5.87 7.21
C HIS A 766 5.24 6.41 5.90
N LEU A 767 4.29 7.34 5.99
CA LEU A 767 3.63 7.93 4.82
C LEU A 767 4.55 8.90 4.04
N ARG A 768 5.29 9.77 4.75
CA ARG A 768 6.22 10.74 4.13
C ARG A 768 7.50 10.09 3.61
N CYS A 769 8.04 9.12 4.35
CA CYS A 769 9.35 8.53 4.14
C CYS A 769 9.29 7.23 3.35
N GLU A 770 8.33 6.34 3.64
CA GLU A 770 8.24 5.08 2.93
C GLU A 770 7.30 5.16 1.72
N ALA A 771 5.99 5.36 1.94
CA ALA A 771 4.96 5.13 0.93
C ALA A 771 5.09 6.05 -0.30
N ALA A 772 5.20 7.36 -0.10
CA ALA A 772 5.31 8.30 -1.21
C ALA A 772 6.62 8.14 -2.02
N PRO A 773 7.82 8.08 -1.40
CA PRO A 773 9.08 7.85 -2.13
C PRO A 773 9.17 6.46 -2.79
N LYS A 774 8.63 5.41 -2.14
CA LYS A 774 8.51 4.06 -2.74
C LYS A 774 7.76 4.14 -4.06
N THR A 775 6.53 4.67 -4.07
CA THR A 775 5.71 4.74 -5.28
C THR A 775 6.31 5.66 -6.34
N PHE A 776 6.91 6.81 -5.97
CA PHE A 776 7.66 7.66 -6.90
C PHE A 776 8.79 6.87 -7.60
N THR A 777 9.61 6.15 -6.83
CA THR A 777 10.76 5.41 -7.35
C THR A 777 10.35 4.36 -8.38
N TYR A 778 9.26 3.62 -8.13
CA TYR A 778 8.77 2.61 -9.08
C TYR A 778 8.24 3.21 -10.38
N LEU A 779 7.53 4.36 -10.31
CA LEU A 779 7.08 5.06 -11.51
C LEU A 779 8.24 5.67 -12.31
N TYR A 780 9.25 6.21 -11.62
CA TYR A 780 10.47 6.76 -12.25
C TYR A 780 11.37 5.69 -12.89
N ARG A 781 11.24 4.42 -12.49
CA ARG A 781 11.87 3.26 -13.14
C ARG A 781 11.18 2.81 -14.45
N SER A 782 10.05 3.41 -14.82
CA SER A 782 9.38 3.16 -16.10
C SER A 782 9.86 4.13 -17.16
N ASP A 783 10.57 3.67 -18.20
CA ASP A 783 11.13 4.53 -19.26
C ASP A 783 10.09 5.47 -19.91
N SER A 784 8.85 4.99 -20.08
CA SER A 784 7.74 5.78 -20.63
C SER A 784 7.26 6.91 -19.72
N LEU A 785 7.36 6.75 -18.39
CA LEU A 785 7.00 7.82 -17.45
C LEU A 785 8.19 8.71 -17.09
N LYS A 786 9.40 8.15 -17.03
CA LYS A 786 10.62 8.86 -16.61
C LYS A 786 10.78 10.19 -17.34
N LYS A 787 10.65 10.19 -18.67
CA LYS A 787 10.72 11.41 -19.48
C LYS A 787 9.65 12.44 -19.10
N ILE A 788 8.39 12.02 -18.92
CA ILE A 788 7.28 12.91 -18.54
C ILE A 788 7.51 13.49 -17.13
N ILE A 789 8.03 12.68 -16.20
CA ILE A 789 8.37 13.11 -14.84
C ILE A 789 9.51 14.14 -14.88
N GLU A 790 10.57 13.92 -15.67
CA GLU A 790 11.66 14.90 -15.83
C GLU A 790 11.21 16.19 -16.54
N GLU A 791 10.27 16.09 -17.49
CA GLU A 791 9.75 17.25 -18.20
C GLU A 791 8.84 18.14 -17.33
N SER A 792 8.14 17.60 -16.33
CA SER A 792 7.20 18.33 -15.46
C SER A 792 7.85 19.42 -14.59
N GLU A 793 7.23 20.61 -14.57
CA GLU A 793 7.67 21.78 -13.77
C GLU A 793 7.75 21.49 -12.26
N LEU A 794 6.85 20.64 -11.74
CA LEU A 794 6.84 20.27 -10.32
C LEU A 794 8.12 19.53 -9.94
N THR A 795 8.53 18.57 -10.75
CA THR A 795 9.78 17.83 -10.57
C THR A 795 10.95 18.80 -10.61
N ARG A 796 11.00 19.68 -11.62
CA ARG A 796 12.06 20.72 -11.79
C ARG A 796 12.09 21.82 -10.72
N LYS A 797 11.14 21.84 -9.77
CA LYS A 797 11.09 22.83 -8.68
C LYS A 797 11.24 22.20 -7.29
N TYR A 798 10.77 20.97 -7.11
CA TYR A 798 10.59 20.39 -5.78
C TYR A 798 11.12 18.96 -5.60
N ILE A 799 11.56 18.22 -6.63
CA ILE A 799 11.95 16.81 -6.40
C ILE A 799 13.21 16.68 -5.54
N ILE A 800 14.26 17.43 -5.86
CA ILE A 800 15.52 17.41 -5.09
C ILE A 800 15.26 17.88 -3.66
N LYS A 801 14.46 18.94 -3.50
CA LYS A 801 14.02 19.43 -2.17
C LYS A 801 13.31 18.31 -1.39
N SER A 802 12.33 17.65 -1.98
CA SER A 802 11.57 16.55 -1.36
C SER A 802 12.50 15.42 -0.92
N LEU A 803 13.32 14.91 -1.82
CA LEU A 803 14.22 13.78 -1.56
C LEU A 803 15.26 14.10 -0.47
N THR A 804 15.83 15.30 -0.46
CA THR A 804 16.79 15.73 0.58
C THR A 804 16.14 15.84 1.96
N TYR A 805 14.98 16.51 2.09
CA TYR A 805 14.32 16.62 3.39
C TYR A 805 13.80 15.27 3.90
N VAL A 806 13.32 14.39 3.02
CA VAL A 806 12.87 13.05 3.43
C VAL A 806 14.03 12.15 3.87
N PHE A 807 15.21 12.24 3.25
CA PHE A 807 16.41 11.50 3.68
C PHE A 807 16.86 11.86 5.12
N ILE A 808 16.69 13.14 5.48
CA ILE A 808 16.96 13.67 6.81
C ILE A 808 15.83 13.25 7.77
N ALA A 809 14.57 13.47 7.40
CA ALA A 809 13.40 13.11 8.22
C ALA A 809 13.31 11.61 8.53
N SER A 810 13.78 10.74 7.63
CA SER A 810 13.82 9.28 7.87
C SER A 810 14.76 8.88 9.02
N GLN A 811 15.61 9.79 9.54
CA GLN A 811 16.39 9.54 10.76
C GLN A 811 15.49 9.26 11.98
N LYS A 812 14.26 9.81 11.99
CA LYS A 812 13.25 9.62 13.03
C LYS A 812 12.52 8.26 12.96
N GLY A 813 12.70 7.48 11.88
CA GLY A 813 11.99 6.22 11.62
C GLY A 813 12.75 4.96 12.07
N GLU A 814 12.07 3.82 12.06
CA GLU A 814 12.66 2.53 12.42
C GLU A 814 13.82 2.14 11.49
N TYR A 815 14.80 1.40 12.00
CA TYR A 815 16.02 1.02 11.28
C TYR A 815 15.75 0.43 9.88
N THR A 816 14.88 -0.58 9.79
CA THR A 816 14.59 -1.28 8.53
C THR A 816 13.92 -0.37 7.51
N GLU A 817 12.95 0.45 7.93
CA GLU A 817 12.24 1.39 7.06
C GLU A 817 13.14 2.55 6.62
N ARG A 818 13.96 3.07 7.54
CA ARG A 818 14.99 4.10 7.29
C ARG A 818 15.95 3.63 6.20
N MET A 819 16.47 2.40 6.32
CA MET A 819 17.35 1.81 5.31
C MET A 819 16.65 1.67 3.95
N GLN A 820 15.46 1.08 3.91
CA GLN A 820 14.69 0.94 2.66
C GLN A 820 14.38 2.28 2.00
N THR A 821 14.02 3.30 2.80
CA THR A 821 13.76 4.67 2.36
C THR A 821 15.02 5.28 1.73
N ARG A 822 16.15 5.22 2.42
CA ARG A 822 17.41 5.82 1.95
C ARG A 822 17.94 5.11 0.70
N VAL A 823 17.79 3.79 0.55
CA VAL A 823 18.07 3.07 -0.72
C VAL A 823 17.31 3.68 -1.89
N ARG A 824 16.00 3.88 -1.74
CA ARG A 824 15.12 4.42 -2.79
C ARG A 824 15.52 5.85 -3.16
N ILE A 825 15.78 6.70 -2.16
CA ILE A 825 16.21 8.09 -2.35
C ILE A 825 17.56 8.18 -3.07
N VAL A 826 18.56 7.40 -2.63
CA VAL A 826 19.89 7.36 -3.25
C VAL A 826 19.83 6.81 -4.68
N GLU A 827 18.97 5.83 -4.96
CA GLU A 827 18.75 5.36 -6.34
C GLU A 827 18.12 6.44 -7.24
N ASN A 828 17.20 7.27 -6.71
CA ASN A 828 16.66 8.43 -7.43
C ASN A 828 17.72 9.51 -7.65
N PHE A 829 18.52 9.88 -6.64
CA PHE A 829 19.59 10.88 -6.80
C PHE A 829 20.61 10.47 -7.89
N ASN A 830 21.11 9.23 -7.83
CA ASN A 830 21.97 8.66 -8.87
C ASN A 830 21.39 8.78 -10.30
N SER A 831 20.06 8.75 -10.41
CA SER A 831 19.34 8.74 -11.68
C SER A 831 18.86 10.13 -12.14
N LEU A 832 18.80 11.11 -11.23
CA LEU A 832 18.48 12.53 -11.49
C LEU A 832 19.73 13.35 -11.78
N PHE A 833 20.87 13.02 -11.15
CA PHE A 833 22.18 13.66 -11.38
C PHE A 833 22.75 13.45 -12.79
N LEU A 834 22.08 12.64 -13.63
CA LEU A 834 22.38 12.51 -15.05
C LEU A 834 21.89 13.70 -15.90
N ASN A 835 21.09 14.60 -15.31
CA ASN A 835 20.46 15.74 -15.98
C ASN A 835 20.81 17.04 -15.21
N GLU A 836 21.47 17.97 -15.89
CA GLU A 836 22.07 19.19 -15.32
C GLU A 836 21.06 20.08 -14.58
N ILE A 837 19.78 20.06 -14.97
CA ILE A 837 18.70 20.82 -14.32
C ILE A 837 18.55 20.44 -12.84
N TYR A 838 18.78 19.17 -12.49
CA TYR A 838 18.72 18.70 -11.10
C TYR A 838 20.04 18.89 -10.35
N VAL A 839 21.16 18.91 -11.07
CA VAL A 839 22.48 19.24 -10.51
C VAL A 839 22.53 20.71 -10.08
N ASP A 840 22.00 21.64 -10.89
CA ASP A 840 21.85 23.04 -10.47
C ASP A 840 20.92 23.17 -9.25
N GLN A 841 19.73 22.55 -9.25
CA GLN A 841 18.85 22.56 -8.06
C GLN A 841 19.54 22.04 -6.79
N PHE A 842 20.33 20.97 -6.89
CA PHE A 842 21.13 20.47 -5.77
C PHE A 842 22.23 21.46 -5.36
N THR A 843 22.84 22.16 -6.32
CA THR A 843 23.79 23.25 -6.06
C THR A 843 23.13 24.41 -5.31
N GLN A 844 21.98 24.89 -5.80
CA GLN A 844 21.26 26.04 -5.21
C GLN A 844 20.70 25.73 -3.81
N LEU A 845 20.21 24.51 -3.57
CA LEU A 845 19.59 24.10 -2.30
C LEU A 845 20.59 23.59 -1.28
N VAL A 846 21.48 22.69 -1.69
CA VAL A 846 22.34 21.90 -0.79
C VAL A 846 23.74 22.50 -0.75
N ILE A 847 24.45 22.58 -1.88
CA ILE A 847 25.87 23.03 -1.88
C ILE A 847 26.02 24.47 -1.39
N LYS A 848 25.10 25.38 -1.74
CA LYS A 848 25.08 26.76 -1.20
C LYS A 848 24.71 26.87 0.28
N ASN A 849 24.18 25.80 0.88
CA ASN A 849 23.83 25.73 2.29
C ASN A 849 24.72 24.72 3.00
N ASN A 850 25.92 25.16 3.38
CA ASN A 850 26.95 24.32 4.01
C ASN A 850 26.39 23.44 5.15
N ASN A 851 25.50 23.96 6.00
CA ASN A 851 24.91 23.19 7.10
C ASN A 851 24.04 22.02 6.58
N LEU A 852 23.22 22.25 5.55
CA LEU A 852 22.40 21.20 4.93
C LEU A 852 23.25 20.17 4.17
N PHE A 853 24.32 20.63 3.48
CA PHE A 853 25.26 19.74 2.80
C PHE A 853 26.03 18.85 3.78
N VAL A 854 26.65 19.44 4.81
CA VAL A 854 27.40 18.69 5.84
C VAL A 854 26.49 17.67 6.54
N HIS A 855 25.27 18.05 6.94
CA HIS A 855 24.36 17.14 7.64
C HIS A 855 23.86 15.99 6.74
N LEU A 856 23.53 16.26 5.47
CA LEU A 856 23.13 15.22 4.50
C LEU A 856 24.25 14.20 4.28
N ILE A 857 25.49 14.68 4.11
CA ILE A 857 26.66 13.83 3.87
C ILE A 857 27.04 13.06 5.14
N HIS A 858 26.98 13.68 6.33
CA HIS A 858 27.22 13.02 7.61
C HIS A 858 26.29 11.81 7.82
N LEU A 859 24.98 11.99 7.61
CA LEU A 859 24.00 10.89 7.72
C LEU A 859 24.27 9.76 6.71
N LEU A 860 24.57 10.09 5.45
CA LEU A 860 24.86 9.12 4.40
C LEU A 860 26.11 8.28 4.70
N LEU A 861 27.20 8.92 5.13
CA LEU A 861 28.47 8.26 5.40
C LEU A 861 28.45 7.46 6.71
N ASN A 862 27.72 7.93 7.73
CA ASN A 862 27.54 7.20 8.98
C ASN A 862 26.77 5.89 8.77
N ASP A 863 25.63 5.92 8.04
CA ASP A 863 24.92 4.71 7.63
C ASP A 863 25.87 3.75 6.89
N VAL A 864 26.57 4.25 5.86
CA VAL A 864 27.48 3.45 5.03
C VAL A 864 28.56 2.75 5.84
N ASN A 865 29.25 3.47 6.74
CA ASN A 865 30.35 2.92 7.52
C ASN A 865 29.90 1.76 8.41
N PHE A 866 28.73 1.88 9.07
CA PHE A 866 28.14 0.81 9.88
C PHE A 866 27.72 -0.40 9.02
N LEU A 867 27.01 -0.14 7.92
CA LEU A 867 26.39 -1.17 7.08
C LEU A 867 27.40 -2.05 6.33
N VAL A 868 28.60 -1.54 6.03
CA VAL A 868 29.69 -2.36 5.47
C VAL A 868 30.12 -3.46 6.44
N GLU A 869 30.14 -3.17 7.74
CA GLU A 869 30.54 -4.14 8.78
C GLU A 869 29.42 -5.19 8.99
N GLU A 870 28.13 -4.80 8.92
CA GLU A 870 26.99 -5.75 8.84
C GLU A 870 27.10 -6.69 7.62
N VAL A 871 27.43 -6.17 6.44
CA VAL A 871 27.55 -6.97 5.20
C VAL A 871 28.61 -8.06 5.32
N VAL A 872 29.75 -7.77 5.96
CA VAL A 872 30.80 -8.77 6.18
C VAL A 872 30.31 -9.87 7.13
N SER A 873 29.61 -9.50 8.20
CA SER A 873 29.01 -10.44 9.13
C SER A 873 28.01 -11.37 8.42
N TYR A 874 27.05 -10.82 7.69
CA TYR A 874 26.00 -11.61 7.07
C TYR A 874 26.51 -12.47 5.90
N LEU A 875 27.43 -11.98 5.07
CA LEU A 875 28.06 -12.80 4.02
C LEU A 875 28.91 -13.93 4.61
N SER A 876 29.57 -13.70 5.75
CA SER A 876 30.33 -14.74 6.45
C SER A 876 29.40 -15.81 7.04
N GLU A 877 28.25 -15.43 7.61
CA GLU A 877 27.24 -16.36 8.13
C GLU A 877 26.55 -17.14 6.99
N ILE A 878 26.19 -16.47 5.89
CA ILE A 878 25.69 -17.13 4.67
C ILE A 878 26.69 -18.17 4.18
N LYS A 879 27.98 -17.80 4.07
CA LYS A 879 29.07 -18.70 3.66
C LYS A 879 29.20 -19.90 4.61
N ARG A 880 29.21 -19.67 5.93
CA ARG A 880 29.24 -20.73 6.96
C ARG A 880 28.08 -21.71 6.81
N ARG A 881 26.87 -21.21 6.52
CA ARG A 881 25.68 -22.04 6.28
C ARG A 881 25.70 -22.75 4.91
N GLU A 882 26.21 -22.10 3.86
CA GLU A 882 26.41 -22.70 2.53
C GLU A 882 27.49 -23.79 2.53
N ASP A 883 28.49 -23.68 3.38
CA ASP A 883 29.54 -24.69 3.56
C ASP A 883 29.07 -25.83 4.47
N LYS A 884 28.45 -25.55 5.64
CA LYS A 884 27.84 -26.60 6.47
C LYS A 884 26.85 -27.47 5.68
N LYS A 885 26.00 -26.86 4.83
CA LYS A 885 25.06 -27.62 3.98
C LYS A 885 25.75 -28.53 2.97
N ARG A 886 26.92 -28.14 2.44
CA ARG A 886 27.73 -29.01 1.59
C ARG A 886 28.29 -30.16 2.43
N ASP A 887 28.89 -29.87 3.58
CA ASP A 887 29.51 -30.87 4.44
C ASP A 887 28.49 -31.91 4.95
N ASP A 888 27.27 -31.48 5.26
CA ASP A 888 26.15 -32.37 5.62
C ASP A 888 25.65 -33.20 4.40
N GLN A 889 25.65 -32.64 3.19
CA GLN A 889 25.34 -33.39 1.96
C GLN A 889 26.43 -34.39 1.56
N GLU A 890 27.71 -34.02 1.66
CA GLU A 890 28.86 -34.89 1.39
C GLU A 890 28.91 -36.04 2.41
N ARG A 891 28.57 -35.77 3.67
CA ARG A 891 28.35 -36.82 4.69
C ARG A 891 27.21 -37.76 4.30
N ALA A 892 26.05 -37.24 3.90
CA ALA A 892 24.92 -38.06 3.47
C ALA A 892 25.24 -38.94 2.23
N ILE A 893 26.02 -38.42 1.28
CA ILE A 893 26.49 -39.16 0.10
C ILE A 893 27.51 -40.23 0.50
N SER A 894 28.49 -39.90 1.36
CA SER A 894 29.51 -40.86 1.83
C SER A 894 28.93 -42.00 2.68
N GLY A 895 27.86 -41.73 3.44
CA GLY A 895 27.13 -42.73 4.22
C GLY A 895 26.23 -43.64 3.40
N GLY A 896 26.05 -43.38 2.10
CA GLY A 896 25.15 -44.12 1.21
C GLY A 896 25.77 -45.37 0.54
N VAL A 897 27.06 -45.64 0.71
CA VAL A 897 27.80 -46.62 -0.13
C VAL A 897 28.41 -47.78 0.69
N SER A 898 27.56 -48.56 1.35
CA SER A 898 27.91 -49.92 1.83
C SER A 898 26.66 -50.80 1.96
N GLY A 899 26.19 -51.38 0.85
CA GLY A 899 24.84 -51.99 0.78
C GLY A 899 24.64 -53.08 -0.29
N GLY A 900 25.60 -53.99 -0.47
CA GLY A 900 25.52 -55.14 -1.37
C GLY A 900 26.92 -55.59 -1.80
N SER A 901 27.27 -56.88 -1.92
CA SER A 901 26.52 -58.15 -1.80
C SER A 901 27.35 -59.09 -0.89
N GLY A 902 26.86 -60.12 -0.21
CA GLY A 902 25.78 -61.07 -0.51
C GLY A 902 26.41 -62.47 -0.65
N GLY A 903 26.23 -63.37 0.32
CA GLY A 903 26.88 -64.69 0.31
C GLY A 903 26.94 -65.40 1.67
N SER A 904 26.18 -66.49 1.77
CA SER A 904 26.13 -67.50 2.83
C SER A 904 27.42 -67.92 3.55
N GLY A 905 27.33 -68.13 4.88
CA GLY A 905 27.85 -69.34 5.54
C GLY A 905 28.85 -69.20 6.70
N GLY A 906 28.51 -69.81 7.86
CA GLY A 906 29.46 -70.55 8.68
C GLY A 906 30.24 -69.85 9.81
N SER A 907 30.02 -70.34 11.03
CA SER A 907 31.07 -70.73 11.99
C SER A 907 32.04 -69.70 12.59
N GLY A 908 31.63 -69.20 13.76
CA GLY A 908 32.37 -68.62 14.91
C GLY A 908 33.88 -68.81 15.13
N GLY A 909 34.43 -67.92 15.96
CA GLY A 909 35.72 -68.10 16.64
C GLY A 909 36.41 -66.80 17.10
N SER A 910 36.91 -66.82 18.34
CA SER A 910 37.96 -65.98 18.95
C SER A 910 39.00 -65.38 17.96
N GLY A 911 39.56 -64.16 18.13
CA GLY A 911 40.05 -63.53 19.36
C GLY A 911 41.45 -64.06 19.73
N GLY A 912 42.50 -63.27 19.97
CA GLY A 912 42.70 -61.81 19.95
C GLY A 912 44.16 -61.45 20.31
N SER A 913 44.48 -60.17 20.56
CA SER A 913 45.81 -59.60 20.91
C SER A 913 46.95 -59.73 19.87
N GLY A 914 47.96 -58.84 19.81
CA GLY A 914 48.05 -57.48 20.38
C GLY A 914 49.50 -56.95 20.60
N ASN A 915 49.70 -55.64 20.41
CA ASN A 915 50.75 -54.78 21.02
C ASN A 915 52.26 -55.07 20.72
N PRO A 916 53.21 -54.17 21.09
CA PRO A 916 53.21 -52.70 21.29
C PRO A 916 54.39 -52.06 20.46
N PRO A 917 55.24 -51.07 20.87
CA PRO A 917 55.18 -50.00 21.90
C PRO A 917 55.64 -48.57 21.46
N VAL A 918 55.46 -47.59 22.38
CA VAL A 918 56.29 -46.37 22.67
C VAL A 918 56.68 -45.41 21.51
N SER A 919 56.37 -44.10 21.44
CA SER A 919 55.95 -43.00 22.37
C SER A 919 57.06 -42.06 22.90
N ARG A 920 56.62 -40.84 23.35
CA ARG A 920 57.32 -39.67 23.97
C ARG A 920 57.45 -38.43 23.06
N THR A 921 57.31 -37.17 23.50
CA THR A 921 56.92 -36.54 24.80
C THR A 921 56.56 -35.04 24.60
N ALA A 922 55.96 -34.28 25.52
CA ALA A 922 54.62 -34.39 26.16
C ALA A 922 54.39 -33.26 27.21
N ALA A 923 53.65 -32.19 26.88
CA ALA A 923 53.17 -31.15 27.81
C ALA A 923 51.67 -30.88 27.55
N ARG A 924 50.67 -30.90 28.45
CA ARG A 924 50.52 -30.73 29.93
C ARG A 924 50.67 -29.28 30.43
N THR A 925 49.82 -28.74 31.33
CA THR A 925 48.66 -29.26 32.11
C THR A 925 47.65 -28.10 32.40
N ALA A 926 46.34 -28.28 32.65
CA ALA A 926 45.63 -28.59 33.94
C ALA A 926 46.05 -27.70 35.14
N ASN A 927 45.24 -27.35 36.16
CA ASN A 927 43.96 -27.86 36.76
C ASN A 927 43.21 -26.64 37.40
N THR A 928 42.24 -26.54 38.35
CA THR A 928 41.32 -27.31 39.27
C THR A 928 40.41 -26.25 39.97
N SER A 929 39.31 -26.44 40.73
CA SER A 929 38.22 -27.44 40.89
C SER A 929 37.31 -27.05 42.10
N SER A 930 36.10 -27.63 42.28
CA SER A 930 35.17 -27.52 43.46
C SER A 930 34.49 -26.14 43.68
N TYR A 931 33.32 -25.97 44.35
CA TYR A 931 32.44 -26.81 45.21
C TYR A 931 30.95 -26.76 44.71
N ALA A 932 29.90 -26.91 45.55
CA ALA A 932 29.26 -28.18 45.97
C ALA A 932 27.81 -27.96 46.53
N ASN A 933 27.04 -29.04 46.76
CA ASN A 933 25.65 -29.11 47.31
C ASN A 933 24.53 -28.49 46.42
N ALA A 934 23.22 -28.79 46.53
CA ALA A 934 22.39 -29.97 46.90
C ALA A 934 20.89 -29.63 46.57
N THR A 935 19.78 -30.36 46.79
CA THR A 935 19.45 -31.63 47.49
C THR A 935 18.08 -32.22 47.00
N ARG A 936 17.96 -33.54 46.72
CA ARG A 936 16.69 -34.35 46.66
C ARG A 936 15.61 -33.98 45.60
N ASN A 937 14.65 -34.83 45.21
CA ASN A 937 14.28 -36.20 45.63
C ASN A 937 13.82 -37.11 44.44
N SER A 938 13.29 -38.31 44.70
CA SER A 938 13.19 -39.45 43.74
C SER A 938 11.79 -40.02 43.45
N ARG A 939 11.71 -40.97 42.47
CA ARG A 939 10.63 -41.97 42.18
C ARG A 939 9.38 -41.48 41.40
N VAL A 940 8.62 -42.29 40.64
CA VAL A 940 8.66 -43.75 40.28
C VAL A 940 8.02 -44.01 38.88
N SER A 941 8.14 -45.22 38.30
CA SER A 941 7.60 -45.59 36.96
C SER A 941 6.69 -46.84 36.97
N THR A 942 5.59 -46.84 36.19
CA THR A 942 4.74 -47.98 35.69
C THR A 942 3.64 -47.43 34.74
N GLY A 943 2.99 -48.16 33.80
CA GLY A 943 3.19 -49.51 33.23
C GLY A 943 1.87 -50.17 32.67
N SER A 944 1.91 -50.76 31.45
CA SER A 944 0.89 -51.65 30.79
C SER A 944 -0.45 -51.02 30.29
N ALA A 945 -1.17 -51.41 29.20
CA ALA A 945 -1.23 -52.54 28.20
C ALA A 945 -2.34 -53.61 28.44
N SER A 946 -3.08 -54.19 27.45
CA SER A 946 -3.30 -53.93 25.99
C SER A 946 -4.44 -54.83 25.35
N HIS A 947 -4.82 -54.60 24.07
CA HIS A 947 -5.74 -55.41 23.19
C HIS A 947 -7.27 -55.40 23.53
N ALA A 948 -8.25 -55.89 22.74
CA ALA A 948 -8.36 -56.71 21.48
C ALA A 948 -9.74 -56.44 20.76
N LEU A 949 -10.16 -56.94 19.57
CA LEU A 949 -9.55 -57.67 18.43
C LEU A 949 -10.33 -57.43 17.07
N ASN A 950 -10.76 -58.47 16.32
CA ASN A 950 -11.39 -58.49 14.96
C ASN A 950 -12.18 -59.83 14.75
N PRO A 951 -12.69 -60.28 13.56
CA PRO A 951 -12.78 -59.74 12.17
C PRO A 951 -14.29 -59.57 11.74
N SER A 952 -14.83 -59.74 10.51
CA SER A 952 -14.48 -60.13 9.11
C SER A 952 -15.63 -59.68 8.14
N GLY A 953 -15.56 -59.74 6.80
CA GLY A 953 -14.44 -59.97 5.85
C GLY A 953 -14.89 -60.16 4.38
N GLY A 954 -14.13 -59.59 3.43
CA GLY A 954 -14.26 -59.72 1.96
C GLY A 954 -15.31 -58.80 1.31
N SER A 955 -15.04 -58.10 0.19
CA SER A 955 -13.79 -57.82 -0.54
C SER A 955 -14.01 -56.54 -1.42
N ASP A 956 -13.09 -55.97 -2.22
CA ASP A 956 -11.79 -56.43 -2.75
C ASP A 956 -10.82 -55.25 -3.09
N LEU A 957 -9.69 -55.60 -3.72
CA LEU A 957 -8.69 -54.78 -4.46
C LEU A 957 -9.30 -53.70 -5.38
N GLU A 958 -8.69 -52.57 -5.77
CA GLU A 958 -7.33 -51.97 -5.64
C GLU A 958 -7.46 -50.46 -6.05
N ASP A 959 -6.55 -49.49 -5.80
CA ASP A 959 -5.24 -49.47 -5.15
C ASP A 959 -4.98 -48.11 -4.41
N SER A 960 -3.81 -48.04 -3.80
CA SER A 960 -3.14 -47.18 -2.83
C SER A 960 -2.72 -45.74 -3.22
N ALA A 961 -2.69 -44.86 -2.20
CA ALA A 961 -1.86 -43.65 -2.17
C ALA A 961 -1.28 -43.44 -0.75
N PRO A 962 0.00 -43.03 -0.58
CA PRO A 962 0.60 -42.84 0.73
C PRO A 962 0.12 -41.53 1.38
N ASN A 963 -0.47 -41.64 2.57
CA ASN A 963 -0.94 -40.49 3.35
C ASN A 963 0.07 -40.16 4.46
N ALA A 964 0.51 -38.90 4.54
CA ALA A 964 1.48 -38.42 5.53
C ALA A 964 0.90 -37.22 6.30
N ASN A 965 0.38 -37.48 7.49
CA ASN A 965 -0.03 -36.45 8.44
C ASN A 965 1.16 -36.04 9.31
N GLU A 966 1.57 -34.78 9.25
CA GLU A 966 2.27 -34.11 10.36
C GLU A 966 1.36 -33.01 10.92
N SER A 967 0.96 -33.16 12.19
CA SER A 967 0.13 -32.20 12.90
C SER A 967 1.01 -31.14 13.59
N TYR A 968 1.04 -29.92 13.06
CA TYR A 968 1.69 -28.80 13.71
C TYR A 968 0.74 -28.15 14.72
N ASN A 969 0.86 -28.53 15.99
CA ASN A 969 0.41 -27.68 17.09
C ASN A 969 1.38 -26.48 17.18
N SER A 970 0.82 -25.27 17.20
CA SER A 970 1.53 -24.06 17.63
C SER A 970 0.72 -23.47 18.77
N GLU A 971 1.27 -23.50 19.99
CA GLU A 971 0.64 -22.87 21.14
C GLU A 971 0.96 -21.36 21.17
N ASN A 972 0.04 -20.57 21.71
CA ASN A 972 0.24 -19.14 21.89
C ASN A 972 1.19 -18.86 23.06
N SER A 973 1.95 -17.77 22.95
CA SER A 973 2.18 -16.90 24.10
C SER A 973 2.05 -15.44 23.63
N ASP A 974 0.96 -14.81 24.02
CA ASP A 974 0.82 -13.36 23.95
C ASP A 974 1.65 -12.74 25.08
N ASN A 975 2.39 -11.67 24.80
CA ASN A 975 2.88 -10.72 25.81
C ASN A 975 3.17 -9.38 25.13
N GLU A 976 2.36 -8.37 25.45
CA GLU A 976 2.69 -6.97 25.17
C GLU A 976 3.60 -6.47 26.29
N GLU A 977 4.86 -6.14 26.02
CA GLU A 977 5.65 -5.30 26.92
C GLU A 977 6.72 -4.51 26.14
N GLY A 978 6.90 -3.23 26.52
CA GLY A 978 7.82 -2.33 25.84
C GLY A 978 9.22 -2.40 26.43
N GLY A 979 10.22 -2.71 25.60
CA GLY A 979 11.63 -2.73 25.98
C GLY A 979 12.51 -2.05 24.93
N GLY A 980 13.21 -0.99 25.33
CA GLY A 980 14.11 -0.25 24.45
C GLY A 980 15.48 -0.92 24.31
N GLY A 981 15.95 -1.06 23.07
CA GLY A 981 17.37 -1.06 22.71
C GLY A 981 18.30 -2.11 23.35
N ASN A 982 18.48 -3.24 22.67
CA ASN A 982 19.82 -3.84 22.57
C ASN A 982 20.06 -4.42 21.17
N VAL A 983 21.09 -3.95 20.45
CA VAL A 983 21.33 -4.31 19.05
C VAL A 983 22.20 -5.58 18.98
N GLY A 984 21.54 -6.70 19.27
CA GLY A 984 22.11 -8.04 19.21
C GLY A 984 21.16 -9.03 18.56
N THR A 985 20.60 -8.71 17.38
CA THR A 985 19.72 -9.64 16.66
C THR A 985 20.48 -10.93 16.37
N ASP A 986 20.01 -12.04 16.93
CA ASP A 986 20.68 -13.34 16.82
C ASP A 986 20.60 -13.90 15.39
N ILE A 987 21.59 -13.50 14.60
CA ILE A 987 21.76 -13.86 13.19
C ILE A 987 21.84 -15.37 12.98
N THR A 988 22.12 -16.17 14.03
CA THR A 988 22.18 -17.63 13.93
C THR A 988 20.80 -18.27 13.78
N ASN A 989 19.74 -17.60 14.24
CA ASN A 989 18.36 -18.09 14.25
C ASN A 989 17.49 -17.53 13.11
N GLU A 990 17.93 -16.50 12.37
CA GLU A 990 17.21 -16.01 11.17
C GLU A 990 17.12 -17.05 10.05
N SER A 991 15.99 -17.08 9.33
CA SER A 991 15.80 -17.95 8.15
C SER A 991 16.74 -17.55 7.00
N MET A 992 17.19 -18.51 6.21
CA MET A 992 18.04 -18.23 5.03
C MET A 992 17.39 -17.27 4.01
N ARG A 993 16.06 -17.24 3.91
CA ARG A 993 15.33 -16.35 3.01
C ARG A 993 15.40 -14.90 3.49
N ASN A 994 15.24 -14.69 4.80
CA ASN A 994 15.28 -13.37 5.42
C ASN A 994 16.70 -12.80 5.41
N LEU A 995 17.67 -13.61 5.87
CA LEU A 995 19.10 -13.24 5.88
C LEU A 995 19.60 -12.87 4.47
N ALA A 996 19.23 -13.64 3.44
CA ALA A 996 19.58 -13.33 2.05
C ALA A 996 18.93 -12.02 1.54
N ALA A 997 17.67 -11.76 1.88
CA ALA A 997 16.97 -10.54 1.49
C ALA A 997 17.56 -9.29 2.18
N ARG A 998 17.81 -9.38 3.49
CA ARG A 998 18.45 -8.32 4.30
C ARG A 998 19.86 -8.01 3.78
N THR A 999 20.66 -9.04 3.51
CA THR A 999 22.01 -8.89 2.89
C THR A 999 21.94 -8.20 1.53
N LYS A 1000 21.03 -8.62 0.64
CA LYS A 1000 20.86 -8.01 -0.70
C LYS A 1000 20.45 -6.54 -0.61
N MET A 1001 19.58 -6.18 0.34
CA MET A 1001 19.17 -4.80 0.59
C MET A 1001 20.37 -3.92 0.96
N ILE A 1002 21.16 -4.35 1.96
CA ILE A 1002 22.28 -3.55 2.47
C ILE A 1002 23.40 -3.42 1.43
N ILE A 1003 23.78 -4.50 0.75
CA ILE A 1003 24.77 -4.44 -0.34
C ILE A 1003 24.31 -3.48 -1.44
N THR A 1004 23.01 -3.48 -1.75
CA THR A 1004 22.44 -2.52 -2.72
C THR A 1004 22.53 -1.08 -2.20
N TYR A 1005 22.32 -0.82 -0.91
CA TYR A 1005 22.49 0.52 -0.33
C TYR A 1005 23.92 1.02 -0.44
N CYS A 1006 24.89 0.25 0.05
CA CYS A 1006 26.28 0.70 0.11
C CYS A 1006 26.85 0.89 -1.31
N TYR A 1007 26.55 -0.01 -2.24
CA TYR A 1007 26.92 0.15 -3.65
C TYR A 1007 26.29 1.42 -4.28
N LYS A 1008 24.97 1.64 -4.11
CA LYS A 1008 24.29 2.83 -4.65
C LYS A 1008 24.78 4.14 -4.00
N SER A 1009 25.12 4.10 -2.71
CA SER A 1009 25.68 5.25 -1.98
C SER A 1009 27.10 5.57 -2.45
N CYS A 1010 27.90 4.56 -2.80
CA CYS A 1010 29.22 4.76 -3.39
C CYS A 1010 29.16 5.36 -4.81
N ILE A 1011 28.15 5.00 -5.63
CA ILE A 1011 27.93 5.68 -6.93
C ILE A 1011 27.54 7.14 -6.70
N PHE A 1012 26.67 7.41 -5.71
CA PHE A 1012 26.26 8.79 -5.42
C PHE A 1012 27.44 9.63 -4.90
N LEU A 1013 28.31 9.05 -4.08
CA LEU A 1013 29.55 9.67 -3.62
C LEU A 1013 30.51 9.95 -4.80
N ASN A 1014 30.67 9.02 -5.74
CA ASN A 1014 31.45 9.21 -6.97
C ASN A 1014 30.91 10.40 -7.81
N LEU A 1015 29.59 10.51 -7.98
CA LEU A 1015 28.95 11.63 -8.65
C LEU A 1015 29.17 12.97 -7.90
N LEU A 1016 29.11 12.97 -6.56
CA LEU A 1016 29.39 14.16 -5.74
C LEU A 1016 30.86 14.60 -5.85
N CYS A 1017 31.82 13.65 -5.78
CA CYS A 1017 33.25 13.92 -5.98
C CYS A 1017 33.55 14.44 -7.39
N LYS A 1018 32.81 13.99 -8.41
CA LYS A 1018 32.90 14.48 -9.79
C LYS A 1018 32.33 15.89 -9.96
N SER A 1019 31.19 16.19 -9.35
CA SER A 1019 30.48 17.47 -9.53
C SER A 1019 30.97 18.60 -8.62
N TYR A 1020 31.43 18.29 -7.40
CA TYR A 1020 31.71 19.28 -6.37
C TYR A 1020 33.07 19.10 -5.64
N PRO A 1021 34.18 18.74 -6.33
CA PRO A 1021 35.44 18.38 -5.66
C PRO A 1021 35.97 19.52 -4.77
N ASN A 1022 35.94 20.76 -5.26
CA ASN A 1022 36.37 21.93 -4.47
C ASN A 1022 35.50 22.18 -3.23
N SER A 1023 34.19 21.92 -3.29
CA SER A 1023 33.28 22.09 -2.13
C SER A 1023 33.47 20.99 -1.07
N ILE A 1024 33.93 19.80 -1.50
CA ILE A 1024 34.30 18.70 -0.62
C ILE A 1024 35.65 19.00 0.07
N VAL A 1025 36.69 19.31 -0.70
CA VAL A 1025 38.05 19.51 -0.14
C VAL A 1025 38.16 20.79 0.70
N ALA A 1026 37.37 21.83 0.41
CA ALA A 1026 37.34 23.05 1.23
C ALA A 1026 36.68 22.87 2.61
N SER A 1027 36.06 21.72 2.90
CA SER A 1027 35.40 21.43 4.18
C SER A 1027 36.09 20.23 4.85
N ASN A 1028 37.02 20.50 5.77
CA ASN A 1028 37.75 19.46 6.53
C ASN A 1028 36.80 18.37 7.05
N THR A 1029 35.72 18.76 7.72
CA THR A 1029 34.73 17.84 8.30
C THR A 1029 34.06 16.92 7.27
N ILE A 1030 33.88 17.36 6.02
CA ILE A 1030 33.38 16.51 4.93
C ILE A 1030 34.51 15.65 4.36
N LEU A 1031 35.68 16.25 4.10
CA LEU A 1031 36.84 15.57 3.54
C LEU A 1031 37.28 14.37 4.39
N THR A 1032 37.46 14.56 5.70
CA THR A 1032 37.78 13.48 6.65
C THR A 1032 36.79 12.33 6.54
N GLN A 1033 35.48 12.61 6.59
CA GLN A 1033 34.45 11.57 6.55
C GLN A 1033 34.42 10.81 5.21
N ILE A 1034 34.61 11.51 4.09
CA ILE A 1034 34.69 10.89 2.76
C ILE A 1034 35.95 10.02 2.64
N VAL A 1035 37.10 10.49 3.12
CA VAL A 1035 38.36 9.73 3.16
C VAL A 1035 38.21 8.47 4.01
N THR A 1036 37.70 8.56 5.25
CA THR A 1036 37.44 7.38 6.09
C THR A 1036 36.49 6.40 5.42
N CYS A 1037 35.41 6.87 4.78
CA CYS A 1037 34.47 6.01 4.08
C CYS A 1037 35.07 5.30 2.86
N LEU A 1038 35.82 6.01 2.02
CA LEU A 1038 36.45 5.44 0.83
C LEU A 1038 37.58 4.46 1.20
N ASN A 1039 38.42 4.79 2.21
CA ASN A 1039 39.44 3.87 2.74
C ASN A 1039 38.80 2.62 3.38
N CYS A 1040 37.71 2.79 4.14
CA CYS A 1040 36.93 1.68 4.70
C CYS A 1040 36.49 0.70 3.60
N TYR A 1041 35.81 1.19 2.55
CA TYR A 1041 35.47 0.35 1.40
C TYR A 1041 36.69 -0.33 0.76
N PHE A 1042 37.84 0.35 0.69
CA PHE A 1042 39.09 -0.19 0.13
C PHE A 1042 39.65 -1.37 0.95
N ASP A 1043 39.75 -1.24 2.27
CA ASP A 1043 40.19 -2.33 3.16
C ASP A 1043 39.24 -3.54 3.11
N TYR A 1044 37.93 -3.30 3.01
CA TYR A 1044 36.94 -4.38 2.92
C TYR A 1044 36.93 -5.08 1.54
N LEU A 1045 37.10 -4.36 0.43
CA LEU A 1045 37.08 -4.94 -0.93
C LEU A 1045 38.43 -5.51 -1.39
N VAL A 1046 39.54 -4.91 -0.96
CA VAL A 1046 40.90 -5.25 -1.45
C VAL A 1046 41.80 -5.80 -0.34
N GLY A 1047 41.60 -5.42 0.91
CA GLY A 1047 42.35 -5.94 2.07
C GLY A 1047 42.07 -7.42 2.37
N PRO A 1048 42.62 -7.98 3.47
CA PRO A 1048 42.51 -9.41 3.78
C PRO A 1048 41.06 -9.87 4.00
N LYS A 1049 40.17 -8.96 4.43
CA LYS A 1049 38.75 -9.20 4.68
C LYS A 1049 37.97 -9.60 3.41
N CYS A 1050 38.50 -9.33 2.21
CA CYS A 1050 37.85 -9.64 0.94
C CYS A 1050 37.64 -11.16 0.71
N LEU A 1051 38.32 -12.03 1.47
CA LEU A 1051 38.12 -13.48 1.43
C LEU A 1051 36.85 -13.94 2.17
N ASN A 1052 36.38 -13.16 3.14
CA ASN A 1052 35.21 -13.50 3.97
C ASN A 1052 33.90 -13.21 3.22
N ILE A 1053 33.85 -12.08 2.50
CA ILE A 1053 32.71 -11.68 1.65
C ILE A 1053 32.54 -12.51 0.36
N LYS A 1054 33.43 -13.47 0.09
CA LYS A 1054 33.37 -14.34 -1.10
C LYS A 1054 32.41 -15.52 -0.90
N VAL A 1055 31.14 -15.29 -1.21
CA VAL A 1055 30.05 -16.29 -1.30
C VAL A 1055 29.97 -16.95 -2.70
N LYS A 1056 29.25 -18.08 -2.83
CA LYS A 1056 29.19 -18.89 -4.06
C LYS A 1056 28.47 -18.17 -5.22
N ASN A 1057 27.37 -17.47 -4.93
CA ASN A 1057 26.62 -16.68 -5.92
C ASN A 1057 26.55 -15.21 -5.51
N MET A 1058 27.49 -14.38 -5.98
CA MET A 1058 27.53 -12.95 -5.66
C MET A 1058 26.37 -12.16 -6.30
N GLU A 1059 25.92 -12.56 -7.50
CA GLU A 1059 24.86 -11.85 -8.24
C GLU A 1059 23.49 -11.95 -7.55
N GLN A 1060 23.21 -13.06 -6.87
CA GLN A 1060 22.02 -13.22 -6.02
C GLN A 1060 21.86 -12.05 -5.03
N TYR A 1061 22.96 -11.53 -4.49
CA TYR A 1061 22.99 -10.44 -3.52
C TYR A 1061 23.29 -9.06 -4.13
N ASN A 1062 23.26 -8.93 -5.46
CA ASN A 1062 23.68 -7.74 -6.23
C ASN A 1062 25.15 -7.34 -6.05
N PHE A 1063 26.01 -8.19 -5.49
CA PHE A 1063 27.38 -7.84 -5.15
C PHE A 1063 28.30 -7.84 -6.39
N ARG A 1064 28.82 -6.66 -6.77
CA ARG A 1064 29.69 -6.46 -7.94
C ARG A 1064 30.98 -5.73 -7.56
N PRO A 1065 31.94 -6.40 -6.91
CA PRO A 1065 33.12 -5.76 -6.32
C PRO A 1065 34.04 -5.05 -7.33
N GLN A 1066 34.13 -5.51 -8.58
CA GLN A 1066 34.91 -4.83 -9.63
C GLN A 1066 34.38 -3.41 -9.92
N LEU A 1067 33.07 -3.28 -10.17
CA LEU A 1067 32.44 -1.96 -10.42
C LEU A 1067 32.55 -1.05 -9.19
N TRP A 1068 32.39 -1.62 -8.00
CA TRP A 1068 32.52 -0.88 -6.75
C TRP A 1068 33.94 -0.33 -6.55
N LEU A 1069 34.95 -1.15 -6.84
CA LEU A 1069 36.36 -0.74 -6.83
C LEU A 1069 36.64 0.39 -7.84
N THR A 1070 36.12 0.29 -9.07
CA THR A 1070 36.20 1.37 -10.07
C THR A 1070 35.63 2.67 -9.52
N SER A 1071 34.41 2.66 -8.96
CA SER A 1071 33.78 3.88 -8.42
C SER A 1071 34.58 4.53 -7.29
N ILE A 1072 35.29 3.76 -6.46
CA ILE A 1072 36.15 4.27 -5.38
C ILE A 1072 37.41 4.92 -5.94
N VAL A 1073 38.10 4.26 -6.87
CA VAL A 1073 39.33 4.83 -7.48
C VAL A 1073 39.01 6.07 -8.31
N GLU A 1074 37.92 6.05 -9.07
CA GLU A 1074 37.41 7.24 -9.77
C GLU A 1074 37.07 8.38 -8.81
N SER A 1075 36.50 8.10 -7.62
CA SER A 1075 36.18 9.14 -6.63
C SER A 1075 37.43 9.90 -6.18
N TYR A 1076 38.52 9.18 -5.88
CA TYR A 1076 39.81 9.80 -5.59
C TYR A 1076 40.38 10.57 -6.79
N LEU A 1077 40.34 9.97 -7.99
CA LEU A 1077 40.81 10.62 -9.21
C LEU A 1077 40.02 11.90 -9.56
N PHE A 1078 38.74 12.00 -9.21
CA PHE A 1078 37.97 13.23 -9.38
C PHE A 1078 38.37 14.33 -8.39
N LEU A 1079 38.55 14.00 -7.10
CA LEU A 1079 39.04 14.95 -6.10
C LEU A 1079 40.46 15.47 -6.43
N LEU A 1080 41.29 14.64 -7.07
CA LEU A 1080 42.65 15.00 -7.52
C LEU A 1080 42.73 15.97 -8.70
N ASN A 1081 41.68 16.13 -9.53
CA ASN A 1081 41.71 17.14 -10.61
C ASN A 1081 41.41 18.58 -10.10
N SER A 1082 41.70 18.85 -8.82
CA SER A 1082 41.56 20.15 -8.16
C SER A 1082 42.88 20.94 -8.21
N ASP A 1083 42.91 22.15 -7.63
CA ASP A 1083 44.16 22.91 -7.46
C ASP A 1083 45.20 22.11 -6.65
N LYS A 1084 46.51 22.34 -6.89
CA LYS A 1084 47.61 21.65 -6.17
C LYS A 1084 47.53 21.72 -4.65
N LYS A 1085 46.94 22.79 -4.09
CA LYS A 1085 46.70 22.92 -2.65
C LYS A 1085 45.66 21.90 -2.14
N ASN A 1086 44.66 21.59 -2.95
CA ASN A 1086 43.62 20.61 -2.65
C ASN A 1086 44.14 19.18 -2.82
N GLU A 1087 45.03 18.95 -3.79
CA GLU A 1087 45.81 17.71 -3.95
C GLU A 1087 46.66 17.39 -2.70
N GLU A 1088 47.39 18.39 -2.17
CA GLU A 1088 48.18 18.26 -0.93
C GLU A 1088 47.28 17.96 0.30
N LEU A 1089 46.17 18.69 0.46
CA LEU A 1089 45.20 18.48 1.55
C LEU A 1089 44.59 17.07 1.53
N LEU A 1090 44.14 16.61 0.35
CA LEU A 1090 43.57 15.26 0.18
C LEU A 1090 44.60 14.19 0.52
N THR A 1091 45.82 14.32 -0.01
CA THR A 1091 46.90 13.34 0.17
C THR A 1091 47.30 13.23 1.65
N ARG A 1092 47.39 14.38 2.35
CA ARG A 1092 47.66 14.42 3.79
C ARG A 1092 46.54 13.81 4.61
N GLU A 1093 45.28 14.07 4.28
CA GLU A 1093 44.15 13.52 5.05
C GLU A 1093 44.03 12.00 4.91
N ILE A 1094 44.38 11.43 3.75
CA ILE A 1094 44.47 9.97 3.56
C ILE A 1094 45.63 9.38 4.38
N ALA A 1095 46.78 10.08 4.46
CA ALA A 1095 47.91 9.66 5.28
C ALA A 1095 47.65 9.75 6.80
N ASN A 1096 46.82 10.71 7.24
CA ASN A 1096 46.36 10.82 8.63
C ASN A 1096 45.42 9.67 9.05
N GLU A 1097 44.75 8.99 8.10
CA GLU A 1097 43.66 8.03 8.39
C GLU A 1097 44.20 6.65 8.80
N GLY A 1098 44.67 6.53 10.05
CA GLY A 1098 45.35 5.33 10.55
C GLY A 1098 44.50 4.05 10.76
N ARG A 1099 43.17 4.06 10.54
CA ARG A 1099 42.32 2.88 10.81
C ARG A 1099 42.15 1.99 9.58
N TYR A 1100 41.97 2.57 8.38
CA TYR A 1100 41.74 1.82 7.15
C TYR A 1100 42.83 2.02 6.09
N TYR A 1101 43.55 3.15 6.03
CA TYR A 1101 44.68 3.34 5.11
C TYR A 1101 45.80 2.31 5.34
N LYS A 1102 46.26 1.67 4.25
CA LYS A 1102 47.36 0.70 4.23
C LYS A 1102 48.06 0.72 2.86
N PRO A 1103 49.38 0.98 2.76
CA PRO A 1103 50.09 1.03 1.48
C PRO A 1103 49.97 -0.23 0.62
N GLU A 1104 49.88 -1.41 1.24
CA GLU A 1104 49.76 -2.70 0.55
C GLU A 1104 48.38 -2.84 -0.11
N VAL A 1105 47.32 -2.30 0.52
CA VAL A 1105 45.95 -2.32 -0.02
C VAL A 1105 45.85 -1.42 -1.25
N PHE A 1106 46.45 -0.23 -1.21
CA PHE A 1106 46.50 0.69 -2.35
C PHE A 1106 47.31 0.13 -3.53
N ASN A 1107 48.49 -0.45 -3.26
CA ASN A 1107 49.28 -1.12 -4.30
C ASN A 1107 48.54 -2.33 -4.89
N LYS A 1108 47.92 -3.17 -4.05
CA LYS A 1108 47.10 -4.32 -4.49
C LYS A 1108 45.90 -3.88 -5.34
N ALA A 1109 45.26 -2.76 -5.01
CA ALA A 1109 44.17 -2.19 -5.79
C ALA A 1109 44.64 -1.78 -7.20
N TYR A 1110 45.81 -1.13 -7.32
CA TYR A 1110 46.42 -0.80 -8.61
C TYR A 1110 46.65 -2.05 -9.47
N TYR A 1111 47.21 -3.13 -8.89
CA TYR A 1111 47.42 -4.39 -9.62
C TYR A 1111 46.11 -5.06 -10.04
N ILE A 1112 45.05 -4.99 -9.23
CA ILE A 1112 43.71 -5.48 -9.62
C ILE A 1112 43.16 -4.67 -10.79
N CYS A 1113 43.16 -3.33 -10.70
CA CYS A 1113 42.67 -2.46 -11.78
C CYS A 1113 43.44 -2.67 -13.09
N LYS A 1114 44.76 -2.89 -13.00
CA LYS A 1114 45.63 -3.21 -14.14
C LYS A 1114 45.35 -4.58 -14.75
N ARG A 1115 45.11 -5.62 -13.94
CA ARG A 1115 44.88 -7.00 -14.42
C ARG A 1115 43.49 -7.18 -15.02
N GLU A 1116 42.48 -6.61 -14.37
CA GLU A 1116 41.06 -6.76 -14.76
C GLU A 1116 40.63 -5.71 -15.81
N GLY A 1117 41.49 -4.75 -16.15
CA GLY A 1117 41.24 -3.73 -17.18
C GLY A 1117 40.22 -2.64 -16.79
N LEU A 1118 40.08 -2.35 -15.50
CA LEU A 1118 38.99 -1.53 -14.94
C LEU A 1118 39.09 -0.03 -15.21
N LEU A 1119 40.26 0.46 -15.64
CA LEU A 1119 40.58 1.88 -15.81
C LEU A 1119 41.30 2.13 -17.14
N ARG A 1120 41.21 3.35 -17.66
CA ARG A 1120 41.98 3.79 -18.82
C ARG A 1120 43.47 3.87 -18.48
N LYS A 1121 44.36 3.76 -19.48
CA LYS A 1121 45.82 3.81 -19.26
C LYS A 1121 46.28 5.10 -18.58
N GLU A 1122 45.67 6.24 -18.93
CA GLU A 1122 45.94 7.55 -18.32
C GLU A 1122 45.55 7.58 -16.84
N ASP A 1123 44.31 7.20 -16.53
CA ASP A 1123 43.77 7.18 -15.16
C ASP A 1123 44.49 6.16 -14.26
N LEU A 1124 44.89 5.02 -14.82
CA LEU A 1124 45.72 4.02 -14.15
C LEU A 1124 47.13 4.54 -13.84
N ASN A 1125 47.71 5.37 -14.71
CA ASN A 1125 48.99 6.04 -14.46
C ASN A 1125 48.86 7.15 -13.41
N LYS A 1126 47.80 7.97 -13.47
CA LYS A 1126 47.46 8.95 -12.41
C LYS A 1126 47.33 8.26 -11.05
N PHE A 1127 46.58 7.15 -10.99
CA PHE A 1127 46.40 6.40 -9.74
C PHE A 1127 47.72 5.81 -9.23
N LYS A 1128 48.63 5.36 -10.10
CA LYS A 1128 49.97 4.92 -9.68
C LYS A 1128 50.78 6.07 -9.04
N ILE A 1129 50.76 7.26 -9.63
CA ILE A 1129 51.46 8.45 -9.11
C ILE A 1129 50.86 8.84 -7.74
N PHE A 1130 49.53 8.85 -7.63
CA PHE A 1130 48.82 9.13 -6.38
C PHE A 1130 49.16 8.15 -5.26
N CYS A 1131 49.20 6.84 -5.55
CA CYS A 1131 49.64 5.85 -4.55
C CYS A 1131 51.06 6.15 -4.02
N GLN A 1132 51.97 6.65 -4.85
CA GLN A 1132 53.30 7.07 -4.41
C GLN A 1132 53.23 8.37 -3.58
N GLN A 1133 52.47 9.38 -4.02
CA GLN A 1133 52.31 10.64 -3.29
C GLN A 1133 51.76 10.43 -1.87
N ILE A 1134 50.82 9.50 -1.67
CA ILE A 1134 50.32 9.18 -0.32
C ILE A 1134 51.39 8.48 0.51
N ILE A 1135 52.22 7.59 -0.07
CA ILE A 1135 53.33 6.95 0.64
C ILE A 1135 54.36 8.01 1.06
N ASP A 1136 54.79 8.87 0.14
CA ASP A 1136 55.76 9.94 0.41
C ASP A 1136 55.25 10.92 1.50
N MET A 1137 53.93 11.20 1.51
CA MET A 1137 53.26 12.00 2.54
C MET A 1137 53.10 11.25 3.87
N LYS A 1138 52.83 9.95 3.86
CA LYS A 1138 52.78 9.10 5.07
C LYS A 1138 54.15 9.05 5.73
N ASP A 1139 55.21 9.01 4.93
CA ASP A 1139 56.60 9.12 5.33
C ASP A 1139 57.01 10.52 5.88
N GLU A 1140 56.13 11.53 5.78
CA GLU A 1140 56.22 12.82 6.49
C GLU A 1140 55.26 12.90 7.69
N VAL A 1141 54.07 12.28 7.64
CA VAL A 1141 53.10 12.23 8.74
C VAL A 1141 53.59 11.34 9.88
N ASP A 1142 54.05 10.12 9.61
CA ASP A 1142 54.49 9.15 10.63
C ASP A 1142 55.76 9.60 11.37
N LEU A 1143 56.51 10.55 10.82
CA LEU A 1143 57.56 11.24 11.56
C LEU A 1143 56.99 12.06 12.72
N LEU A 1144 55.82 12.67 12.55
CA LEU A 1144 55.21 13.53 13.57
C LEU A 1144 54.64 12.67 14.72
N ASP A 1145 54.12 11.49 14.41
CA ASP A 1145 53.32 10.63 15.30
C ASP A 1145 54.10 9.79 16.34
N ASP A 1146 55.38 10.10 16.64
CA ASP A 1146 55.95 9.67 17.95
C ASP A 1146 55.27 10.50 19.08
N VAL A 1147 54.15 9.99 19.61
CA VAL A 1147 53.29 10.71 20.56
C VAL A 1147 53.88 10.81 21.98
N ASN A 1148 54.89 9.98 22.32
CA ASN A 1148 55.38 9.77 23.70
C ASN A 1148 55.95 11.01 24.44
N ASP A 1149 56.15 12.15 23.75
CA ASP A 1149 56.66 13.41 24.31
C ASP A 1149 55.64 14.58 24.26
N MET A 1150 54.36 14.32 23.95
CA MET A 1150 53.35 15.38 23.76
C MET A 1150 52.59 15.74 25.05
N PRO A 1151 52.52 17.04 25.45
CA PRO A 1151 51.75 17.46 26.63
C PRO A 1151 50.23 17.34 26.44
N ASP A 1152 49.56 16.70 27.41
CA ASP A 1152 48.10 16.46 27.45
C ASP A 1152 47.26 17.70 27.12
N LYS A 1153 47.71 18.90 27.53
CA LYS A 1153 47.01 20.18 27.29
C LYS A 1153 46.87 20.57 25.80
N TYR A 1154 47.52 19.85 24.89
CA TYR A 1154 47.41 20.03 23.44
C TYR A 1154 46.60 18.92 22.75
N LEU A 1155 46.21 17.88 23.48
CA LEU A 1155 45.51 16.71 22.95
C LEU A 1155 43.98 16.85 23.10
N ASP A 1156 43.26 16.30 22.14
CA ASP A 1156 41.80 16.25 22.16
C ASP A 1156 41.33 15.27 23.25
N PRO A 1157 40.43 15.69 24.16
CA PRO A 1157 39.97 14.86 25.28
C PRO A 1157 39.26 13.55 24.87
N ILE A 1158 38.73 13.45 23.64
CA ILE A 1158 38.04 12.24 23.15
C ILE A 1158 38.94 11.41 22.24
N LEU A 1159 39.64 12.04 21.30
CA LEU A 1159 40.45 11.33 20.30
C LEU A 1159 41.93 11.17 20.67
N GLN A 1160 42.43 11.91 21.66
CA GLN A 1160 43.83 11.98 22.06
C GLN A 1160 44.78 12.41 20.92
N ASP A 1161 44.26 13.11 19.90
CA ASP A 1161 45.02 13.69 18.79
C ASP A 1161 45.26 15.20 18.97
N ILE A 1162 46.25 15.79 18.29
CA ILE A 1162 46.59 17.21 18.51
C ILE A 1162 45.42 18.12 18.06
N MET A 1163 44.97 19.01 18.95
CA MET A 1163 43.95 20.02 18.63
C MET A 1163 44.50 21.08 17.65
N LEU A 1164 43.95 21.12 16.43
CA LEU A 1164 44.28 22.07 15.37
C LEU A 1164 43.40 23.33 15.42
N ASP A 1165 42.19 23.23 15.99
CA ASP A 1165 41.33 24.39 16.27
C ASP A 1165 40.61 24.22 17.62
N PRO A 1166 41.30 24.44 18.76
CA PRO A 1166 40.72 24.25 20.08
C PRO A 1166 39.55 25.21 20.36
N VAL A 1167 38.46 24.64 20.86
CA VAL A 1167 37.26 25.36 21.33
C VAL A 1167 36.90 24.91 22.74
N LEU A 1168 36.51 25.87 23.58
CA LEU A 1168 36.01 25.65 24.93
C LEU A 1168 34.50 25.39 24.89
N LEU A 1169 34.07 24.33 25.57
CA LEU A 1169 32.67 23.99 25.81
C LEU A 1169 32.18 24.75 27.06
N PRO A 1170 31.21 25.70 26.95
CA PRO A 1170 30.77 26.49 28.10
C PRO A 1170 29.99 25.67 29.14
N THR A 1171 29.50 24.49 28.76
CA THR A 1171 28.70 23.56 29.57
C THR A 1171 29.55 22.66 30.47
N SER A 1172 30.69 22.17 30.00
CA SER A 1172 31.60 21.28 30.75
C SER A 1172 32.92 21.93 31.15
N GLY A 1173 33.28 23.08 30.58
CA GLY A 1173 34.56 23.75 30.80
C GLY A 1173 35.75 23.07 30.10
N ILE A 1174 35.49 22.05 29.27
CA ILE A 1174 36.51 21.25 28.58
C ILE A 1174 36.87 21.92 27.25
N VAL A 1175 38.15 21.85 26.87
CA VAL A 1175 38.63 22.27 25.55
C VAL A 1175 38.76 21.03 24.66
N ILE A 1176 38.27 21.13 23.42
CA ILE A 1176 38.21 20.04 22.43
C ILE A 1176 38.45 20.61 21.03
N ASP A 1177 38.86 19.80 20.04
CA ASP A 1177 38.99 20.31 18.66
C ASP A 1177 37.61 20.59 18.03
N ARG A 1178 37.46 21.74 17.37
CA ARG A 1178 36.25 22.11 16.62
C ARG A 1178 35.76 21.00 15.69
N LYS A 1179 36.65 20.30 14.97
CA LYS A 1179 36.30 19.22 14.04
C LYS A 1179 35.57 18.07 14.73
N ASN A 1180 35.90 17.82 16.00
CA ASN A 1180 35.44 16.68 16.80
C ASN A 1180 34.11 17.01 17.48
N ILE A 1181 33.99 18.17 18.13
CA ILE A 1181 32.72 18.61 18.72
C ILE A 1181 31.67 18.96 17.66
N GLU A 1182 32.03 19.60 16.54
CA GLU A 1182 31.04 19.89 15.50
C GLU A 1182 30.50 18.60 14.86
N ARG A 1183 31.34 17.55 14.71
CA ARG A 1183 30.90 16.21 14.27
C ARG A 1183 29.97 15.56 15.28
N HIS A 1184 30.23 15.71 16.58
CA HIS A 1184 29.34 15.22 17.65
C HIS A 1184 27.98 15.93 17.60
N LEU A 1185 27.98 17.26 17.55
CA LEU A 1185 26.77 18.12 17.48
C LEU A 1185 25.93 17.92 16.19
N MET A 1186 26.46 17.24 15.17
CA MET A 1186 25.70 16.83 13.98
C MET A 1186 24.91 15.52 14.16
N SER A 1187 25.24 14.73 15.19
CA SER A 1187 24.54 13.50 15.59
C SER A 1187 23.68 13.72 16.85
N GLU A 1188 24.23 14.33 17.90
CA GLU A 1188 23.53 14.64 19.15
C GLU A 1188 23.76 16.11 19.57
N PRO A 1189 22.71 16.94 19.75
CA PRO A 1189 22.85 18.36 20.11
C PRO A 1189 23.11 18.56 21.61
N ASN A 1190 24.13 17.88 22.14
CA ASN A 1190 24.51 17.89 23.55
C ASN A 1190 26.04 17.96 23.72
N ASP A 1191 26.48 18.34 24.91
CA ASP A 1191 27.86 18.24 25.35
C ASP A 1191 28.22 16.76 25.60
N PRO A 1192 29.28 16.20 24.97
CA PRO A 1192 29.59 14.77 25.08
C PRO A 1192 30.05 14.33 26.48
N PHE A 1193 30.45 15.26 27.37
CA PHE A 1193 30.99 14.94 28.70
C PHE A 1193 29.94 15.00 29.80
N ASN A 1194 28.93 15.88 29.69
CA ASN A 1194 27.88 16.02 30.70
C ASN A 1194 26.44 15.95 30.17
N ARG A 1195 26.25 15.73 28.86
CA ARG A 1195 24.95 15.61 28.15
C ARG A 1195 24.04 16.84 28.26
N ALA A 1196 24.53 17.98 28.71
CA ALA A 1196 23.77 19.23 28.69
C ALA A 1196 23.49 19.67 27.25
N PRO A 1197 22.33 20.29 26.95
CA PRO A 1197 22.05 20.82 25.61
C PRO A 1197 23.10 21.86 25.18
N LEU A 1198 23.69 21.67 24.00
CA LEU A 1198 24.75 22.52 23.47
C LEU A 1198 24.56 22.71 21.96
N SER A 1199 24.78 23.93 21.46
CA SER A 1199 24.74 24.25 20.03
C SER A 1199 26.08 24.78 19.51
N LYS A 1200 26.29 24.69 18.19
CA LYS A 1200 27.55 25.09 17.54
C LYS A 1200 27.88 26.57 17.75
N GLU A 1201 26.87 27.41 17.91
CA GLU A 1201 26.98 28.85 18.15
C GLU A 1201 27.49 29.19 19.56
N GLN A 1202 27.47 28.24 20.49
CA GLN A 1202 27.93 28.41 21.89
C GLN A 1202 29.41 28.02 22.09
N LEU A 1203 30.08 27.51 21.05
CA LEU A 1203 31.48 27.07 21.11
C LEU A 1203 32.45 28.27 21.13
N VAL A 1204 33.19 28.45 22.22
CA VAL A 1204 34.10 29.59 22.40
C VAL A 1204 35.48 29.26 21.80
N PRO A 1205 36.00 30.02 20.80
CA PRO A 1205 37.33 29.76 20.23
C PRO A 1205 38.47 30.06 21.22
N MET A 1206 39.54 29.26 21.20
CA MET A 1206 40.74 29.44 22.04
C MET A 1206 41.97 29.84 21.19
N PRO A 1207 42.07 31.11 20.71
CA PRO A 1207 43.12 31.53 19.78
C PRO A 1207 44.54 31.45 20.37
N GLU A 1208 44.71 31.79 21.65
CA GLU A 1208 46.03 31.77 22.30
C GLU A 1208 46.61 30.35 22.39
N LEU A 1209 45.79 29.38 22.80
CA LEU A 1209 46.16 27.96 22.83
C LEU A 1209 46.44 27.42 21.42
N LYS A 1210 45.67 27.88 20.42
CA LYS A 1210 45.91 27.53 19.01
C LYS A 1210 47.26 28.03 18.51
N GLU A 1211 47.66 29.26 18.85
CA GLU A 1211 48.99 29.77 18.51
C GLU A 1211 50.11 29.01 19.25
N GLU A 1212 49.92 28.66 20.52
CA GLU A 1212 50.87 27.85 21.28
C GLU A 1212 51.08 26.46 20.63
N ILE A 1213 49.99 25.76 20.28
CA ILE A 1213 50.03 24.47 19.59
C ILE A 1213 50.66 24.60 18.19
N HIS A 1214 50.28 25.62 17.41
CA HIS A 1214 50.86 25.85 16.08
C HIS A 1214 52.38 26.12 16.15
N LYS A 1215 52.85 26.82 17.18
CA LYS A 1215 54.28 27.04 17.42
C LYS A 1215 54.99 25.73 17.77
N PHE A 1216 54.45 24.95 18.71
CA PHE A 1216 54.97 23.65 19.12
C PHE A 1216 55.08 22.66 17.95
N ILE A 1217 54.04 22.56 17.11
CA ILE A 1217 54.04 21.75 15.87
C ILE A 1217 55.18 22.17 14.93
N ASN A 1218 55.45 23.47 14.77
CA ASN A 1218 56.50 23.96 13.88
C ASN A 1218 57.91 23.71 14.42
N GLU A 1219 58.10 23.79 15.75
CA GLU A 1219 59.37 23.46 16.41
C GLU A 1219 59.67 21.95 16.30
N LEU A 1220 58.68 21.09 16.57
CA LEU A 1220 58.77 19.63 16.36
C LEU A 1220 59.08 19.28 14.89
N LYS A 1221 58.42 19.91 13.91
CA LYS A 1221 58.70 19.70 12.48
C LYS A 1221 60.16 20.01 12.12
N GLN A 1222 60.73 21.09 12.66
CA GLN A 1222 62.13 21.43 12.40
C GLN A 1222 63.08 20.41 13.05
N GLU A 1223 62.81 20.01 14.29
CA GLU A 1223 63.67 19.07 15.01
C GLU A 1223 63.63 17.66 14.38
N LYS A 1224 62.44 17.17 14.01
CA LYS A 1224 62.29 15.85 13.37
C LYS A 1224 62.81 15.83 11.93
N LYS A 1225 62.69 16.93 11.15
CA LYS A 1225 63.38 17.04 9.85
C LYS A 1225 64.91 17.08 9.99
N ARG A 1226 65.44 17.68 11.07
CA ARG A 1226 66.88 17.58 11.41
C ARG A 1226 67.27 16.13 11.74
N LYS A 1227 66.46 15.41 12.53
CA LYS A 1227 66.68 13.98 12.87
C LYS A 1227 66.63 13.06 11.64
N LYS A 1228 65.64 13.19 10.73
CA LYS A 1228 65.59 12.39 9.47
C LYS A 1228 66.78 12.67 8.57
N LYS A 1229 67.24 13.94 8.47
CA LYS A 1229 68.44 14.29 7.68
C LYS A 1229 69.74 13.70 8.27
N MET A 1230 69.89 13.65 9.60
CA MET A 1230 71.00 12.96 10.25
C MET A 1230 70.98 11.46 9.93
N LYS A 1231 69.85 10.77 10.16
CA LYS A 1231 69.71 9.34 9.88
C LYS A 1231 69.97 8.96 8.43
N LEU A 1232 69.59 9.81 7.47
CA LEU A 1232 69.85 9.54 6.05
C LEU A 1232 71.35 9.61 5.74
N LEU A 1233 72.04 10.63 6.25
CA LEU A 1233 73.51 10.75 6.14
C LEU A 1233 74.26 9.61 6.85
N GLU A 1234 73.73 9.10 7.96
CA GLU A 1234 74.26 7.91 8.64
C GLU A 1234 74.06 6.63 7.80
N LEU A 1235 72.94 6.50 7.09
CA LEU A 1235 72.66 5.35 6.22
C LEU A 1235 73.50 5.38 4.93
N ASP A 1236 73.65 6.55 4.32
CA ASP A 1236 74.50 6.75 3.14
C ASP A 1236 75.97 6.44 3.48
N ALA A 1237 76.47 6.93 4.63
CA ALA A 1237 77.81 6.62 5.13
C ALA A 1237 77.99 5.12 5.47
N GLN A 1238 76.95 4.43 5.93
CA GLN A 1238 77.00 2.97 6.14
C GLN A 1238 77.11 2.20 4.81
N ASN A 1239 76.36 2.61 3.79
CA ASN A 1239 76.47 2.02 2.45
C ASN A 1239 77.86 2.27 1.84
N GLU A 1240 78.39 3.50 1.91
CA GLU A 1240 79.76 3.82 1.46
C GLU A 1240 80.82 3.01 2.20
N SER A 1241 80.63 2.71 3.50
CA SER A 1241 81.55 1.85 4.26
C SER A 1241 81.49 0.38 3.82
N MET A 1242 80.30 -0.14 3.51
CA MET A 1242 80.14 -1.52 3.01
C MET A 1242 80.75 -1.72 1.61
N GLU A 1243 80.73 -0.70 0.75
CA GLU A 1243 81.42 -0.76 -0.55
C GLU A 1243 82.96 -0.66 -0.42
N GLN A 1244 83.48 -0.12 0.69
CA GLN A 1244 84.93 -0.04 0.94
C GLN A 1244 85.51 -1.29 1.63
N GLU A 1245 84.77 -1.96 2.51
CA GLU A 1245 85.22 -3.22 3.13
C GLU A 1245 85.24 -4.41 2.15
N GLY A 1246 84.54 -4.32 1.02
CA GLY A 1246 84.48 -5.38 0.00
C GLY A 1246 85.73 -5.58 -0.86
N PHE A 1247 86.83 -4.83 -0.64
CA PHE A 1247 87.94 -4.76 -1.62
C PHE A 1247 89.37 -4.80 -1.01
N LEU A 1248 89.67 -5.64 0.00
CA LEU A 1248 91.06 -6.02 0.33
C LEU A 1248 91.20 -7.25 1.25
N GLY A 1249 91.69 -8.38 0.69
CA GLY A 1249 92.15 -9.57 1.44
C GLY A 1249 91.03 -10.52 1.90
N HIS A 1250 91.10 -11.84 1.69
CA HIS A 1250 92.31 -12.67 1.64
C HIS A 1250 92.32 -13.70 0.49
N GLU A 1251 93.49 -13.95 -0.07
CA GLU A 1251 93.79 -15.10 -0.92
C GLU A 1251 94.15 -16.35 -0.07
N ASP A 1252 94.26 -17.50 -0.75
CA ASP A 1252 94.74 -18.80 -0.26
C ASP A 1252 93.90 -19.52 0.82
N ASP A 1253 93.04 -20.47 0.40
CA ASP A 1253 93.50 -21.86 0.28
C ASP A 1253 92.58 -22.71 -0.63
N ALA A 1254 93.13 -23.58 -1.47
CA ALA A 1254 92.34 -24.35 -2.44
C ALA A 1254 92.97 -25.70 -2.85
N GLN A 1255 92.38 -26.82 -2.42
CA GLN A 1255 92.72 -28.17 -2.92
C GLN A 1255 91.51 -29.11 -3.02
N GLY A 1256 91.18 -29.51 -4.26
CA GLY A 1256 90.53 -30.79 -4.62
C GLY A 1256 89.05 -31.00 -4.23
N GLN A 1257 88.23 -31.70 -5.01
CA GLN A 1257 88.46 -32.32 -6.32
C GLN A 1257 87.10 -32.52 -7.05
N SER A 1258 87.04 -32.19 -8.35
CA SER A 1258 86.41 -32.92 -9.48
C SER A 1258 85.04 -33.63 -9.31
N GLU A 1259 84.10 -33.65 -10.28
CA GLU A 1259 84.21 -33.60 -11.76
C GLU A 1259 83.16 -32.70 -12.46
N GLN A 1260 83.10 -32.79 -13.79
CA GLN A 1260 82.56 -31.85 -14.81
C GLN A 1260 81.64 -32.64 -15.82
N PRO A 1261 81.22 -32.17 -17.03
CA PRO A 1261 80.93 -30.82 -17.57
C PRO A 1261 79.64 -30.76 -18.48
N VAL A 1262 79.39 -29.59 -19.13
CA VAL A 1262 78.56 -29.31 -20.35
C VAL A 1262 77.03 -29.64 -20.34
N GLU A 1263 76.16 -29.05 -21.17
CA GLU A 1263 76.34 -28.31 -22.45
C GLU A 1263 75.36 -27.13 -22.68
N SER A 1264 75.61 -26.34 -23.73
CA SER A 1264 74.82 -25.26 -24.37
C SER A 1264 75.33 -25.15 -25.82
N PRO A 1265 74.72 -24.47 -26.85
CA PRO A 1265 73.78 -23.33 -26.84
C PRO A 1265 72.67 -23.54 -27.92
N PRO A 1266 72.32 -22.67 -28.92
CA PRO A 1266 72.37 -21.19 -29.08
C PRO A 1266 71.11 -20.49 -29.67
N GLY A 1267 71.12 -19.15 -29.60
CA GLY A 1267 70.53 -18.27 -30.64
C GLY A 1267 69.22 -17.53 -30.26
N GLY A 1268 69.02 -16.25 -30.58
CA GLY A 1268 69.97 -15.25 -31.08
C GLY A 1268 69.41 -14.30 -32.15
N ALA A 1269 68.86 -13.15 -31.75
CA ALA A 1269 68.57 -12.00 -32.62
C ALA A 1269 68.57 -10.68 -31.82
N LYS A 1270 68.93 -9.56 -32.47
CA LYS A 1270 68.85 -8.19 -31.93
C LYS A 1270 68.12 -7.30 -32.94
N GLU A 1271 67.30 -6.39 -32.45
CA GLU A 1271 67.00 -5.06 -33.04
C GLU A 1271 66.39 -4.22 -31.90
N ASN A 1272 67.11 -3.26 -31.31
CA ASN A 1272 67.42 -1.88 -31.74
C ASN A 1272 66.28 -0.86 -31.54
N GLU A 1273 66.48 -0.04 -30.51
CA GLU A 1273 66.31 1.43 -30.50
C GLU A 1273 64.94 2.14 -30.45
N GLN A 1274 64.87 3.00 -29.43
CA GLN A 1274 64.28 4.36 -29.38
C GLN A 1274 62.75 4.56 -29.14
N GLN A 1275 62.51 5.43 -28.14
CA GLN A 1275 61.28 6.11 -27.69
C GLN A 1275 60.18 5.26 -27.03
#